data_AF-A0AA36GI44-F1
#
_entry.id   AF-A0AA36GI44-F1
#
_cell.length_a   1.000
_cell.length_b   1.000
_cell.length_c   1.000
_cell.angle_alpha   90.00
_cell.angle_beta   90.00
_cell.angle_gamma   90.00
#
_symmetry.space_group_name_H-M   'P 1'
#
loop_
_entity.id
_entity.type
_entity.pdbx_description
1 polymer ?
#
loop_
_entity_poly.entity_id
_entity_poly.type
_entity_poly.pdbx_seq_one_letter_code
_entity_poly.pdbx_strand_id
1 'polypeptide(L)'
;MLLIWGLFLLAAGGTVAADCPHECRCSEDTVDCSYRKLLQIPSGISTSTKTLNLRGNLLGHVSRKDLGGLRGLETLVLADNRINKIEENLLDELPQIRRVFLGRNRLRSMPALSSRLSKLKFLELKHNKLEEVDDQLMEMLPEIESMDLSHNRLQSLHSLMFKGAKAMKRLKLHRNPWACDCRLQSTAEFMRDLEEPEEHVHCFNPPDFRGENILDLKPSEFACFEALEENMGSAIQLTCPQEDVGQPIWTYQGIELEQSVSEDSWELKDNGTLLIPLGAQPGDYKCAVTYSTSPRNARQIRPTLSRMSTAPEFTFKPKDSSYREGTPVKLHCEVTGEPRPSIAWLRNRQPLVSSRKFEMTQANSVLKIYPFLEADAGTYTCIAENIHGRIEHTARIHLISSVPPAIFDPPQAASVEPGEQVTFRCRARGVPKPEISWFFEGAEMPLKQGRYQTSDDRTEMTISHVSRQDEGVYSCMAGNSVGAMMAEARLSVKGKLQVEVDKVVDDALLKNIVQQATENVNRAIANTKTQLARDGVRSTSDLKRLMKFAIPKQAVELSKSREIYEESIRLVQSHVERGDLHPKNVSYESVLAVSHVQTIMELSGCQAGIFRNPCTDMCFHNKYRSYDGQCNNLDHPMWGVSQMPLKRLLAPVYENGFNTPVGWEKNKLYNGFPMPNPRDVSRQLIATHDITPHGHLSSMVMQWGQFVDHDLTHTAPPLTRNAYTTGAVCNRTCENLEPCFNIQLPKDDPKLKMGREVKHPCIEFERSGAVCGSGETSLIFDRVTYREQLNILTSYLDGSVVYGSTEVQALELRDLFGDHGLLRFDIVSAAQKPYMPFEKDSDMDCRRNYSVDNPIRCFLAGDLRANEQLGLTSLHTIFMREHNRVAAKLLEMNVNWDGETIFQETRKLISAMIQHITYSQWLPTVLGKTGFAELIGDYMGYDPTIDPSIANAFATAAFRFGHTLINPVLKRLGKDFNPIPQGHIPLHEAFFAPERLLSEGGIDPLLRGLFASPLKLPKSNQVMNMELTEKLFPRAHEVSLDLAVMNIQRARDHGLPSWTEYRKWCKLSVPTTWEEMAIEVPDADVRNKLRTLYGHPGNIDLWVGSVVETRMPDGLVGPTFACLIADQFKRLRAGDRHWYENEGVFSKAQLQQIRKTSLARLFCDNGDDIDRVQRDVFFYPGNSTLLYEKCSMIPEINLNMWQACCEGTCSMNQDSQFTGNSRKRRSKRTCQLDDGKVKQEGESWKMEECTTCQCQNGLVWCHVKEGCQEAQKKK
;
A
#
# COMPACT_ATOMS: atom_id res chain seq x y z
N MET A 1 61.02 -0.12 53.17
CA MET A 1 59.71 -0.80 53.23
C MET A 1 59.36 -1.28 51.83
N LEU A 2 59.84 -2.48 51.52
CA LEU A 2 59.65 -3.21 50.27
C LEU A 2 59.33 -4.64 50.68
N LEU A 3 58.39 -5.25 49.95
CA LEU A 3 58.16 -6.70 49.80
C LEU A 3 57.47 -7.45 50.94
N ILE A 4 56.72 -8.46 50.49
CA ILE A 4 56.09 -9.58 51.20
C ILE A 4 54.71 -9.24 51.76
N TRP A 5 53.66 -9.68 51.05
CA TRP A 5 52.60 -10.57 51.55
C TRP A 5 51.93 -11.19 50.32
N GLY A 6 52.70 -12.06 49.64
CA GLY A 6 52.15 -13.06 48.75
C GLY A 6 51.80 -14.33 49.55
N LEU A 7 50.86 -15.10 49.03
CA LEU A 7 50.36 -16.40 49.50
C LEU A 7 49.27 -16.36 50.58
N PHE A 8 48.02 -16.18 50.14
CA PHE A 8 46.88 -17.01 50.58
C PHE A 8 45.73 -16.85 49.59
N LEU A 9 45.71 -17.71 48.55
CA LEU A 9 44.51 -18.14 47.82
C LEU A 9 44.92 -19.28 46.88
N LEU A 10 44.96 -20.50 47.42
CA LEU A 10 44.90 -21.75 46.66
C LEU A 10 43.59 -22.44 47.00
N ALA A 11 43.01 -23.09 45.98
CA ALA A 11 41.84 -23.96 45.99
C ALA A 11 40.45 -23.31 45.82
N ALA A 12 40.24 -22.69 44.65
CA ALA A 12 39.07 -22.98 43.78
C ALA A 12 39.31 -22.40 42.37
N GLY A 13 40.39 -22.82 41.70
CA GLY A 13 40.64 -22.52 40.29
C GLY A 13 39.83 -23.46 39.40
N GLY A 14 38.51 -23.27 39.34
CA GLY A 14 37.67 -23.80 38.28
C GLY A 14 38.00 -23.09 36.96
N THR A 15 38.07 -23.88 35.90
CA THR A 15 38.51 -23.54 34.55
C THR A 15 37.85 -22.28 33.97
N VAL A 16 38.69 -21.46 33.34
CA VAL A 16 38.38 -20.25 32.58
C VAL A 16 37.23 -20.48 31.59
N ALA A 17 36.09 -19.81 31.80
CA ALA A 17 35.06 -19.61 30.79
C ALA A 17 35.30 -18.25 30.12
N ALA A 18 36.09 -18.25 29.03
CA ALA A 18 36.34 -17.06 28.23
C ALA A 18 36.50 -17.46 26.76
N ASP A 19 35.38 -17.68 26.07
CA ASP A 19 35.35 -17.99 24.62
C ASP A 19 34.08 -17.45 23.93
N CYS A 20 33.47 -16.40 24.49
CA CYS A 20 32.32 -15.72 23.87
C CYS A 20 32.74 -14.33 23.37
N PRO A 21 32.53 -14.00 22.08
CA PRO A 21 32.73 -12.65 21.59
C PRO A 21 31.87 -11.65 22.38
N HIS A 22 32.43 -10.48 22.73
CA HIS A 22 31.74 -9.47 23.56
C HIS A 22 30.45 -8.94 22.92
N GLU A 23 30.39 -8.94 21.60
CA GLU A 23 29.23 -8.53 20.82
C GLU A 23 28.09 -9.57 20.80
N CYS A 24 28.36 -10.79 21.26
CA CYS A 24 27.46 -11.94 21.14
C CYS A 24 27.01 -12.47 22.51
N ARG A 25 25.93 -13.25 22.50
CA ARG A 25 25.49 -14.05 23.64
C ARG A 25 25.78 -15.52 23.35
N CYS A 26 26.47 -16.19 24.25
CA CYS A 26 26.82 -17.59 24.10
C CYS A 26 26.11 -18.46 25.14
N SER A 27 25.69 -19.64 24.71
CA SER A 27 25.23 -20.75 25.54
C SER A 27 26.05 -22.00 25.17
N GLU A 28 25.79 -23.15 25.78
CA GLU A 28 26.63 -24.35 25.66
C GLU A 28 27.03 -24.71 24.22
N ASP A 29 26.13 -24.59 23.23
CA ASP A 29 26.42 -24.91 21.83
C ASP A 29 25.97 -23.83 20.82
N THR A 30 25.43 -22.71 21.30
CA THR A 30 24.84 -21.66 20.45
C THR A 30 25.51 -20.31 20.71
N VAL A 31 25.97 -19.68 19.63
CA VAL A 31 26.53 -18.32 19.61
C VAL A 31 25.56 -17.41 18.86
N ASP A 32 24.93 -16.48 19.57
CA ASP A 32 23.95 -15.53 19.03
C ASP A 32 24.51 -14.10 18.96
N CYS A 33 24.78 -13.67 17.74
CA CYS A 33 25.29 -12.36 17.37
C CYS A 33 24.25 -11.57 16.57
N SER A 34 22.95 -11.91 16.68
CA SER A 34 21.91 -11.29 15.87
C SER A 34 21.59 -9.84 16.27
N TYR A 35 21.23 -9.01 15.28
CA TYR A 35 20.82 -7.61 15.42
C TYR A 35 21.83 -6.70 16.13
N ARG A 36 23.12 -6.93 15.89
CA ARG A 36 24.24 -6.20 16.52
C ARG A 36 24.87 -5.14 15.61
N LYS A 37 24.31 -4.92 14.41
CA LYS A 37 24.83 -4.00 13.38
C LYS A 37 26.26 -4.33 12.92
N LEU A 38 26.63 -5.61 12.95
CA LEU A 38 27.99 -6.07 12.62
C LEU A 38 28.28 -5.92 11.13
N LEU A 39 29.45 -5.37 10.80
CA LEU A 39 29.96 -5.28 9.42
C LEU A 39 30.81 -6.50 9.02
N GLN A 40 31.29 -7.26 10.00
CA GLN A 40 32.10 -8.47 9.86
C GLN A 40 31.76 -9.47 10.97
N ILE A 41 32.05 -10.75 10.74
CA ILE A 41 31.82 -11.80 11.74
C ILE A 41 32.85 -11.65 12.88
N PRO A 42 32.44 -11.64 14.16
CA PRO A 42 33.36 -11.49 15.29
C PRO A 42 34.36 -12.64 15.36
N SER A 43 35.61 -12.32 15.72
CA SER A 43 36.66 -13.31 15.99
C SER A 43 36.46 -13.97 17.37
N GLY A 44 36.94 -15.20 17.54
CA GLY A 44 36.88 -15.90 18.84
C GLY A 44 35.61 -16.73 19.04
N ILE A 45 34.91 -17.09 17.96
CA ILE A 45 33.82 -18.06 18.00
C ILE A 45 34.42 -19.44 18.28
N SER A 46 33.98 -20.08 19.36
CA SER A 46 34.47 -21.41 19.76
C SER A 46 34.24 -22.45 18.65
N THR A 47 35.21 -23.32 18.40
CA THR A 47 35.11 -24.42 17.43
C THR A 47 34.10 -25.50 17.85
N SER A 48 33.64 -25.47 19.10
CA SER A 48 32.57 -26.33 19.64
C SER A 48 31.16 -25.85 19.29
N THR A 49 31.02 -24.66 18.69
CA THR A 49 29.72 -24.05 18.33
C THR A 49 28.97 -24.93 17.33
N LYS A 50 27.71 -25.26 17.65
CA LYS A 50 26.77 -25.98 16.76
C LYS A 50 25.79 -25.04 16.06
N THR A 51 25.40 -23.94 16.69
CA THR A 51 24.50 -22.94 16.10
C THR A 51 25.15 -21.57 16.13
N LEU A 52 25.31 -20.95 14.95
CA LEU A 52 25.82 -19.59 14.81
C LEU A 52 24.72 -18.71 14.21
N ASN A 53 24.22 -17.77 15.02
CA ASN A 53 23.18 -16.83 14.60
C ASN A 53 23.77 -15.43 14.35
N LEU A 54 23.84 -15.02 13.08
CA LEU A 54 24.35 -13.72 12.61
C LEU A 54 23.25 -12.87 11.95
N ARG A 55 21.98 -13.17 12.24
CA ARG A 55 20.82 -12.51 11.62
C ARG A 55 20.79 -11.00 11.87
N GLY A 56 20.29 -10.20 10.92
CA GLY A 56 19.95 -8.80 11.17
C GLY A 56 21.17 -7.87 11.32
N ASN A 57 22.26 -8.19 10.63
CA ASN A 57 23.50 -7.43 10.65
C ASN A 57 23.76 -6.73 9.30
N LEU A 58 24.95 -6.18 9.11
CA LEU A 58 25.34 -5.40 7.92
C LEU A 58 26.40 -6.12 7.08
N LEU A 59 26.49 -7.45 7.17
CA LEU A 59 27.50 -8.26 6.49
C LEU A 59 27.33 -8.16 4.97
N GLY A 60 28.39 -7.76 4.25
CA GLY A 60 28.36 -7.61 2.79
C GLY A 60 28.90 -8.82 2.03
N HIS A 61 29.78 -9.59 2.65
CA HIS A 61 30.42 -10.78 2.11
C HIS A 61 30.76 -11.74 3.26
N VAL A 62 30.90 -13.03 2.97
CA VAL A 62 31.34 -14.04 3.94
C VAL A 62 32.47 -14.85 3.32
N SER A 63 33.58 -14.98 4.05
CA SER A 63 34.81 -15.59 3.59
C SER A 63 35.22 -16.81 4.41
N ARG A 64 36.17 -17.59 3.89
CA ARG A 64 36.76 -18.75 4.57
C ARG A 64 37.41 -18.41 5.89
N LYS A 65 37.98 -17.22 6.00
CA LYS A 65 38.57 -16.72 7.25
C LYS A 65 37.54 -16.61 8.38
N ASP A 66 36.27 -16.39 8.03
CA ASP A 66 35.21 -16.13 9.00
C ASP A 66 34.60 -17.43 9.58
N LEU A 67 34.53 -18.51 8.77
CA LEU A 67 33.80 -19.73 9.14
C LEU A 67 34.62 -21.04 9.04
N GLY A 68 35.77 -21.05 8.35
CA GLY A 68 36.50 -22.28 7.99
C GLY A 68 37.03 -23.14 9.16
N GLY A 69 37.01 -22.59 10.39
CA GLY A 69 37.37 -23.32 11.62
C GLY A 69 36.20 -24.07 12.28
N LEU A 70 34.95 -23.79 11.90
CA LEU A 70 33.74 -24.24 12.61
C LEU A 70 33.22 -25.57 12.08
N ARG A 71 34.07 -26.60 12.02
CA ARG A 71 33.74 -27.90 11.42
C ARG A 71 32.59 -28.66 12.10
N GLY A 72 32.25 -28.31 13.34
CA GLY A 72 31.14 -28.87 14.11
C GLY A 72 29.80 -28.15 13.91
N LEU A 73 29.75 -27.09 13.11
CA LEU A 73 28.57 -26.24 12.95
C LEU A 73 27.43 -27.01 12.26
N GLU A 74 26.26 -27.05 12.90
CA GLU A 74 25.04 -27.70 12.42
C GLU A 74 24.03 -26.69 11.86
N THR A 75 23.97 -25.48 12.41
CA THR A 75 23.04 -24.42 11.98
C THR A 75 23.77 -23.09 11.79
N LEU A 76 23.61 -22.50 10.60
CA LEU A 76 24.17 -21.19 10.25
C LEU A 76 23.05 -20.23 9.83
N VAL A 77 22.86 -19.16 10.59
CA VAL A 77 21.85 -18.13 10.30
C VAL A 77 22.54 -16.85 9.83
N LEU A 78 22.44 -16.55 8.55
CA LEU A 78 22.99 -15.34 7.88
C LEU A 78 21.88 -14.46 7.28
N ALA A 79 20.61 -14.74 7.62
CA ALA A 79 19.47 -13.99 7.11
C ALA A 79 19.53 -12.51 7.51
N ASP A 80 18.83 -11.63 6.77
CA ASP A 80 18.74 -10.20 7.08
C ASP A 80 20.10 -9.49 7.15
N ASN A 81 20.90 -9.67 6.10
CA ASN A 81 22.20 -9.02 5.95
C ASN A 81 22.29 -8.28 4.60
N ARG A 82 23.50 -7.90 4.17
CA ARG A 82 23.75 -7.25 2.87
C ARG A 82 24.58 -8.15 1.96
N ILE A 83 24.56 -9.47 2.17
CA ILE A 83 25.46 -10.43 1.52
C ILE A 83 25.13 -10.48 0.05
N ASN A 84 26.07 -10.07 -0.80
CA ASN A 84 25.93 -10.17 -2.25
C ASN A 84 26.78 -11.31 -2.85
N LYS A 85 27.74 -11.84 -2.07
CA LYS A 85 28.65 -12.91 -2.46
C LYS A 85 29.04 -13.75 -1.24
N ILE A 86 29.03 -15.06 -1.41
CA ILE A 86 29.65 -16.03 -0.51
C ILE A 86 30.87 -16.58 -1.24
N GLU A 87 32.00 -16.71 -0.55
CA GLU A 87 33.21 -17.31 -1.14
C GLU A 87 32.94 -18.74 -1.62
N GLU A 88 33.50 -19.11 -2.77
CA GLU A 88 33.30 -20.44 -3.38
C GLU A 88 33.81 -21.55 -2.45
N ASN A 89 33.03 -22.64 -2.39
CA ASN A 89 33.31 -23.82 -1.56
C ASN A 89 33.44 -23.52 -0.05
N LEU A 90 32.98 -22.36 0.43
CA LEU A 90 32.98 -22.04 1.86
C LEU A 90 32.12 -23.02 2.67
N LEU A 91 30.90 -23.26 2.19
CA LEU A 91 29.96 -24.13 2.87
C LEU A 91 30.47 -25.56 2.93
N ASP A 92 31.20 -26.01 1.90
CA ASP A 92 31.82 -27.35 1.84
C ASP A 92 32.84 -27.61 2.96
N GLU A 93 33.34 -26.57 3.64
CA GLU A 93 34.21 -26.70 4.82
C GLU A 93 33.44 -26.94 6.13
N LEU A 94 32.09 -26.94 6.06
CA LEU A 94 31.17 -27.16 7.19
C LEU A 94 30.45 -28.51 7.04
N PRO A 95 31.14 -29.65 7.17
CA PRO A 95 30.59 -30.97 6.82
C PRO A 95 29.46 -31.45 7.75
N GLN A 96 29.22 -30.77 8.87
CA GLN A 96 28.13 -31.08 9.81
C GLN A 96 26.88 -30.23 9.58
N ILE A 97 26.91 -29.29 8.63
CA ILE A 97 25.83 -28.33 8.44
C ILE A 97 24.53 -29.03 8.03
N ARG A 98 23.45 -28.70 8.74
CA ARG A 98 22.09 -29.23 8.54
C ARG A 98 21.12 -28.15 8.11
N ARG A 99 21.32 -26.91 8.56
CA ARG A 99 20.41 -25.80 8.30
C ARG A 99 21.19 -24.53 7.94
N VAL A 100 20.89 -23.96 6.78
CA VAL A 100 21.48 -22.70 6.32
C VAL A 100 20.36 -21.72 6.01
N PHE A 101 20.42 -20.54 6.64
CA PHE A 101 19.46 -19.47 6.43
C PHE A 101 20.17 -18.27 5.80
N LEU A 102 19.88 -18.00 4.53
CA LEU A 102 20.45 -16.93 3.72
C LEU A 102 19.38 -15.96 3.20
N GLY A 103 18.17 -16.03 3.74
CA GLY A 103 17.07 -15.17 3.34
C GLY A 103 17.34 -13.67 3.53
N ARG A 104 16.70 -12.80 2.73
CA ARG A 104 16.76 -11.33 2.84
C ARG A 104 18.19 -10.79 2.72
N ASN A 105 18.89 -11.24 1.69
CA ASN A 105 20.23 -10.80 1.32
C ASN A 105 20.22 -10.17 -0.10
N ARG A 106 21.37 -10.13 -0.79
CA ARG A 106 21.54 -9.51 -2.12
C ARG A 106 22.15 -10.50 -3.13
N LEU A 107 22.02 -11.80 -2.90
CA LEU A 107 22.57 -12.84 -3.76
C LEU A 107 21.89 -12.83 -5.12
N ARG A 108 22.68 -12.88 -6.20
CA ARG A 108 22.17 -12.98 -7.58
C ARG A 108 22.24 -14.40 -8.14
N SER A 109 23.11 -15.22 -7.59
CA SER A 109 23.32 -16.62 -7.96
C SER A 109 23.32 -17.49 -6.71
N MET A 110 23.07 -18.79 -6.89
CA MET A 110 23.20 -19.78 -5.83
C MET A 110 24.62 -19.78 -5.25
N PRO A 111 24.78 -20.02 -3.93
CA PRO A 111 26.10 -20.36 -3.40
C PRO A 111 26.59 -21.67 -4.02
N ALA A 112 27.91 -21.82 -4.18
CA ALA A 112 28.50 -23.08 -4.60
C ALA A 112 28.22 -24.15 -3.53
N LEU A 113 27.46 -25.18 -3.90
CA LEU A 113 27.06 -26.30 -3.05
C LEU A 113 27.51 -27.58 -3.74
N SER A 114 28.06 -28.53 -2.98
CA SER A 114 28.49 -29.82 -3.52
C SER A 114 27.96 -31.00 -2.70
N SER A 115 28.21 -32.22 -3.20
CA SER A 115 27.86 -33.48 -2.52
C SER A 115 28.53 -33.67 -1.16
N ARG A 116 29.49 -32.80 -0.78
CA ARG A 116 30.09 -32.80 0.56
C ARG A 116 29.09 -32.40 1.65
N LEU A 117 28.05 -31.65 1.32
CA LEU A 117 27.00 -31.19 2.23
C LEU A 117 25.89 -32.22 2.44
N SER A 118 26.27 -33.51 2.51
CA SER A 118 25.37 -34.67 2.65
C SER A 118 24.42 -34.64 3.86
N LYS A 119 24.62 -33.74 4.83
CA LYS A 119 23.76 -33.59 6.02
C LYS A 119 22.79 -32.41 5.93
N LEU A 120 22.87 -31.59 4.88
CA LEU A 120 22.04 -30.41 4.73
C LEU A 120 20.58 -30.80 4.48
N LYS A 121 19.70 -30.41 5.40
CA LYS A 121 18.27 -30.70 5.37
C LYS A 121 17.41 -29.48 5.07
N PHE A 122 17.89 -28.28 5.44
CA PHE A 122 17.13 -27.04 5.31
C PHE A 122 17.98 -25.95 4.67
N LEU A 123 17.51 -25.39 3.55
CA LEU A 123 18.14 -24.28 2.86
C LEU A 123 17.13 -23.16 2.60
N GLU A 124 17.30 -22.02 3.25
CA GLU A 124 16.48 -20.83 3.01
C GLU A 124 17.25 -19.77 2.23
N LEU A 125 16.71 -19.35 1.10
CA LEU A 125 17.26 -18.34 0.19
C LEU A 125 16.21 -17.27 -0.19
N LYS A 126 15.12 -17.18 0.56
CA LYS A 126 14.01 -16.24 0.29
C LYS A 126 14.44 -14.78 0.22
N HIS A 127 13.73 -13.93 -0.50
CA HIS A 127 14.03 -12.48 -0.58
C HIS A 127 15.49 -12.17 -0.99
N ASN A 128 15.97 -12.81 -2.05
CA ASN A 128 17.24 -12.48 -2.70
C ASN A 128 16.98 -11.92 -4.10
N LYS A 129 17.94 -12.07 -5.02
CA LYS A 129 17.82 -11.66 -6.43
C LYS A 129 18.20 -12.82 -7.36
N LEU A 130 17.89 -14.05 -6.96
CA LEU A 130 18.20 -15.26 -7.73
C LEU A 130 17.36 -15.28 -9.01
N GLU A 131 18.01 -15.51 -10.15
CA GLU A 131 17.35 -15.61 -11.47
C GLU A 131 17.31 -17.05 -11.98
N GLU A 132 18.20 -17.92 -11.48
CA GLU A 132 18.30 -19.34 -11.81
C GLU A 132 18.70 -20.18 -10.57
N VAL A 133 18.46 -21.49 -10.65
CA VAL A 133 18.94 -22.50 -9.70
C VAL A 133 19.69 -23.58 -10.49
N ASP A 134 20.74 -24.16 -9.89
CA ASP A 134 21.47 -25.26 -10.51
C ASP A 134 20.59 -26.51 -10.64
N ASP A 135 20.45 -27.02 -11.86
CA ASP A 135 19.59 -28.17 -12.20
C ASP A 135 20.06 -29.49 -11.56
N GLN A 136 21.33 -29.59 -11.15
CA GLN A 136 21.90 -30.76 -10.48
C GLN A 136 21.86 -30.65 -8.95
N LEU A 137 21.33 -29.56 -8.39
CA LEU A 137 21.39 -29.25 -6.97
C LEU A 137 20.83 -30.38 -6.09
N MET A 138 19.70 -30.96 -6.47
CA MET A 138 19.07 -32.02 -5.67
C MET A 138 19.72 -33.38 -5.86
N GLU A 139 20.45 -33.60 -6.96
CA GLU A 139 21.30 -34.78 -7.11
C GLU A 139 22.53 -34.68 -6.20
N MET A 140 23.08 -33.47 -6.05
CA MET A 140 24.17 -33.20 -5.11
C MET A 140 23.70 -33.23 -3.65
N LEU A 141 22.45 -32.87 -3.37
CA LEU A 141 21.89 -32.74 -2.01
C LEU A 141 20.62 -33.61 -1.82
N PRO A 142 20.72 -34.94 -1.91
CA PRO A 142 19.54 -35.82 -1.91
C PRO A 142 18.76 -35.86 -0.58
N GLU A 143 19.39 -35.42 0.52
CA GLU A 143 18.83 -35.43 1.89
C GLU A 143 18.12 -34.12 2.26
N ILE A 144 17.97 -33.19 1.32
CA ILE A 144 17.31 -31.91 1.59
C ILE A 144 15.79 -32.11 1.77
N GLU A 145 15.29 -31.71 2.94
CA GLU A 145 13.88 -31.88 3.31
C GLU A 145 13.05 -30.63 3.04
N SER A 146 13.67 -29.45 3.10
CA SER A 146 12.96 -28.20 2.88
C SER A 146 13.84 -27.13 2.27
N MET A 147 13.30 -26.46 1.24
CA MET A 147 13.94 -25.37 0.55
C MET A 147 12.97 -24.20 0.38
N ASP A 148 13.45 -22.99 0.66
CA ASP A 148 12.66 -21.76 0.48
C ASP A 148 13.36 -20.81 -0.50
N LEU A 149 12.77 -20.68 -1.69
CA LEU A 149 13.20 -19.82 -2.79
C LEU A 149 12.22 -18.67 -3.05
N SER A 150 11.27 -18.44 -2.14
CA SER A 150 10.23 -17.41 -2.30
C SER A 150 10.82 -15.99 -2.43
N HIS A 151 10.09 -15.08 -3.06
CA HIS A 151 10.51 -13.68 -3.23
C HIS A 151 11.88 -13.50 -3.92
N ASN A 152 12.13 -14.24 -5.00
CA ASN A 152 13.30 -14.07 -5.88
C ASN A 152 12.87 -13.55 -7.26
N ARG A 153 13.67 -13.81 -8.31
CA ARG A 153 13.40 -13.41 -9.70
C ARG A 153 13.33 -14.63 -10.64
N LEU A 154 12.98 -15.79 -10.09
CA LEU A 154 12.91 -17.04 -10.83
C LEU A 154 11.70 -17.04 -11.77
N GLN A 155 11.89 -17.51 -13.00
CA GLN A 155 10.82 -17.60 -14.00
C GLN A 155 10.44 -19.06 -14.30
N SER A 156 11.37 -20.00 -14.14
CA SER A 156 11.15 -21.44 -14.28
C SER A 156 12.14 -22.20 -13.40
N LEU A 157 11.85 -23.47 -13.10
CA LEU A 157 12.81 -24.41 -12.52
C LEU A 157 12.92 -25.61 -13.45
N HIS A 158 14.14 -26.07 -13.71
CA HIS A 158 14.37 -27.15 -14.64
C HIS A 158 13.87 -28.48 -14.07
N SER A 159 13.24 -29.30 -14.90
CA SER A 159 12.64 -30.58 -14.48
C SER A 159 13.64 -31.57 -13.87
N LEU A 160 14.91 -31.51 -14.29
CA LEU A 160 16.00 -32.34 -13.74
C LEU A 160 16.26 -32.08 -12.25
N MET A 161 15.98 -30.87 -11.77
CA MET A 161 16.12 -30.53 -10.35
C MET A 161 15.28 -31.46 -9.48
N PHE A 162 14.13 -31.95 -9.95
CA PHE A 162 13.24 -32.75 -9.13
C PHE A 162 13.60 -34.25 -9.10
N LYS A 163 14.41 -34.74 -10.05
CA LYS A 163 14.79 -36.17 -10.12
C LYS A 163 15.61 -36.65 -8.91
N GLY A 164 16.37 -35.76 -8.29
CA GLY A 164 17.20 -36.05 -7.11
C GLY A 164 16.52 -35.81 -5.76
N ALA A 165 15.35 -35.16 -5.74
CA ALA A 165 14.72 -34.59 -4.55
C ALA A 165 13.96 -35.61 -3.66
N LYS A 166 14.57 -36.76 -3.36
CA LYS A 166 13.92 -37.90 -2.69
C LYS A 166 13.45 -37.63 -1.26
N ALA A 167 14.11 -36.72 -0.55
CA ALA A 167 13.78 -36.38 0.83
C ALA A 167 12.93 -35.09 0.96
N MET A 168 12.62 -34.42 -0.16
CA MET A 168 11.96 -33.12 -0.16
C MET A 168 10.51 -33.23 0.35
N LYS A 169 10.17 -32.40 1.34
CA LYS A 169 8.83 -32.32 1.93
C LYS A 169 8.18 -30.97 1.70
N ARG A 170 8.97 -29.90 1.72
CA ARG A 170 8.50 -28.51 1.62
C ARG A 170 9.35 -27.71 0.65
N LEU A 171 8.74 -27.23 -0.42
CA LEU A 171 9.35 -26.31 -1.37
C LEU A 171 8.51 -25.02 -1.44
N LYS A 172 9.09 -23.89 -1.03
CA LYS A 172 8.42 -22.58 -1.08
C LYS A 172 8.92 -21.76 -2.27
N LEU A 173 8.01 -21.35 -3.14
CA LEU A 173 8.24 -20.71 -4.43
C LEU A 173 7.44 -19.41 -4.65
N HIS A 174 6.49 -19.07 -3.77
CA HIS A 174 5.63 -17.89 -3.94
C HIS A 174 6.41 -16.58 -4.18
N ARG A 175 5.75 -15.60 -4.82
CA ARG A 175 6.30 -14.26 -5.09
C ARG A 175 7.56 -14.25 -5.96
N ASN A 176 7.63 -15.15 -6.92
CA ASN A 176 8.57 -15.10 -8.05
C ASN A 176 7.81 -14.77 -9.35
N PRO A 177 8.46 -14.18 -10.37
CA PRO A 177 7.84 -13.87 -11.66
C PRO A 177 7.67 -15.13 -12.55
N TRP A 178 6.92 -16.12 -12.08
CA TRP A 178 6.76 -17.41 -12.77
C TRP A 178 6.17 -17.28 -14.18
N ALA A 179 6.85 -17.88 -15.15
CA ALA A 179 6.36 -18.07 -16.51
C ALA A 179 5.64 -19.41 -16.58
N CYS A 180 4.31 -19.38 -16.53
CA CYS A 180 3.44 -20.55 -16.60
C CYS A 180 3.29 -21.07 -18.02
N ASP A 181 4.43 -21.40 -18.62
CA ASP A 181 4.56 -22.14 -19.86
C ASP A 181 4.96 -23.58 -19.56
N CYS A 182 5.20 -24.36 -20.62
CA CYS A 182 5.57 -25.77 -20.53
C CYS A 182 6.82 -26.06 -19.65
N ARG A 183 7.71 -25.10 -19.42
CA ARG A 183 8.89 -25.29 -18.55
C ARG A 183 8.52 -25.37 -17.08
N LEU A 184 7.43 -24.72 -16.67
CA LEU A 184 6.97 -24.71 -15.28
C LEU A 184 6.06 -25.90 -14.96
N GLN A 185 5.55 -26.61 -15.97
CA GLN A 185 4.66 -27.75 -15.80
C GLN A 185 5.22 -28.78 -14.80
N SER A 186 6.48 -29.19 -14.99
CA SER A 186 7.13 -30.17 -14.11
C SER A 186 7.29 -29.69 -12.67
N THR A 187 7.40 -28.38 -12.47
CA THR A 187 7.44 -27.77 -11.14
C THR A 187 6.06 -27.86 -10.48
N ALA A 188 4.99 -27.53 -11.20
CA ALA A 188 3.63 -27.64 -10.70
C ALA A 188 3.26 -29.09 -10.37
N GLU A 189 3.65 -30.05 -11.21
CA GLU A 189 3.46 -31.49 -10.97
C GLU A 189 4.20 -31.94 -9.71
N PHE A 190 5.50 -31.64 -9.60
CA PHE A 190 6.28 -31.99 -8.43
C PHE A 190 5.70 -31.37 -7.14
N MET A 191 5.24 -30.13 -7.20
CA MET A 191 4.64 -29.46 -6.04
C MET A 191 3.35 -30.14 -5.57
N ARG A 192 2.51 -30.66 -6.48
CA ARG A 192 1.29 -31.41 -6.10
C ARG A 192 1.61 -32.70 -5.35
N ASP A 193 2.76 -33.30 -5.63
CA ASP A 193 3.20 -34.57 -5.03
C ASP A 193 3.91 -34.38 -3.68
N LEU A 194 4.15 -33.14 -3.23
CA LEU A 194 4.76 -32.87 -1.92
C LEU A 194 3.80 -33.20 -0.77
N GLU A 195 4.37 -33.61 0.37
CA GLU A 195 3.62 -33.86 1.62
C GLU A 195 2.90 -32.59 2.10
N GLU A 196 3.49 -31.41 1.86
CA GLU A 196 2.93 -30.09 2.19
C GLU A 196 3.06 -29.15 0.96
N PRO A 197 2.11 -29.18 0.00
CA PRO A 197 2.12 -28.30 -1.17
C PRO A 197 1.88 -26.83 -0.76
N GLU A 198 2.59 -25.89 -1.39
CA GLU A 198 2.38 -24.46 -1.16
C GLU A 198 1.27 -23.91 -2.08
N GLU A 199 0.16 -23.46 -1.48
CA GLU A 199 -1.05 -23.05 -2.22
C GLU A 199 -1.00 -21.63 -2.84
N HIS A 200 0.07 -20.86 -2.64
CA HIS A 200 0.13 -19.43 -3.03
C HIS A 200 1.19 -19.12 -4.10
N VAL A 201 1.35 -20.03 -5.08
CA VAL A 201 2.31 -19.86 -6.17
C VAL A 201 1.60 -19.42 -7.43
N HIS A 202 1.67 -18.12 -7.73
CA HIS A 202 0.91 -17.52 -8.83
C HIS A 202 1.73 -17.25 -10.08
N CYS A 203 1.11 -17.42 -11.23
CA CYS A 203 1.65 -17.07 -12.53
C CYS A 203 1.83 -15.55 -12.66
N PHE A 204 2.95 -15.15 -13.27
CA PHE A 204 3.21 -13.77 -13.65
C PHE A 204 3.02 -13.56 -15.15
N ASN A 205 3.43 -14.54 -15.95
CA ASN A 205 3.24 -14.62 -17.40
C ASN A 205 2.73 -16.03 -17.76
N PRO A 206 2.00 -16.21 -18.87
CA PRO A 206 1.47 -15.19 -19.77
C PRO A 206 0.40 -14.30 -19.09
N PRO A 207 0.00 -13.16 -19.70
CA PRO A 207 -1.05 -12.30 -19.16
C PRO A 207 -2.36 -13.03 -18.85
N ASP A 208 -2.72 -14.01 -19.67
CA ASP A 208 -3.98 -14.76 -19.57
C ASP A 208 -4.07 -15.62 -18.30
N PHE A 209 -2.93 -16.00 -17.72
CA PHE A 209 -2.86 -16.75 -16.46
C PHE A 209 -2.35 -15.89 -15.30
N ARG A 210 -2.12 -14.59 -15.47
CA ARG A 210 -1.51 -13.77 -14.41
C ARG A 210 -2.38 -13.75 -13.15
N GLY A 211 -1.81 -14.20 -12.04
CA GLY A 211 -2.51 -14.32 -10.75
C GLY A 211 -3.13 -15.70 -10.51
N GLU A 212 -3.23 -16.55 -11.53
CA GLU A 212 -3.69 -17.94 -11.37
C GLU A 212 -2.65 -18.74 -10.59
N ASN A 213 -3.12 -19.63 -9.72
CA ASN A 213 -2.26 -20.54 -8.98
C ASN A 213 -1.79 -21.68 -9.89
N ILE A 214 -0.49 -21.96 -9.91
CA ILE A 214 0.10 -22.98 -10.79
C ILE A 214 -0.44 -24.39 -10.50
N LEU A 215 -0.90 -24.64 -9.27
CA LEU A 215 -1.43 -25.94 -8.87
C LEU A 215 -2.81 -26.20 -9.51
N ASP A 216 -3.56 -25.15 -9.82
CA ASP A 216 -4.90 -25.20 -10.39
C ASP A 216 -4.90 -25.37 -11.92
N LEU A 217 -3.76 -25.10 -12.57
CA LEU A 217 -3.59 -25.26 -14.02
C LEU A 217 -3.45 -26.73 -14.44
N LYS A 218 -4.23 -27.17 -15.40
CA LYS A 218 -4.10 -28.51 -16.00
C LYS A 218 -2.79 -28.61 -16.77
N PRO A 219 -2.19 -29.82 -16.87
CA PRO A 219 -0.99 -30.04 -17.68
C PRO A 219 -1.10 -29.48 -19.11
N SER A 220 -2.27 -29.56 -19.74
CA SER A 220 -2.53 -29.04 -21.08
C SER A 220 -2.59 -27.51 -21.19
N GLU A 221 -2.72 -26.80 -20.06
CA GLU A 221 -2.81 -25.33 -20.00
C GLU A 221 -1.42 -24.68 -19.91
N PHE A 222 -0.38 -25.45 -19.57
CA PHE A 222 1.02 -25.04 -19.68
C PHE A 222 1.50 -25.09 -21.15
N ALA A 223 0.86 -24.29 -22.00
CA ALA A 223 1.25 -24.19 -23.40
C ALA A 223 2.59 -23.42 -23.53
N CYS A 224 3.52 -23.94 -24.33
CA CYS A 224 4.66 -23.14 -24.75
C CYS A 224 4.13 -22.01 -25.65
N PHE A 225 4.30 -20.74 -25.27
CA PHE A 225 4.14 -19.65 -26.23
C PHE A 225 5.33 -19.72 -27.21
N GLU A 226 5.06 -19.70 -28.51
CA GLU A 226 6.08 -19.50 -29.55
C GLU A 226 6.68 -18.09 -29.41
N ALA A 227 7.53 -17.92 -28.41
CA ALA A 227 8.46 -16.83 -28.27
C ALA A 227 9.85 -17.40 -28.52
N LEU A 228 10.32 -17.24 -29.77
CA LEU A 228 11.73 -17.27 -30.16
C LEU A 228 12.53 -18.44 -29.56
N GLU A 229 12.39 -19.62 -30.19
CA GLU A 229 13.36 -20.71 -30.03
C GLU A 229 14.74 -20.25 -30.51
N GLU A 230 15.56 -19.80 -29.55
CA GLU A 230 17.01 -19.89 -29.67
C GLU A 230 17.44 -21.34 -29.38
N ASN A 231 17.82 -22.03 -30.46
CA ASN A 231 18.72 -23.19 -30.52
C ASN A 231 19.23 -23.78 -29.19
N MET A 232 18.72 -24.96 -28.82
CA MET A 232 19.52 -26.00 -28.16
C MET A 232 19.34 -27.33 -28.89
N GLY A 233 20.32 -27.68 -29.73
CA GLY A 233 20.48 -29.06 -30.18
C GLY A 233 21.13 -29.92 -29.11
N SER A 234 20.72 -31.18 -28.98
CA SER A 234 21.53 -32.38 -29.27
C SER A 234 21.03 -33.62 -28.50
N ALA A 235 20.74 -34.70 -29.25
CA ALA A 235 20.54 -36.05 -28.74
C ALA A 235 21.81 -36.59 -28.04
N ILE A 236 21.64 -37.55 -27.14
CA ILE A 236 22.76 -38.22 -26.44
C ILE A 236 23.34 -39.31 -27.35
N GLN A 237 24.65 -39.25 -27.62
CA GLN A 237 25.39 -40.26 -28.39
C GLN A 237 26.12 -41.23 -27.45
N LEU A 238 25.83 -42.53 -27.59
CA LEU A 238 26.52 -43.62 -26.89
C LEU A 238 27.34 -44.45 -27.88
N THR A 239 28.63 -44.62 -27.61
CA THR A 239 29.54 -45.39 -28.46
C THR A 239 30.02 -46.63 -27.72
N CYS A 240 29.95 -47.80 -28.36
CA CYS A 240 30.52 -49.03 -27.79
C CYS A 240 32.02 -49.08 -28.12
N PRO A 241 32.93 -49.14 -27.12
CA PRO A 241 34.37 -49.17 -27.40
C PRO A 241 34.74 -50.46 -28.16
N GLN A 242 35.12 -50.35 -29.43
CA GLN A 242 35.65 -51.47 -30.21
C GLN A 242 37.12 -51.68 -29.83
N GLU A 243 37.46 -52.86 -29.30
CA GLU A 243 38.87 -53.28 -29.22
C GLU A 243 39.25 -54.34 -30.25
N ASP A 244 38.40 -55.27 -30.70
CA ASP A 244 38.71 -56.12 -31.86
C ASP A 244 37.46 -56.82 -32.45
N VAL A 245 37.31 -56.68 -33.77
CA VAL A 245 36.40 -57.29 -34.77
C VAL A 245 35.20 -58.12 -34.25
N GLY A 246 34.05 -57.44 -34.09
CA GLY A 246 32.70 -58.02 -33.96
C GLY A 246 31.62 -56.93 -34.02
N GLN A 247 30.41 -57.22 -34.54
CA GLN A 247 29.31 -56.24 -34.55
C GLN A 247 28.72 -56.08 -33.13
N PRO A 248 28.55 -54.85 -32.62
CA PRO A 248 28.01 -54.61 -31.29
C PRO A 248 26.49 -54.79 -31.28
N ILE A 249 26.00 -55.58 -30.33
CA ILE A 249 24.57 -55.78 -30.05
C ILE A 249 24.20 -54.89 -28.88
N TRP A 250 23.18 -54.04 -29.06
CA TRP A 250 22.67 -53.16 -28.03
C TRP A 250 21.42 -53.75 -27.39
N THR A 251 21.33 -53.66 -26.06
CA THR A 251 20.17 -54.12 -25.28
C THR A 251 19.65 -53.00 -24.39
N TYR A 252 18.33 -52.97 -24.21
CA TYR A 252 17.65 -52.13 -23.23
C TYR A 252 16.79 -53.03 -22.34
N GLN A 253 17.02 -53.00 -21.02
CA GLN A 253 16.34 -53.88 -20.05
C GLN A 253 16.41 -55.39 -20.37
N GLY A 254 17.49 -55.82 -21.04
CA GLY A 254 17.72 -57.23 -21.40
C GLY A 254 17.07 -57.68 -22.72
N ILE A 255 16.40 -56.77 -23.44
CA ILE A 255 15.84 -57.02 -24.78
C ILE A 255 16.78 -56.41 -25.81
N GLU A 256 17.08 -57.14 -26.89
CA GLU A 256 17.91 -56.67 -28.01
C GLU A 256 17.20 -55.57 -28.81
N LEU A 257 17.92 -54.50 -29.11
CA LEU A 257 17.42 -53.35 -29.84
C LEU A 257 17.56 -53.59 -31.34
N GLU A 258 16.43 -53.78 -32.04
CA GLU A 258 16.39 -53.86 -33.50
C GLU A 258 16.47 -52.46 -34.17
N GLN A 259 16.73 -52.39 -35.48
CA GLN A 259 16.71 -51.14 -36.26
C GLN A 259 15.36 -50.41 -36.08
N SER A 260 15.44 -49.09 -35.81
CA SER A 260 14.34 -48.19 -35.43
C SER A 260 12.98 -48.49 -36.08
N VAL A 261 11.90 -48.38 -35.29
CA VAL A 261 10.51 -48.60 -35.76
C VAL A 261 9.64 -47.32 -35.70
N SER A 262 10.13 -46.17 -35.19
CA SER A 262 9.42 -44.87 -35.24
C SER A 262 10.30 -43.64 -34.93
N GLU A 263 9.87 -42.43 -35.31
CA GLU A 263 10.57 -41.14 -35.13
C GLU A 263 10.87 -40.74 -33.66
N ASP A 264 10.25 -41.41 -32.68
CA ASP A 264 10.50 -41.22 -31.25
C ASP A 264 11.38 -42.32 -30.61
N SER A 265 12.01 -43.19 -31.43
CA SER A 265 12.84 -44.31 -30.96
C SER A 265 14.35 -44.09 -31.16
N TRP A 266 15.17 -44.85 -30.44
CA TRP A 266 16.64 -44.82 -30.57
C TRP A 266 17.10 -45.14 -32.00
N GLU A 267 18.21 -44.53 -32.43
CA GLU A 267 18.78 -44.77 -33.76
C GLU A 267 20.12 -45.53 -33.66
N LEU A 268 20.20 -46.74 -34.22
CA LEU A 268 21.43 -47.52 -34.32
C LEU A 268 22.14 -47.18 -35.65
N LYS A 269 23.28 -46.51 -35.59
CA LYS A 269 24.09 -46.19 -36.77
C LYS A 269 24.92 -47.39 -37.21
N ASP A 270 25.21 -47.49 -38.50
CA ASP A 270 25.96 -48.60 -39.12
C ASP A 270 27.36 -48.83 -38.52
N ASN A 271 27.93 -47.82 -37.85
CA ASN A 271 29.21 -47.90 -37.16
C ASN A 271 29.12 -48.43 -35.70
N GLY A 272 27.93 -48.89 -35.27
CA GLY A 272 27.71 -49.42 -33.92
C GLY A 272 27.40 -48.38 -32.84
N THR A 273 27.18 -47.12 -33.23
CA THR A 273 26.82 -46.01 -32.33
C THR A 273 25.31 -45.94 -32.11
N LEU A 274 24.88 -45.73 -30.87
CA LEU A 274 23.48 -45.56 -30.50
C LEU A 274 23.17 -44.08 -30.21
N LEU A 275 22.19 -43.49 -30.90
CA LEU A 275 21.68 -42.14 -30.66
C LEU A 275 20.34 -42.20 -29.93
N ILE A 276 20.21 -41.43 -28.84
CA ILE A 276 19.02 -41.44 -27.97
C ILE A 276 18.45 -40.01 -27.83
N PRO A 277 17.13 -39.80 -28.07
CA PRO A 277 16.47 -38.51 -27.86
C PRO A 277 16.47 -38.08 -26.39
N LEU A 278 16.50 -36.76 -26.13
CA LEU A 278 16.34 -36.20 -24.77
C LEU A 278 14.88 -36.38 -24.32
N GLY A 279 14.63 -37.48 -23.61
CA GLY A 279 13.30 -37.90 -23.14
C GLY A 279 13.24 -39.38 -22.76
N ALA A 280 14.16 -40.21 -23.29
CA ALA A 280 14.26 -41.62 -22.92
C ALA A 280 14.77 -41.82 -21.48
N GLN A 281 14.19 -42.76 -20.72
CA GLN A 281 14.56 -42.99 -19.33
C GLN A 281 16.00 -43.49 -19.20
N PRO A 282 16.88 -42.82 -18.43
CA PRO A 282 18.26 -43.26 -18.25
C PRO A 282 18.30 -44.47 -17.32
N GLY A 283 18.34 -45.67 -17.90
CA GLY A 283 18.50 -46.92 -17.16
C GLY A 283 18.68 -48.12 -18.09
N ASP A 284 19.88 -48.72 -18.07
CA ASP A 284 20.24 -50.03 -18.63
C ASP A 284 20.40 -50.20 -20.17
N TYR A 285 20.92 -49.19 -20.88
CA TYR A 285 21.48 -49.41 -22.23
C TYR A 285 22.86 -50.11 -22.13
N LYS A 286 22.96 -51.34 -22.63
CA LYS A 286 24.20 -52.15 -22.56
C LYS A 286 24.59 -52.65 -23.94
N CYS A 287 25.88 -52.56 -24.26
CA CYS A 287 26.45 -53.13 -25.47
C CYS A 287 27.14 -54.47 -25.15
N ALA A 288 27.00 -55.46 -26.03
CA ALA A 288 27.73 -56.72 -25.99
C ALA A 288 28.32 -57.05 -27.38
N VAL A 289 29.47 -57.73 -27.41
CA VAL A 289 30.15 -58.15 -28.66
C VAL A 289 30.26 -59.67 -28.67
N THR A 290 29.82 -60.33 -29.75
CA THR A 290 29.86 -61.80 -29.90
C THR A 290 31.01 -62.25 -30.80
N TYR A 291 31.84 -63.17 -30.30
CA TYR A 291 32.94 -63.78 -31.04
C TYR A 291 32.53 -65.18 -31.58
N SER A 292 32.00 -65.22 -32.81
CA SER A 292 31.60 -66.43 -33.56
C SER A 292 30.37 -67.24 -33.07
N THR A 293 29.88 -68.13 -33.93
CA THR A 293 28.51 -68.67 -34.10
C THR A 293 27.91 -69.52 -32.95
N SER A 294 28.03 -69.13 -31.67
CA SER A 294 27.24 -69.73 -30.59
C SER A 294 26.79 -68.73 -29.52
N PRO A 295 25.48 -68.64 -29.16
CA PRO A 295 24.92 -67.51 -28.39
C PRO A 295 25.26 -67.47 -26.89
N ARG A 296 26.15 -68.32 -26.37
CA ARG A 296 26.28 -68.52 -24.91
C ARG A 296 27.40 -67.75 -24.20
N ASN A 297 28.26 -66.98 -24.89
CA ASN A 297 29.39 -66.28 -24.26
C ASN A 297 29.57 -64.83 -24.76
N ALA A 298 28.61 -63.93 -24.49
CA ALA A 298 28.74 -62.49 -24.77
C ALA A 298 29.24 -61.73 -23.52
N ARG A 299 30.22 -60.82 -23.66
CA ARG A 299 30.78 -60.00 -22.56
C ARG A 299 30.16 -58.60 -22.59
N GLN A 300 29.56 -58.14 -21.48
CA GLN A 300 28.93 -56.81 -21.36
C GLN A 300 29.96 -55.68 -21.19
N ILE A 301 29.80 -54.57 -21.92
CA ILE A 301 30.68 -53.39 -21.89
C ILE A 301 29.87 -52.11 -21.59
N ARG A 302 30.46 -51.15 -20.84
CA ARG A 302 29.85 -49.83 -20.56
C ARG A 302 30.21 -48.80 -21.65
N PRO A 303 29.24 -48.04 -22.20
CA PRO A 303 29.49 -47.04 -23.24
C PRO A 303 30.02 -45.69 -22.72
N THR A 304 30.61 -44.89 -23.62
CA THR A 304 31.22 -43.56 -23.33
C THR A 304 30.45 -42.40 -24.00
N LEU A 305 30.43 -41.20 -23.38
CA LEU A 305 29.64 -40.01 -23.76
C LEU A 305 30.53 -38.87 -24.33
N SER A 306 30.15 -38.19 -25.42
CA SER A 306 30.82 -36.96 -25.91
C SER A 306 29.86 -35.92 -26.56
N ARG A 307 30.27 -34.65 -26.67
CA ARG A 307 29.49 -33.47 -27.16
C ARG A 307 30.11 -32.87 -28.47
N MET A 308 29.31 -32.42 -29.44
CA MET A 308 29.74 -31.97 -30.81
C MET A 308 30.22 -30.50 -30.92
N SER A 309 31.07 -30.18 -31.93
CA SER A 309 31.47 -28.82 -32.38
C SER A 309 30.83 -28.43 -33.74
N THR A 310 30.71 -27.12 -34.06
CA THR A 310 29.85 -26.63 -35.18
C THR A 310 30.45 -25.50 -36.04
N ALA A 311 30.16 -25.53 -37.36
CA ALA A 311 30.55 -24.49 -38.32
C ALA A 311 29.71 -23.20 -38.17
N PRO A 312 30.13 -22.05 -38.74
CA PRO A 312 29.43 -20.79 -38.56
C PRO A 312 28.09 -20.77 -39.29
N GLU A 313 27.05 -20.27 -38.65
CA GLU A 313 25.73 -20.09 -39.26
C GLU A 313 25.13 -18.72 -38.93
N PHE A 314 24.48 -18.08 -39.90
CA PHE A 314 23.84 -16.78 -39.68
C PHE A 314 22.57 -16.93 -38.86
N THR A 315 22.54 -16.33 -37.67
CA THR A 315 21.30 -16.12 -36.90
C THR A 315 20.57 -14.87 -37.37
N PHE A 316 21.30 -13.84 -37.82
CA PHE A 316 20.71 -12.63 -38.38
C PHE A 316 21.50 -12.12 -39.58
N LYS A 317 20.84 -12.06 -40.75
CA LYS A 317 21.44 -11.61 -42.02
C LYS A 317 21.09 -10.14 -42.28
N PRO A 318 22.03 -9.33 -42.82
CA PRO A 318 21.69 -7.97 -43.27
C PRO A 318 20.68 -8.03 -44.42
N LYS A 319 19.73 -7.09 -44.46
CA LYS A 319 18.64 -7.06 -45.45
C LYS A 319 18.74 -5.85 -46.36
N ASP A 320 18.27 -6.00 -47.61
CA ASP A 320 18.09 -4.90 -48.54
C ASP A 320 17.16 -3.84 -47.93
N SER A 321 17.50 -2.56 -48.07
CA SER A 321 16.76 -1.49 -47.40
C SER A 321 16.95 -0.16 -48.12
N SER A 322 15.96 0.73 -48.02
CA SER A 322 15.98 2.02 -48.70
C SER A 322 15.87 3.15 -47.68
N TYR A 323 16.74 4.15 -47.78
CA TYR A 323 16.81 5.25 -46.82
C TYR A 323 16.74 6.61 -47.52
N ARG A 324 16.45 7.66 -46.74
CA ARG A 324 16.45 9.05 -47.22
C ARG A 324 17.79 9.69 -46.92
N GLU A 325 18.19 10.64 -47.76
CA GLU A 325 19.45 11.36 -47.59
C GLU A 325 19.50 12.06 -46.21
N GLY A 326 20.67 12.01 -45.56
CA GLY A 326 20.94 12.62 -44.25
C GLY A 326 20.56 11.78 -43.03
N THR A 327 19.90 10.63 -43.19
CA THR A 327 19.46 9.79 -42.06
C THR A 327 20.55 8.80 -41.60
N PRO A 328 20.58 8.37 -40.31
CA PRO A 328 21.48 7.33 -39.84
C PRO A 328 20.98 5.93 -40.25
N VAL A 329 21.89 5.10 -40.79
CA VAL A 329 21.60 3.72 -41.23
C VAL A 329 22.33 2.73 -40.34
N LYS A 330 21.67 1.60 -40.00
CA LYS A 330 22.26 0.50 -39.21
C LYS A 330 22.01 -0.84 -39.89
N LEU A 331 23.07 -1.65 -40.03
CA LEU A 331 23.02 -3.00 -40.59
C LEU A 331 23.50 -4.01 -39.54
N HIS A 332 22.77 -5.11 -39.41
CA HIS A 332 23.02 -6.17 -38.43
C HIS A 332 23.50 -7.45 -39.11
N CYS A 333 24.47 -8.12 -38.49
CA CYS A 333 24.98 -9.42 -38.90
C CYS A 333 25.41 -10.22 -37.67
N GLU A 334 24.63 -11.25 -37.35
CA GLU A 334 24.86 -12.10 -36.17
C GLU A 334 25.00 -13.56 -36.60
N VAL A 335 25.92 -14.27 -35.93
CA VAL A 335 26.32 -15.63 -36.29
C VAL A 335 26.55 -16.50 -35.07
N THR A 336 26.30 -17.79 -35.22
CA THR A 336 26.63 -18.87 -34.27
C THR A 336 27.74 -19.75 -34.84
N GLY A 337 28.32 -20.64 -34.04
CA GLY A 337 29.38 -21.58 -34.44
C GLY A 337 30.40 -21.78 -33.32
N GLU A 338 30.97 -22.98 -33.20
CA GLU A 338 31.92 -23.34 -32.15
C GLU A 338 33.16 -24.03 -32.76
N PRO A 339 34.36 -23.40 -32.72
CA PRO A 339 34.71 -22.16 -32.00
C PRO A 339 34.08 -20.89 -32.58
N ARG A 340 33.89 -19.86 -31.74
CA ARG A 340 33.20 -18.60 -32.10
C ARG A 340 33.75 -17.94 -33.40
N PRO A 341 32.90 -17.62 -34.40
CA PRO A 341 33.35 -17.04 -35.67
C PRO A 341 33.77 -15.57 -35.59
N SER A 342 34.73 -15.18 -36.41
CA SER A 342 35.17 -13.79 -36.59
C SER A 342 34.36 -13.09 -37.69
N ILE A 343 33.97 -11.81 -37.49
CA ILE A 343 33.07 -11.06 -38.40
C ILE A 343 33.79 -9.87 -39.07
N ALA A 344 33.61 -9.74 -40.39
CA ALA A 344 34.12 -8.65 -41.22
C ALA A 344 33.05 -8.11 -42.20
N TRP A 345 33.12 -6.81 -42.54
CA TRP A 345 32.22 -6.16 -43.50
C TRP A 345 32.93 -5.67 -44.75
N LEU A 346 32.29 -5.83 -45.90
CA LEU A 346 32.69 -5.26 -47.19
C LEU A 346 31.64 -4.24 -47.65
N ARG A 347 32.07 -3.21 -48.37
CA ARG A 347 31.18 -2.35 -49.17
C ARG A 347 31.62 -2.37 -50.63
N ASN A 348 30.68 -2.64 -51.52
CA ASN A 348 30.93 -2.80 -52.95
C ASN A 348 32.13 -3.75 -53.20
N ARG A 349 32.19 -4.86 -52.45
CA ARG A 349 33.26 -5.89 -52.45
C ARG A 349 34.64 -5.45 -51.94
N GLN A 350 34.78 -4.27 -51.35
CA GLN A 350 36.03 -3.81 -50.73
C GLN A 350 35.94 -3.87 -49.20
N PRO A 351 37.00 -4.30 -48.48
CA PRO A 351 37.03 -4.31 -47.01
C PRO A 351 36.69 -2.95 -46.42
N LEU A 352 35.69 -2.92 -45.54
CA LEU A 352 35.31 -1.72 -44.82
C LEU A 352 36.12 -1.64 -43.52
N VAL A 353 36.73 -0.50 -43.25
CA VAL A 353 37.47 -0.25 -41.99
C VAL A 353 36.66 0.70 -41.12
N SER A 354 36.62 0.43 -39.81
CA SER A 354 35.90 1.25 -38.84
C SER A 354 36.42 2.71 -38.84
N SER A 355 35.51 3.68 -38.91
CA SER A 355 35.79 5.13 -38.98
C SER A 355 34.65 5.95 -38.38
N ARG A 356 34.79 7.30 -38.31
CA ARG A 356 33.72 8.18 -37.80
C ARG A 356 32.41 8.14 -38.61
N LYS A 357 32.49 7.76 -39.90
CA LYS A 357 31.32 7.64 -40.79
C LYS A 357 30.75 6.21 -40.81
N PHE A 358 31.63 5.21 -40.74
CA PHE A 358 31.32 3.78 -40.74
C PHE A 358 31.75 3.16 -39.42
N GLU A 359 30.87 3.16 -38.43
CA GLU A 359 31.19 2.69 -37.06
C GLU A 359 30.78 1.22 -36.90
N MET A 360 31.71 0.37 -36.46
CA MET A 360 31.45 -1.05 -36.14
C MET A 360 31.44 -1.26 -34.63
N THR A 361 30.41 -1.96 -34.11
CA THR A 361 30.23 -2.22 -32.66
C THR A 361 29.91 -3.68 -32.38
N GLN A 362 30.04 -4.14 -31.11
CA GLN A 362 29.74 -5.51 -30.66
C GLN A 362 30.49 -6.62 -31.41
N ALA A 363 31.83 -6.64 -31.32
CA ALA A 363 32.68 -7.60 -32.06
C ALA A 363 32.42 -7.62 -33.58
N ASN A 364 32.12 -6.44 -34.13
CA ASN A 364 31.84 -6.17 -35.55
C ASN A 364 30.49 -6.70 -36.07
N SER A 365 29.56 -7.15 -35.21
CA SER A 365 28.24 -7.64 -35.64
C SER A 365 27.29 -6.54 -36.14
N VAL A 366 27.53 -5.27 -35.80
CA VAL A 366 26.67 -4.14 -36.21
C VAL A 366 27.49 -3.05 -36.90
N LEU A 367 27.07 -2.66 -38.11
CA LEU A 367 27.64 -1.56 -38.90
C LEU A 367 26.69 -0.34 -38.93
N LYS A 368 27.15 0.82 -38.49
CA LYS A 368 26.40 2.09 -38.53
C LYS A 368 26.99 3.07 -39.55
N ILE A 369 26.14 3.76 -40.29
CA ILE A 369 26.50 4.73 -41.34
C ILE A 369 25.82 6.07 -41.05
N TYR A 370 26.58 7.16 -40.86
CA TYR A 370 26.01 8.49 -40.69
C TYR A 370 26.97 9.63 -41.09
N PRO A 371 26.48 10.68 -41.78
CA PRO A 371 25.18 10.77 -42.45
C PRO A 371 25.14 9.89 -43.73
N PHE A 372 23.96 9.34 -44.07
CA PHE A 372 23.77 8.55 -45.30
C PHE A 372 23.54 9.47 -46.50
N LEU A 373 24.46 9.45 -47.46
CA LEU A 373 24.41 10.29 -48.66
C LEU A 373 24.21 9.43 -49.92
N GLU A 374 23.88 10.03 -51.06
CA GLU A 374 23.69 9.32 -52.33
C GLU A 374 24.89 8.41 -52.67
N ALA A 375 26.11 8.92 -52.42
CA ALA A 375 27.33 8.15 -52.64
C ALA A 375 27.44 6.91 -51.76
N ASP A 376 26.72 6.81 -50.63
CA ASP A 376 26.71 5.69 -49.68
C ASP A 376 25.73 4.58 -50.05
N ALA A 377 24.86 4.80 -51.03
CA ALA A 377 24.07 3.73 -51.63
C ALA A 377 24.99 2.72 -52.32
N GLY A 378 24.68 1.43 -52.19
CA GLY A 378 25.57 0.37 -52.64
C GLY A 378 25.29 -0.96 -51.94
N THR A 379 26.15 -1.94 -52.17
CA THR A 379 26.05 -3.25 -51.54
C THR A 379 26.98 -3.39 -50.35
N TYR A 380 26.51 -4.01 -49.28
CA TYR A 380 27.23 -4.28 -48.05
C TYR A 380 27.20 -5.77 -47.76
N THR A 381 28.37 -6.39 -47.60
CA THR A 381 28.50 -7.84 -47.37
C THR A 381 29.07 -8.10 -46.00
N CYS A 382 28.43 -8.94 -45.20
CA CYS A 382 28.99 -9.46 -43.96
C CYS A 382 29.60 -10.84 -44.20
N ILE A 383 30.79 -11.08 -43.65
CA ILE A 383 31.52 -12.35 -43.70
C ILE A 383 31.76 -12.82 -42.27
N ALA A 384 31.48 -14.09 -41.98
CA ALA A 384 31.81 -14.75 -40.72
C ALA A 384 32.61 -16.04 -40.93
N GLU A 385 33.65 -16.26 -40.13
CA GLU A 385 34.61 -17.36 -40.34
C GLU A 385 35.14 -17.96 -39.02
N ASN A 386 35.14 -19.30 -38.93
CA ASN A 386 35.88 -20.08 -37.94
C ASN A 386 36.63 -21.24 -38.63
N ILE A 387 37.31 -22.10 -37.86
CA ILE A 387 38.09 -23.23 -38.41
C ILE A 387 37.26 -24.31 -39.12
N HIS A 388 35.94 -24.32 -38.91
CA HIS A 388 35.01 -25.30 -39.45
C HIS A 388 34.17 -24.77 -40.61
N GLY A 389 34.23 -23.47 -40.93
CA GLY A 389 33.55 -22.92 -42.10
C GLY A 389 33.63 -21.41 -42.22
N ARG A 390 33.21 -20.91 -43.40
CA ARG A 390 33.12 -19.49 -43.74
C ARG A 390 31.81 -19.23 -44.45
N ILE A 391 31.06 -18.24 -43.99
CA ILE A 391 29.75 -17.85 -44.54
C ILE A 391 29.73 -16.35 -44.84
N GLU A 392 29.00 -15.93 -45.87
CA GLU A 392 28.85 -14.53 -46.23
C GLU A 392 27.44 -14.19 -46.74
N HIS A 393 26.99 -12.96 -46.51
CA HIS A 393 25.68 -12.48 -46.99
C HIS A 393 25.73 -11.00 -47.39
N THR A 394 25.10 -10.64 -48.52
CA THR A 394 25.14 -9.29 -49.10
C THR A 394 23.76 -8.65 -49.10
N ALA A 395 23.69 -7.39 -48.65
CA ALA A 395 22.50 -6.55 -48.69
C ALA A 395 22.74 -5.29 -49.55
N ARG A 396 21.70 -4.83 -50.25
CA ARG A 396 21.72 -3.64 -51.11
C ARG A 396 20.95 -2.48 -50.51
N ILE A 397 21.58 -1.32 -50.45
CA ILE A 397 21.01 -0.12 -49.85
C ILE A 397 20.70 0.93 -50.93
N HIS A 398 19.43 1.40 -50.97
CA HIS A 398 18.90 2.31 -52.00
C HIS A 398 18.48 3.69 -51.42
N LEU A 399 18.42 4.71 -52.28
CA LEU A 399 17.87 6.04 -51.97
C LEU A 399 16.42 6.17 -52.48
N ILE A 400 15.47 6.66 -51.67
CA ILE A 400 14.03 6.78 -52.03
C ILE A 400 13.70 8.15 -52.66
N SER A 401 12.99 8.19 -53.80
CA SER A 401 12.76 9.42 -54.61
C SER A 401 11.31 9.84 -55.01
N SER A 402 10.21 9.11 -54.71
CA SER A 402 8.80 9.57 -54.97
C SER A 402 7.76 8.99 -53.98
N VAL A 403 6.59 9.65 -53.78
CA VAL A 403 5.65 9.41 -52.64
C VAL A 403 4.16 9.62 -53.00
N PRO A 404 3.22 8.71 -52.62
CA PRO A 404 1.76 8.88 -52.86
C PRO A 404 1.11 9.99 -52.01
N PRO A 405 -0.10 10.48 -52.36
CA PRO A 405 -0.77 11.56 -51.64
C PRO A 405 -1.23 11.12 -50.25
N ALA A 406 -1.03 12.00 -49.27
CA ALA A 406 -1.58 11.88 -47.93
C ALA A 406 -2.21 13.21 -47.51
N ILE A 407 -3.51 13.20 -47.19
CA ILE A 407 -4.22 14.36 -46.64
C ILE A 407 -3.77 14.54 -45.20
N PHE A 408 -3.25 15.72 -44.86
CA PHE A 408 -2.77 16.02 -43.51
C PHE A 408 -3.57 17.14 -42.83
N ASP A 409 -4.42 17.84 -43.58
CA ASP A 409 -5.36 18.83 -43.08
C ASP A 409 -6.71 18.55 -43.75
N PRO A 410 -7.52 17.59 -43.25
CA PRO A 410 -8.81 17.24 -43.83
C PRO A 410 -9.90 18.27 -43.46
N PRO A 411 -11.00 18.34 -44.22
CA PRO A 411 -12.13 19.20 -43.85
C PRO A 411 -12.65 18.80 -42.47
N GLN A 412 -13.04 19.79 -41.67
CA GLN A 412 -13.60 19.57 -40.33
C GLN A 412 -15.10 19.83 -40.33
N ALA A 413 -15.86 19.04 -39.57
CA ALA A 413 -17.28 19.26 -39.41
C ALA A 413 -17.55 20.65 -38.81
N ALA A 414 -18.58 21.32 -39.32
CA ALA A 414 -18.92 22.68 -38.92
C ALA A 414 -20.40 22.78 -38.58
N SER A 415 -20.74 23.61 -37.60
CA SER A 415 -22.12 23.92 -37.27
C SER A 415 -22.32 25.43 -37.13
N VAL A 416 -23.11 26.00 -38.03
CA VAL A 416 -23.26 27.45 -38.22
C VAL A 416 -24.74 27.83 -38.21
N GLU A 417 -25.04 29.09 -37.87
CA GLU A 417 -26.40 29.62 -37.94
C GLU A 417 -26.79 29.94 -39.40
N PRO A 418 -28.08 29.93 -39.77
CA PRO A 418 -28.51 30.32 -41.11
C PRO A 418 -28.02 31.74 -41.48
N GLY A 419 -27.35 31.86 -42.63
CA GLY A 419 -26.80 33.10 -43.17
C GLY A 419 -25.31 33.32 -42.92
N GLU A 420 -24.68 32.55 -42.02
CA GLU A 420 -23.24 32.64 -41.77
C GLU A 420 -22.41 31.99 -42.89
N GLN A 421 -21.13 32.37 -42.97
CA GLN A 421 -20.15 31.81 -43.91
C GLN A 421 -19.40 30.64 -43.27
N VAL A 422 -19.13 29.58 -44.04
CA VAL A 422 -18.27 28.46 -43.61
C VAL A 422 -17.21 28.16 -44.66
N THR A 423 -15.98 27.88 -44.21
CA THR A 423 -14.85 27.49 -45.08
C THR A 423 -14.31 26.13 -44.65
N PHE A 424 -14.32 25.17 -45.57
CA PHE A 424 -13.67 23.88 -45.44
C PHE A 424 -12.26 23.91 -46.05
N ARG A 425 -11.29 23.32 -45.36
CA ARG A 425 -9.89 23.23 -45.81
C ARG A 425 -9.52 21.78 -46.08
N CYS A 426 -8.75 21.54 -47.14
CA CYS A 426 -8.21 20.24 -47.50
C CYS A 426 -6.82 20.39 -48.10
N ARG A 427 -5.77 19.98 -47.36
CA ARG A 427 -4.38 20.03 -47.83
C ARG A 427 -3.74 18.64 -47.79
N ALA A 428 -3.05 18.31 -48.87
CA ALA A 428 -2.38 17.02 -49.05
C ALA A 428 -0.92 17.19 -49.47
N ARG A 429 -0.10 16.20 -49.13
CA ARG A 429 1.32 16.11 -49.49
C ARG A 429 1.57 14.85 -50.31
N GLY A 430 2.46 14.92 -51.29
CA GLY A 430 2.82 13.83 -52.18
C GLY A 430 3.83 14.29 -53.21
N VAL A 431 4.52 13.37 -53.87
CA VAL A 431 5.52 13.63 -54.91
C VAL A 431 5.21 12.72 -56.10
N PRO A 432 4.64 13.24 -57.21
CA PRO A 432 4.36 14.65 -57.54
C PRO A 432 3.25 15.31 -56.67
N LYS A 433 3.20 16.67 -56.64
CA LYS A 433 2.23 17.40 -55.78
C LYS A 433 0.78 16.98 -56.09
N PRO A 434 -0.04 16.61 -55.08
CA PRO A 434 -1.42 16.19 -55.31
C PRO A 434 -2.36 17.35 -55.68
N GLU A 435 -3.31 17.09 -56.59
CA GLU A 435 -4.42 18.00 -56.94
C GLU A 435 -5.66 17.70 -56.08
N ILE A 436 -6.40 18.74 -55.67
CA ILE A 436 -7.57 18.66 -54.78
C ILE A 436 -8.88 18.91 -55.54
N SER A 437 -9.89 18.06 -55.31
CA SER A 437 -11.28 18.20 -55.81
C SER A 437 -12.30 18.07 -54.68
N TRP A 438 -13.44 18.77 -54.74
CA TRP A 438 -14.48 18.77 -53.70
C TRP A 438 -15.83 18.24 -54.18
N PHE A 439 -16.53 17.56 -53.26
CA PHE A 439 -17.80 16.88 -53.48
C PHE A 439 -18.81 17.26 -52.38
N PHE A 440 -20.09 17.27 -52.70
CA PHE A 440 -21.20 17.40 -51.75
C PHE A 440 -22.17 16.25 -51.97
N GLU A 441 -22.44 15.47 -50.92
CA GLU A 441 -23.28 14.25 -50.97
C GLU A 441 -22.87 13.31 -52.12
N GLY A 442 -21.56 13.16 -52.33
CA GLY A 442 -20.96 12.29 -53.35
C GLY A 442 -20.95 12.84 -54.78
N ALA A 443 -21.55 14.01 -55.06
CA ALA A 443 -21.52 14.65 -56.37
C ALA A 443 -20.42 15.73 -56.46
N GLU A 444 -19.66 15.78 -57.56
CA GLU A 444 -18.61 16.79 -57.76
C GLU A 444 -19.22 18.20 -57.85
N MET A 445 -18.70 19.13 -57.07
CA MET A 445 -19.28 20.46 -56.96
C MET A 445 -18.85 21.38 -58.12
N PRO A 446 -19.75 22.23 -58.66
CA PRO A 446 -19.39 23.25 -59.64
C PRO A 446 -18.78 24.49 -58.94
N LEU A 447 -17.51 24.39 -58.56
CA LEU A 447 -16.85 25.25 -57.57
C LEU A 447 -16.49 26.70 -58.01
N LYS A 448 -17.03 27.20 -59.13
CA LYS A 448 -16.73 28.57 -59.64
C LYS A 448 -17.94 29.40 -60.07
N GLN A 449 -19.16 29.09 -59.63
CA GLN A 449 -20.33 29.98 -59.83
C GLN A 449 -21.24 30.05 -58.59
N GLY A 450 -21.61 31.28 -58.21
CA GLY A 450 -22.57 31.55 -57.14
C GLY A 450 -21.95 31.60 -55.74
N ARG A 451 -22.65 31.03 -54.76
CA ARG A 451 -22.35 31.14 -53.32
C ARG A 451 -21.23 30.22 -52.80
N TYR A 452 -20.77 29.28 -53.64
CA TYR A 452 -19.65 28.37 -53.39
C TYR A 452 -18.40 28.88 -54.10
N GLN A 453 -17.29 29.04 -53.37
CA GLN A 453 -16.03 29.59 -53.90
C GLN A 453 -14.85 28.72 -53.46
N THR A 454 -13.85 28.54 -54.32
CA THR A 454 -12.61 27.83 -53.96
C THR A 454 -11.36 28.68 -54.17
N SER A 455 -10.30 28.39 -53.40
CA SER A 455 -8.96 28.91 -53.66
C SER A 455 -8.42 28.46 -55.02
N ASP A 456 -7.41 29.16 -55.55
CA ASP A 456 -6.81 28.85 -56.86
C ASP A 456 -6.21 27.44 -56.95
N ASP A 457 -5.70 26.92 -55.83
CA ASP A 457 -5.17 25.56 -55.70
C ASP A 457 -6.21 24.55 -55.16
N ARG A 458 -7.47 24.98 -55.02
CA ARG A 458 -8.62 24.22 -54.52
C ARG A 458 -8.46 23.63 -53.12
N THR A 459 -7.45 24.07 -52.35
CA THR A 459 -7.24 23.58 -50.98
C THR A 459 -8.23 24.15 -49.97
N GLU A 460 -8.98 25.20 -50.32
CA GLU A 460 -10.04 25.76 -49.49
C GLU A 460 -11.33 25.93 -50.30
N MET A 461 -12.47 25.59 -49.71
CA MET A 461 -13.81 25.72 -50.28
C MET A 461 -14.71 26.44 -49.29
N THR A 462 -15.37 27.51 -49.73
CA THR A 462 -16.13 28.41 -48.88
C THR A 462 -17.55 28.57 -49.38
N ILE A 463 -18.51 28.48 -48.45
CA ILE A 463 -19.93 28.76 -48.65
C ILE A 463 -20.23 30.08 -47.96
N SER A 464 -20.53 31.11 -48.75
CA SER A 464 -20.64 32.50 -48.26
C SER A 464 -21.93 32.80 -47.47
N HIS A 465 -23.03 32.11 -47.75
CA HIS A 465 -24.31 32.26 -47.04
C HIS A 465 -24.94 30.87 -46.86
N VAL A 466 -24.80 30.29 -45.67
CA VAL A 466 -25.27 28.92 -45.37
C VAL A 466 -26.77 28.90 -45.12
N SER A 467 -27.47 27.99 -45.79
CA SER A 467 -28.91 27.74 -45.63
C SER A 467 -29.13 26.29 -45.20
N ARG A 468 -30.34 25.93 -44.75
CA ARG A 468 -30.66 24.53 -44.39
C ARG A 468 -30.48 23.53 -45.54
N GLN A 469 -30.45 23.99 -46.80
CA GLN A 469 -30.22 23.13 -47.97
C GLN A 469 -28.74 22.76 -48.15
N ASP A 470 -27.83 23.40 -47.40
CA ASP A 470 -26.39 23.10 -47.39
C ASP A 470 -25.99 22.08 -46.33
N GLU A 471 -26.94 21.70 -45.48
CA GLU A 471 -26.71 20.65 -44.49
C GLU A 471 -26.48 19.32 -45.21
N GLY A 472 -25.34 18.70 -44.93
CA GLY A 472 -24.90 17.49 -45.62
C GLY A 472 -23.40 17.24 -45.48
N VAL A 473 -22.92 16.21 -46.15
CA VAL A 473 -21.52 15.76 -46.12
C VAL A 473 -20.74 16.35 -47.30
N TYR A 474 -19.65 17.04 -46.98
CA TYR A 474 -18.68 17.58 -47.94
C TYR A 474 -17.40 16.75 -47.90
N SER A 475 -16.92 16.33 -49.06
CA SER A 475 -15.75 15.46 -49.18
C SER A 475 -14.68 16.10 -50.06
N CYS A 476 -13.41 15.99 -49.69
CA CYS A 476 -12.28 16.38 -50.53
C CYS A 476 -11.47 15.16 -50.96
N MET A 477 -10.99 15.18 -52.21
CA MET A 477 -10.16 14.13 -52.80
C MET A 477 -8.83 14.72 -53.26
N ALA A 478 -7.72 14.11 -52.84
CA ALA A 478 -6.37 14.48 -53.21
C ALA A 478 -5.70 13.40 -54.06
N GLY A 479 -5.29 13.72 -55.29
CA GLY A 479 -4.73 12.75 -56.24
C GLY A 479 -3.43 13.19 -56.90
N ASN A 480 -2.49 12.26 -57.10
CA ASN A 480 -1.33 12.42 -57.98
C ASN A 480 -1.15 11.15 -58.83
N SER A 481 -0.12 11.09 -59.68
CA SER A 481 0.14 9.94 -60.57
C SER A 481 0.44 8.60 -59.86
N VAL A 482 0.62 8.61 -58.54
CA VAL A 482 0.96 7.43 -57.70
C VAL A 482 -0.25 6.93 -56.89
N GLY A 483 -1.29 7.75 -56.67
CA GLY A 483 -2.50 7.34 -55.96
C GLY A 483 -3.46 8.49 -55.67
N ALA A 484 -4.57 8.19 -54.98
CA ALA A 484 -5.54 9.20 -54.51
C ALA A 484 -6.11 8.83 -53.13
N MET A 485 -6.53 9.84 -52.35
CA MET A 485 -7.08 9.69 -51.00
C MET A 485 -8.24 10.67 -50.79
N MET A 486 -9.26 10.29 -50.00
CA MET A 486 -10.46 11.09 -49.75
C MET A 486 -10.70 11.31 -48.25
N ALA A 487 -11.25 12.45 -47.87
CA ALA A 487 -11.66 12.79 -46.50
C ALA A 487 -12.98 13.58 -46.49
N GLU A 488 -13.81 13.40 -45.47
CA GLU A 488 -15.18 13.95 -45.42
C GLU A 488 -15.47 14.72 -44.13
N ALA A 489 -16.40 15.68 -44.21
CA ALA A 489 -16.87 16.48 -43.09
C ALA A 489 -18.35 16.86 -43.26
N ARG A 490 -19.12 16.84 -42.16
CA ARG A 490 -20.54 17.22 -42.19
C ARG A 490 -20.74 18.69 -41.79
N LEU A 491 -21.55 19.41 -42.55
CA LEU A 491 -22.11 20.72 -42.18
C LEU A 491 -23.49 20.53 -41.55
N SER A 492 -23.76 21.11 -40.39
CA SER A 492 -25.09 21.12 -39.75
C SER A 492 -25.55 22.53 -39.43
N VAL A 493 -26.77 22.91 -39.82
CA VAL A 493 -27.28 24.28 -39.67
C VAL A 493 -28.17 24.36 -38.43
N LYS A 494 -27.76 25.16 -37.44
CA LYS A 494 -28.38 25.17 -36.11
C LYS A 494 -29.87 25.55 -36.16
N GLY A 495 -30.68 24.80 -35.42
CA GLY A 495 -32.10 25.05 -35.19
C GLY A 495 -32.41 25.14 -33.69
N LYS A 496 -33.26 26.09 -33.28
CA LYS A 496 -33.65 26.32 -31.88
C LYS A 496 -34.56 25.22 -31.33
N LEU A 497 -34.21 24.80 -30.11
CA LEU A 497 -35.01 24.33 -28.97
C LEU A 497 -35.51 22.86 -28.90
N GLN A 498 -35.07 22.24 -27.79
CA GLN A 498 -35.83 21.57 -26.72
C GLN A 498 -35.77 20.03 -26.58
N VAL A 499 -35.36 19.67 -25.36
CA VAL A 499 -35.37 18.41 -24.59
C VAL A 499 -36.40 17.35 -25.00
N GLU A 500 -35.92 16.11 -25.15
CA GLU A 500 -36.60 14.87 -24.74
C GLU A 500 -35.52 13.86 -24.31
N VAL A 501 -35.37 13.63 -23.00
CA VAL A 501 -34.62 12.50 -22.45
C VAL A 501 -35.66 11.47 -22.02
N ASP A 502 -35.82 10.45 -22.86
CA ASP A 502 -36.26 9.12 -22.48
C ASP A 502 -35.88 8.16 -23.62
N LYS A 503 -34.62 7.73 -23.63
CA LYS A 503 -34.20 6.53 -24.37
C LYS A 503 -33.23 5.73 -23.51
N VAL A 504 -33.58 4.45 -23.39
CA VAL A 504 -32.79 3.38 -22.78
C VAL A 504 -31.31 3.53 -23.13
N VAL A 505 -30.48 3.69 -22.12
CA VAL A 505 -29.03 3.76 -22.25
C VAL A 505 -28.53 2.35 -22.54
N ASP A 506 -27.92 2.10 -23.71
CA ASP A 506 -27.34 0.80 -24.03
C ASP A 506 -25.89 0.66 -23.50
N ASP A 507 -25.41 -0.58 -23.36
CA ASP A 507 -24.06 -0.93 -22.91
C ASP A 507 -22.94 -0.27 -23.75
N ALA A 508 -23.18 0.05 -25.03
CA ALA A 508 -22.20 0.65 -25.92
C ALA A 508 -22.06 2.17 -25.68
N LEU A 509 -23.17 2.86 -25.39
CA LEU A 509 -23.17 4.28 -25.05
C LEU A 509 -22.44 4.53 -23.72
N LEU A 510 -22.64 3.68 -22.71
CA LEU A 510 -21.94 3.78 -21.42
C LEU A 510 -20.46 3.44 -21.52
N LYS A 511 -20.09 2.40 -22.28
CA LYS A 511 -18.67 2.11 -22.58
C LYS A 511 -17.99 3.27 -23.29
N ASN A 512 -18.70 3.95 -24.19
CA ASN A 512 -18.18 5.13 -24.90
C ASN A 512 -18.01 6.33 -23.95
N ILE A 513 -18.99 6.61 -23.07
CA ILE A 513 -18.88 7.67 -22.04
C ILE A 513 -17.67 7.43 -21.14
N VAL A 514 -17.50 6.21 -20.65
CA VAL A 514 -16.36 5.80 -19.79
C VAL A 514 -15.02 5.88 -20.53
N GLN A 515 -14.98 5.43 -21.78
CA GLN A 515 -13.78 5.50 -22.63
C GLN A 515 -13.40 6.95 -22.90
N GLN A 516 -14.36 7.80 -23.26
CA GLN A 516 -14.15 9.20 -23.55
C GLN A 516 -13.69 9.99 -22.30
N ALA A 517 -14.26 9.68 -21.13
CA ALA A 517 -13.80 10.22 -19.86
C ALA A 517 -12.34 9.77 -19.57
N THR A 518 -12.00 8.51 -19.85
CA THR A 518 -10.64 7.96 -19.66
C THR A 518 -9.61 8.63 -20.57
N GLU A 519 -9.96 8.82 -21.83
CA GLU A 519 -9.12 9.51 -22.81
C GLU A 519 -8.91 10.98 -22.45
N ASN A 520 -9.94 11.66 -21.91
CA ASN A 520 -9.83 13.03 -21.43
C ASN A 520 -8.86 13.14 -20.24
N VAL A 521 -8.97 12.23 -19.25
CA VAL A 521 -8.03 12.15 -18.11
C VAL A 521 -6.61 11.88 -18.58
N ASN A 522 -6.40 10.92 -19.48
CA ASN A 522 -5.08 10.57 -20.02
C ASN A 522 -4.44 11.74 -20.76
N ARG A 523 -5.23 12.49 -21.54
CA ARG A 523 -4.78 13.68 -22.26
C ARG A 523 -4.40 14.80 -21.30
N ALA A 524 -5.20 15.05 -20.26
CA ALA A 524 -4.89 16.05 -19.23
C ALA A 524 -3.60 15.72 -18.48
N ILE A 525 -3.39 14.44 -18.13
CA ILE A 525 -2.14 13.95 -17.51
C ILE A 525 -0.94 14.16 -18.45
N ALA A 526 -1.05 13.76 -19.72
CA ALA A 526 0.03 13.86 -20.70
C ALA A 526 0.42 15.32 -20.99
N ASN A 527 -0.57 16.21 -21.13
CA ASN A 527 -0.35 17.64 -21.32
C ASN A 527 0.36 18.26 -20.12
N THR A 528 -0.06 17.89 -18.90
CA THR A 528 0.55 18.41 -17.67
C THR A 528 1.98 17.91 -17.49
N LYS A 529 2.26 16.62 -17.75
CA LYS A 529 3.63 16.06 -17.73
C LYS A 529 4.55 16.73 -18.75
N THR A 530 4.05 16.94 -19.98
CA THR A 530 4.82 17.58 -21.06
C THR A 530 5.18 19.02 -20.72
N GLN A 531 4.28 19.75 -20.08
CA GLN A 531 4.52 21.13 -19.67
C GLN A 531 5.47 21.21 -18.47
N LEU A 532 5.33 20.36 -17.46
CA LEU A 532 6.27 20.28 -16.34
C LEU A 532 7.69 19.94 -16.81
N ALA A 533 7.84 19.08 -17.82
CA ALA A 533 9.14 18.81 -18.43
C ALA A 533 9.74 20.05 -19.13
N ARG A 534 8.91 20.92 -19.72
CA ARG A 534 9.34 22.22 -20.30
C ARG A 534 9.72 23.24 -19.23
N ASP A 535 9.04 23.21 -18.09
CA ASP A 535 9.31 24.10 -16.95
C ASP A 535 10.50 23.61 -16.09
N GLY A 536 11.24 22.59 -16.54
CA GLY A 536 12.48 22.12 -15.94
C GLY A 536 12.32 21.05 -14.86
N VAL A 537 11.12 20.49 -14.68
CA VAL A 537 10.85 19.43 -13.69
C VAL A 537 11.29 18.07 -14.24
N ARG A 538 12.34 17.46 -13.67
CA ARG A 538 12.93 16.21 -14.19
C ARG A 538 12.85 15.01 -13.23
N SER A 539 12.37 15.21 -12.00
CA SER A 539 12.24 14.17 -10.97
C SER A 539 11.01 14.37 -10.06
N THR A 540 10.59 13.31 -9.35
CA THR A 540 9.53 13.38 -8.32
C THR A 540 9.91 14.26 -7.13
N SER A 541 11.20 14.37 -6.81
CA SER A 541 11.73 15.36 -5.86
C SER A 541 11.60 16.79 -6.36
N ASP A 542 11.80 17.04 -7.66
CA ASP A 542 11.58 18.36 -8.26
C ASP A 542 10.09 18.70 -8.26
N LEU A 543 9.22 17.74 -8.56
CA LEU A 543 7.76 17.90 -8.50
C LEU A 543 7.29 18.29 -7.10
N LYS A 544 7.71 17.56 -6.05
CA LYS A 544 7.45 17.91 -4.63
C LYS A 544 8.00 19.29 -4.26
N ARG A 545 9.15 19.66 -4.83
CA ARG A 545 9.81 20.96 -4.60
C ARG A 545 9.13 22.10 -5.36
N LEU A 546 8.51 21.86 -6.52
CA LEU A 546 7.79 22.84 -7.36
C LEU A 546 6.32 23.00 -6.95
N MET A 547 5.66 21.92 -6.54
CA MET A 547 4.33 21.98 -5.91
C MET A 547 4.36 22.86 -4.68
N LYS A 548 5.52 23.00 -4.01
CA LYS A 548 5.80 23.97 -2.94
C LYS A 548 5.74 25.44 -3.35
N PHE A 549 5.54 25.81 -4.63
CA PHE A 549 5.60 27.21 -5.07
C PHE A 549 4.57 27.63 -6.14
N ALA A 550 3.91 26.71 -6.86
CA ALA A 550 2.78 27.03 -7.75
C ALA A 550 1.94 25.79 -8.12
N ILE A 551 0.61 25.94 -8.18
CA ILE A 551 -0.28 24.99 -8.87
C ILE A 551 -0.25 25.36 -10.37
N PRO A 552 0.12 24.44 -11.28
CA PRO A 552 0.02 24.70 -12.72
C PRO A 552 -1.43 25.00 -13.11
N LYS A 553 -1.71 25.95 -14.02
CA LYS A 553 -3.08 26.21 -14.55
C LYS A 553 -3.77 24.94 -15.08
N GLN A 554 -2.99 23.92 -15.43
CA GLN A 554 -3.39 22.62 -15.93
C GLN A 554 -3.93 21.67 -14.83
N ALA A 555 -3.67 21.95 -13.55
CA ALA A 555 -4.31 21.28 -12.42
C ALA A 555 -5.83 21.42 -12.43
N VAL A 556 -6.33 22.56 -12.91
CA VAL A 556 -7.75 22.82 -13.11
C VAL A 556 -8.31 21.88 -14.19
N GLU A 557 -7.57 21.63 -15.27
CA GLU A 557 -7.97 20.67 -16.31
C GLU A 557 -7.93 19.22 -15.82
N LEU A 558 -6.97 18.86 -14.96
CA LEU A 558 -6.90 17.56 -14.30
C LEU A 558 -8.08 17.34 -13.33
N SER A 559 -8.41 18.35 -12.51
CA SER A 559 -9.56 18.32 -11.61
C SER A 559 -10.89 18.25 -12.37
N LYS A 560 -11.04 19.00 -13.47
CA LYS A 560 -12.21 18.95 -14.37
C LYS A 560 -12.35 17.61 -15.07
N SER A 561 -11.24 17.07 -15.59
CA SER A 561 -11.23 15.76 -16.24
C SER A 561 -11.60 14.65 -15.27
N ARG A 562 -11.24 14.80 -13.99
CA ARG A 562 -11.64 13.89 -12.91
C ARG A 562 -13.11 14.05 -12.51
N GLU A 563 -13.65 15.26 -12.41
CA GLU A 563 -15.08 15.49 -12.12
C GLU A 563 -15.97 14.84 -13.19
N ILE A 564 -15.65 15.06 -14.47
CA ILE A 564 -16.30 14.39 -15.62
C ILE A 564 -16.27 12.88 -15.45
N TYR A 565 -15.15 12.37 -14.94
CA TYR A 565 -14.89 10.95 -14.79
C TYR A 565 -15.66 10.32 -13.62
N GLU A 566 -15.65 10.95 -12.44
CA GLU A 566 -16.37 10.51 -11.25
C GLU A 566 -17.88 10.57 -11.47
N GLU A 567 -18.37 11.60 -12.15
CA GLU A 567 -19.79 11.70 -12.48
C GLU A 567 -20.20 10.67 -13.54
N SER A 568 -19.33 10.36 -14.50
CA SER A 568 -19.55 9.24 -15.43
C SER A 568 -19.67 7.90 -14.67
N ILE A 569 -18.87 7.68 -13.62
CA ILE A 569 -18.99 6.50 -12.75
C ILE A 569 -20.30 6.52 -11.96
N ARG A 570 -20.69 7.65 -11.36
CA ARG A 570 -21.96 7.77 -10.62
C ARG A 570 -23.17 7.52 -11.52
N LEU A 571 -23.15 8.01 -12.75
CA LEU A 571 -24.19 7.75 -13.74
C LEU A 571 -24.31 6.25 -14.02
N VAL A 572 -23.18 5.56 -14.24
CA VAL A 572 -23.11 4.10 -14.40
C VAL A 572 -23.66 3.39 -13.15
N GLN A 573 -23.24 3.79 -11.95
CA GLN A 573 -23.71 3.21 -10.68
C GLN A 573 -25.24 3.38 -10.52
N SER A 574 -25.78 4.56 -10.82
CA SER A 574 -27.23 4.82 -10.72
C SER A 574 -28.07 3.94 -11.65
N HIS A 575 -27.53 3.52 -12.79
CA HIS A 575 -28.22 2.62 -13.72
C HIS A 575 -28.09 1.15 -13.31
N VAL A 576 -26.98 0.77 -12.68
CA VAL A 576 -26.83 -0.55 -12.03
C VAL A 576 -27.80 -0.69 -10.85
N GLU A 577 -27.90 0.33 -9.99
CA GLU A 577 -28.80 0.34 -8.82
C GLU A 577 -30.28 0.33 -9.20
N ARG A 578 -30.65 0.94 -10.33
CA ARG A 578 -32.02 0.90 -10.88
C ARG A 578 -32.38 -0.42 -11.58
N GLY A 579 -31.41 -1.32 -11.76
CA GLY A 579 -31.60 -2.60 -12.45
C GLY A 579 -31.62 -2.50 -13.98
N ASP A 580 -31.22 -1.35 -14.53
CA ASP A 580 -31.16 -1.11 -15.98
C ASP A 580 -29.95 -1.82 -16.62
N LEU A 581 -28.93 -2.18 -15.82
CA LEU A 581 -27.66 -2.78 -16.26
C LEU A 581 -27.24 -3.94 -15.36
N HIS A 582 -26.65 -5.00 -15.95
CA HIS A 582 -26.14 -6.15 -15.21
C HIS A 582 -24.68 -5.91 -14.73
N PRO A 583 -24.33 -6.13 -13.45
CA PRO A 583 -23.00 -5.88 -12.87
C PRO A 583 -21.80 -6.58 -13.53
N LYS A 584 -22.03 -7.54 -14.44
CA LYS A 584 -20.98 -8.32 -15.11
C LYS A 584 -20.45 -7.66 -16.39
N ASN A 585 -21.14 -6.64 -16.92
CA ASN A 585 -20.82 -6.01 -18.21
C ASN A 585 -19.93 -4.76 -18.09
N VAL A 586 -19.66 -4.29 -16.87
CA VAL A 586 -18.81 -3.14 -16.57
C VAL A 586 -17.82 -3.54 -15.47
N SER A 587 -16.54 -3.70 -15.82
CA SER A 587 -15.47 -3.89 -14.85
C SER A 587 -15.08 -2.53 -14.26
N TYR A 588 -15.10 -2.37 -12.94
CA TYR A 588 -14.62 -1.14 -12.29
C TYR A 588 -13.11 -0.93 -12.51
N GLU A 589 -12.35 -1.98 -12.79
CA GLU A 589 -10.91 -1.94 -13.03
C GLU A 589 -10.53 -1.36 -14.41
N SER A 590 -11.46 -1.37 -15.38
CA SER A 590 -11.27 -0.68 -16.65
C SER A 590 -11.55 0.82 -16.58
N VAL A 591 -12.05 1.29 -15.42
CA VAL A 591 -12.56 2.65 -15.20
C VAL A 591 -11.80 3.37 -14.08
N LEU A 592 -10.58 2.99 -13.69
CA LEU A 592 -9.58 3.92 -13.12
C LEU A 592 -8.34 3.10 -12.81
N ALA A 593 -7.28 3.32 -13.59
CA ALA A 593 -5.97 2.88 -13.15
C ALA A 593 -5.63 3.67 -11.87
N VAL A 594 -5.26 2.98 -10.80
CA VAL A 594 -4.73 3.57 -9.55
C VAL A 594 -3.64 4.60 -9.82
N SER A 595 -2.85 4.35 -10.87
CA SER A 595 -1.82 5.26 -11.37
C SER A 595 -2.38 6.60 -11.83
N HIS A 596 -3.60 6.67 -12.39
CA HIS A 596 -4.23 7.93 -12.81
C HIS A 596 -4.74 8.75 -11.63
N VAL A 597 -5.34 8.12 -10.60
CA VAL A 597 -5.74 8.83 -9.37
C VAL A 597 -4.51 9.41 -8.66
N GLN A 598 -3.48 8.58 -8.49
CA GLN A 598 -2.20 8.99 -7.90
C GLN A 598 -1.54 10.11 -8.72
N THR A 599 -1.53 9.99 -10.06
CA THR A 599 -0.98 11.00 -10.95
C THR A 599 -1.82 12.29 -10.93
N ILE A 600 -3.15 12.21 -10.85
CA ILE A 600 -4.01 13.40 -10.73
C ILE A 600 -3.76 14.08 -9.38
N MET A 601 -3.68 13.36 -8.27
CA MET A 601 -3.31 13.94 -6.97
C MET A 601 -1.94 14.62 -7.01
N GLU A 602 -0.96 13.94 -7.61
CA GLU A 602 0.42 14.42 -7.76
C GLU A 602 0.60 15.55 -8.79
N LEU A 603 -0.37 15.78 -9.67
CA LEU A 603 -0.29 16.84 -10.71
C LEU A 603 -1.28 17.98 -10.49
N SER A 604 -2.42 17.74 -9.86
CA SER A 604 -3.47 18.75 -9.61
C SER A 604 -3.29 19.48 -8.29
N GLY A 605 -2.58 18.89 -7.32
CA GLY A 605 -2.51 19.46 -5.98
C GLY A 605 -3.87 19.53 -5.29
N CYS A 606 -4.81 18.64 -5.65
CA CYS A 606 -6.08 18.40 -4.96
C CYS A 606 -6.10 16.95 -4.42
N GLN A 607 -6.68 16.71 -3.23
CA GLN A 607 -6.67 15.37 -2.61
C GLN A 607 -7.86 14.54 -3.11
N ALA A 608 -7.61 13.27 -3.38
CA ALA A 608 -8.58 12.31 -3.90
C ALA A 608 -8.81 11.17 -2.91
N GLY A 609 -10.05 10.67 -2.84
CA GLY A 609 -10.28 9.30 -2.39
C GLY A 609 -9.68 8.34 -3.41
N ILE A 610 -8.86 7.40 -2.96
CA ILE A 610 -8.31 6.36 -3.83
C ILE A 610 -9.45 5.42 -4.21
N PHE A 611 -9.87 5.44 -5.47
CA PHE A 611 -10.82 4.47 -6.01
C PHE A 611 -10.07 3.19 -6.37
N ARG A 612 -10.29 2.14 -5.58
CA ARG A 612 -10.14 0.74 -5.97
C ARG A 612 -11.44 0.06 -5.57
N ASN A 613 -11.99 -0.86 -6.35
CA ASN A 613 -12.76 -1.98 -5.79
C ASN A 613 -12.98 -3.02 -6.91
N PRO A 614 -12.88 -4.33 -6.63
CA PRO A 614 -13.91 -4.98 -5.83
C PRO A 614 -13.39 -6.06 -4.87
N CYS A 615 -13.07 -5.74 -3.61
CA CYS A 615 -12.94 -6.70 -2.50
C CYS A 615 -12.41 -8.10 -2.91
N THR A 616 -11.36 -8.15 -3.75
CA THR A 616 -11.12 -9.32 -4.62
C THR A 616 -10.64 -10.51 -3.80
N ASP A 617 -9.89 -10.21 -2.75
CA ASP A 617 -9.52 -11.15 -1.72
C ASP A 617 -10.57 -11.16 -0.61
N MET A 618 -11.73 -11.77 -0.90
CA MET A 618 -12.76 -11.92 0.12
C MET A 618 -12.29 -12.79 1.30
N CYS A 619 -11.32 -13.69 1.11
CA CYS A 619 -10.74 -14.46 2.20
C CYS A 619 -10.06 -13.54 3.22
N PHE A 620 -9.26 -12.58 2.75
CA PHE A 620 -8.68 -11.55 3.60
C PHE A 620 -9.75 -10.63 4.19
N HIS A 621 -10.63 -10.05 3.38
CA HIS A 621 -11.62 -9.06 3.84
C HIS A 621 -12.72 -9.65 4.73
N ASN A 622 -12.94 -10.97 4.71
CA ASN A 622 -13.79 -11.64 5.69
C ASN A 622 -13.14 -11.66 7.08
N LYS A 623 -11.81 -11.81 7.14
CA LYS A 623 -11.08 -12.00 8.39
C LYS A 623 -10.49 -10.72 8.97
N TYR A 624 -9.98 -9.84 8.11
CA TYR A 624 -9.19 -8.66 8.45
C TYR A 624 -9.66 -7.41 7.70
N ARG A 625 -9.40 -6.25 8.30
CA ARG A 625 -9.66 -4.95 7.68
C ARG A 625 -8.55 -4.61 6.70
N SER A 626 -8.89 -3.94 5.59
CA SER A 626 -7.88 -3.24 4.80
C SER A 626 -7.22 -2.12 5.62
N TYR A 627 -6.10 -1.57 5.15
CA TYR A 627 -5.42 -0.46 5.83
C TYR A 627 -6.16 0.88 5.69
N ASP A 628 -6.92 1.04 4.62
CA ASP A 628 -7.67 2.26 4.28
C ASP A 628 -9.15 2.20 4.67
N GLY A 629 -9.63 1.07 5.21
CA GLY A 629 -11.03 0.86 5.61
C GLY A 629 -11.96 0.38 4.48
N GLN A 630 -11.45 0.21 3.27
CA GLN A 630 -12.18 -0.35 2.13
C GLN A 630 -12.75 -1.75 2.41
N CYS A 631 -13.88 -2.05 1.77
CA CYS A 631 -14.56 -3.35 1.86
C CYS A 631 -15.08 -3.71 3.25
N ASN A 632 -15.12 -2.76 4.19
CA ASN A 632 -15.82 -2.98 5.45
C ASN A 632 -17.32 -3.20 5.18
N ASN A 633 -17.94 -2.28 4.44
CA ASN A 633 -19.27 -2.47 3.89
C ASN A 633 -19.16 -3.09 2.49
N LEU A 634 -19.85 -4.20 2.23
CA LEU A 634 -19.75 -4.92 0.95
C LEU A 634 -20.63 -4.31 -0.14
N ASP A 635 -21.76 -3.70 0.24
CA ASP A 635 -22.68 -3.04 -0.69
C ASP A 635 -22.22 -1.61 -1.02
N HIS A 636 -21.55 -0.96 -0.05
CA HIS A 636 -20.99 0.38 -0.18
C HIS A 636 -19.50 0.43 0.22
N PRO A 637 -18.58 -0.13 -0.60
CA PRO A 637 -17.19 -0.39 -0.20
C PRO A 637 -16.32 0.85 0.05
N MET A 638 -16.82 2.04 -0.29
CA MET A 638 -16.16 3.31 -0.06
C MET A 638 -16.60 4.00 1.24
N TRP A 639 -17.62 3.49 1.94
CA TRP A 639 -18.03 4.06 3.21
C TRP A 639 -16.95 3.87 4.27
N GLY A 640 -16.63 4.96 4.97
CA GLY A 640 -15.61 4.97 6.00
C GLY A 640 -14.16 4.84 5.53
N VAL A 641 -13.91 4.85 4.21
CA VAL A 641 -12.55 4.78 3.64
C VAL A 641 -11.77 6.07 3.91
N SER A 642 -10.45 5.95 4.07
CA SER A 642 -9.56 7.10 4.21
C SER A 642 -9.51 7.98 2.95
N GLN A 643 -9.19 9.26 3.14
CA GLN A 643 -9.17 10.28 2.08
C GLN A 643 -10.53 10.49 1.41
N MET A 644 -11.63 10.36 2.17
CA MET A 644 -12.98 10.59 1.70
C MET A 644 -13.60 11.88 2.24
N PRO A 645 -14.59 12.48 1.53
CA PRO A 645 -15.29 13.65 2.02
C PRO A 645 -15.95 13.38 3.39
N LEU A 646 -15.90 14.36 4.28
CA LEU A 646 -16.64 14.33 5.53
C LEU A 646 -18.15 14.35 5.24
N LYS A 647 -18.92 13.51 5.94
CA LYS A 647 -20.37 13.42 5.77
C LYS A 647 -21.05 14.71 6.25
N ARG A 648 -21.98 15.25 5.45
CA ARG A 648 -22.84 16.38 5.84
C ARG A 648 -24.10 15.88 6.54
N LEU A 649 -24.33 16.31 7.78
CA LEU A 649 -25.62 16.11 8.49
C LEU A 649 -26.65 17.19 8.13
N LEU A 650 -26.15 18.39 7.80
CA LEU A 650 -26.90 19.55 7.34
C LEU A 650 -26.17 20.15 6.13
N ALA A 651 -26.92 20.82 5.25
CA ALA A 651 -26.33 21.56 4.14
C ALA A 651 -25.36 22.65 4.65
N PRO A 652 -24.21 22.85 3.99
CA PRO A 652 -23.24 23.83 4.44
C PRO A 652 -23.71 25.27 4.23
N VAL A 653 -23.25 26.17 5.09
CA VAL A 653 -23.52 27.61 5.01
C VAL A 653 -22.23 28.33 4.63
N TYR A 654 -22.17 28.79 3.39
CA TYR A 654 -21.11 29.64 2.88
C TYR A 654 -21.67 31.01 2.52
N GLU A 655 -20.83 32.03 2.68
CA GLU A 655 -21.17 33.43 2.50
C GLU A 655 -21.66 33.76 1.09
N ASN A 656 -21.02 33.18 0.07
CA ASN A 656 -21.43 33.27 -1.34
C ASN A 656 -22.32 32.08 -1.77
N GLY A 657 -22.72 31.24 -0.82
CA GLY A 657 -23.54 30.05 -1.06
C GLY A 657 -22.76 28.79 -1.45
N PHE A 658 -21.43 28.82 -1.64
CA PHE A 658 -20.72 27.62 -2.09
C PHE A 658 -19.30 27.40 -1.58
N ASN A 659 -18.50 28.44 -1.33
CA ASN A 659 -17.12 28.23 -0.87
C ASN A 659 -16.54 29.32 0.04
N THR A 660 -17.08 30.54 0.05
CA THR A 660 -16.53 31.62 0.88
C THR A 660 -16.98 31.43 2.32
N PRO A 661 -16.07 31.25 3.29
CA PRO A 661 -16.44 31.07 4.69
C PRO A 661 -17.27 32.24 5.23
N VAL A 662 -18.18 31.95 6.16
CA VAL A 662 -18.93 32.98 6.89
C VAL A 662 -17.95 33.87 7.69
N GLY A 663 -18.09 35.18 7.55
CA GLY A 663 -17.22 36.16 8.21
C GLY A 663 -15.99 36.53 7.38
N TRP A 664 -15.99 36.21 6.09
CA TRP A 664 -14.96 36.65 5.15
C TRP A 664 -15.03 38.16 4.91
N GLU A 665 -16.22 38.67 4.60
CA GLU A 665 -16.49 40.11 4.52
C GLU A 665 -16.90 40.65 5.90
N LYS A 666 -16.10 41.57 6.44
CA LYS A 666 -16.27 42.10 7.82
C LYS A 666 -17.63 42.76 8.07
N ASN A 667 -18.24 43.34 7.05
CA ASN A 667 -19.47 44.14 7.17
C ASN A 667 -20.74 43.37 6.79
N LYS A 668 -20.63 42.11 6.38
CA LYS A 668 -21.80 41.32 6.00
C LYS A 668 -22.61 40.94 7.23
N LEU A 669 -23.92 41.14 7.13
CA LEU A 669 -24.85 40.91 8.22
C LEU A 669 -25.52 39.53 8.10
N TYR A 670 -25.61 38.85 9.24
CA TYR A 670 -26.28 37.58 9.44
C TYR A 670 -27.32 37.79 10.55
N ASN A 671 -28.60 37.52 10.27
CA ASN A 671 -29.70 37.87 11.18
C ASN A 671 -29.65 39.33 11.69
N GLY A 672 -29.20 40.27 10.84
CA GLY A 672 -29.09 41.69 11.17
C GLY A 672 -27.80 42.14 11.87
N PHE A 673 -26.86 41.21 12.16
CA PHE A 673 -25.61 41.51 12.89
C PHE A 673 -24.38 40.97 12.15
N PRO A 674 -23.22 41.63 12.21
CA PRO A 674 -21.97 41.09 11.68
C PRO A 674 -21.51 39.90 12.54
N MET A 675 -20.79 38.95 11.92
CA MET A 675 -20.16 37.86 12.69
C MET A 675 -19.02 38.41 13.56
N PRO A 676 -18.89 37.97 14.82
CA PRO A 676 -17.82 38.45 15.68
C PRO A 676 -16.46 37.96 15.20
N ASN A 677 -15.44 38.77 15.47
CA ASN A 677 -14.05 38.32 15.38
C ASN A 677 -13.84 37.14 16.36
N PRO A 678 -13.39 35.97 15.89
CA PRO A 678 -13.14 34.82 16.75
C PRO A 678 -12.24 35.11 17.97
N ARG A 679 -11.28 36.04 17.83
CA ARG A 679 -10.38 36.41 18.93
C ARG A 679 -11.10 37.17 20.04
N ASP A 680 -12.09 38.00 19.69
CA ASP A 680 -12.93 38.68 20.68
C ASP A 680 -13.80 37.66 21.44
N VAL A 681 -14.35 36.68 20.74
CA VAL A 681 -15.08 35.56 21.37
C VAL A 681 -14.15 34.80 22.32
N SER A 682 -12.94 34.45 21.87
CA SER A 682 -11.96 33.76 22.70
C SER A 682 -11.64 34.53 23.99
N ARG A 683 -11.22 35.80 23.87
CA ARG A 683 -10.80 36.63 25.02
C ARG A 683 -11.93 36.93 26.00
N GLN A 684 -13.13 37.21 25.51
CA GLN A 684 -14.22 37.70 26.35
C GLN A 684 -15.04 36.57 26.98
N LEU A 685 -15.16 35.43 26.28
CA LEU A 685 -16.04 34.33 26.67
C LEU A 685 -15.30 33.03 27.02
N ILE A 686 -14.26 32.65 26.26
CA ILE A 686 -13.72 31.29 26.31
C ILE A 686 -12.49 31.17 27.23
N ALA A 687 -11.56 32.12 27.14
CA ALA A 687 -10.29 32.09 27.86
C ALA A 687 -10.49 32.31 29.36
N THR A 688 -9.79 31.51 30.17
CA THR A 688 -9.83 31.61 31.64
C THR A 688 -8.45 31.40 32.27
N HIS A 689 -8.19 32.14 33.35
CA HIS A 689 -7.08 31.88 34.28
C HIS A 689 -7.48 30.85 35.35
N ASP A 690 -8.76 30.81 35.71
CA ASP A 690 -9.29 29.95 36.75
C ASP A 690 -9.46 28.53 36.22
N ILE A 691 -8.96 27.56 36.99
CA ILE A 691 -9.01 26.13 36.68
C ILE A 691 -9.67 25.40 37.85
N THR A 692 -10.91 24.97 37.65
CA THR A 692 -11.58 24.07 38.59
C THR A 692 -11.21 22.61 38.27
N PRO A 693 -10.62 21.83 39.19
CA PRO A 693 -10.39 20.40 38.97
C PRO A 693 -11.71 19.60 39.07
N HIS A 694 -11.82 18.54 38.27
CA HIS A 694 -12.92 17.58 38.37
C HIS A 694 -12.74 16.70 39.62
N GLY A 695 -13.81 16.49 40.38
CA GLY A 695 -13.75 15.75 41.65
C GLY A 695 -13.46 14.25 41.52
N HIS A 696 -13.79 13.66 40.37
CA HIS A 696 -13.83 12.19 40.20
C HIS A 696 -13.17 11.66 38.92
N LEU A 697 -12.76 12.52 37.99
CA LEU A 697 -12.25 12.08 36.69
C LEU A 697 -10.80 12.51 36.54
N SER A 698 -9.98 11.64 35.98
CA SER A 698 -8.56 11.88 35.78
C SER A 698 -8.30 12.59 34.45
N SER A 699 -7.11 13.17 34.30
CA SER A 699 -6.66 13.77 33.04
C SER A 699 -6.56 12.74 31.90
N MET A 700 -6.55 11.44 32.20
CA MET A 700 -6.58 10.38 31.19
C MET A 700 -7.85 10.42 30.32
N VAL A 701 -8.98 10.94 30.84
CA VAL A 701 -10.20 11.10 30.04
C VAL A 701 -9.97 12.01 28.84
N MET A 702 -9.29 13.13 29.04
CA MET A 702 -8.91 14.04 27.94
C MET A 702 -7.93 13.34 26.99
N GLN A 703 -6.90 12.70 27.55
CA GLN A 703 -5.83 12.12 26.74
C GLN A 703 -6.31 10.98 25.84
N TRP A 704 -7.19 10.12 26.35
CA TRP A 704 -7.80 9.06 25.56
C TRP A 704 -8.73 9.61 24.49
N GLY A 705 -9.50 10.67 24.80
CA GLY A 705 -10.31 11.36 23.80
C GLY A 705 -9.50 11.88 22.61
N GLN A 706 -8.34 12.47 22.86
CA GLN A 706 -7.41 12.89 21.80
C GLN A 706 -6.88 11.68 21.00
N PHE A 707 -6.50 10.60 21.67
CA PHE A 707 -6.01 9.39 21.01
C PHE A 707 -7.09 8.75 20.10
N VAL A 708 -8.34 8.71 20.56
CA VAL A 708 -9.49 8.24 19.76
C VAL A 708 -9.81 9.20 18.61
N ASP A 709 -9.72 10.52 18.80
CA ASP A 709 -9.92 11.49 17.71
C ASP A 709 -8.92 11.23 16.59
N HIS A 710 -7.68 10.93 16.95
CA HIS A 710 -6.61 10.68 16.01
C HIS A 710 -6.70 9.31 15.32
N ASP A 711 -7.63 8.44 15.73
CA ASP A 711 -8.00 7.23 14.99
C ASP A 711 -9.15 7.48 13.99
N LEU A 712 -9.95 8.52 14.23
CA LEU A 712 -11.20 8.75 13.50
C LEU A 712 -11.09 9.91 12.51
N THR A 713 -10.45 11.01 12.90
CA THR A 713 -10.54 12.27 12.18
C THR A 713 -9.19 12.94 12.00
N HIS A 714 -8.88 13.30 10.75
CA HIS A 714 -7.84 14.24 10.41
C HIS A 714 -8.22 14.98 9.14
N THR A 715 -8.48 16.28 9.23
CA THR A 715 -8.79 17.06 8.03
C THR A 715 -7.53 17.38 7.27
N ALA A 716 -7.58 17.12 5.96
CA ALA A 716 -6.55 17.50 5.00
C ALA A 716 -6.05 18.95 5.20
N PRO A 717 -4.72 19.18 5.33
CA PRO A 717 -4.18 20.52 5.20
C PRO A 717 -4.36 21.04 3.76
N PRO A 718 -4.26 22.36 3.52
CA PRO A 718 -4.18 22.88 2.17
C PRO A 718 -2.93 22.33 1.48
N LEU A 719 -3.06 22.04 0.19
CA LEU A 719 -2.09 21.19 -0.51
C LEU A 719 -0.71 21.78 -0.73
N THR A 720 -0.46 23.04 -0.35
CA THR A 720 0.88 23.52 0.02
C THR A 720 0.83 24.83 0.80
N ARG A 721 1.79 24.97 1.72
CA ARG A 721 2.15 26.19 2.46
C ARG A 721 2.55 27.40 1.58
N ASN A 722 2.45 27.31 0.24
CA ASN A 722 3.01 28.29 -0.72
C ASN A 722 2.44 28.24 -2.17
N ALA A 723 1.42 27.43 -2.53
CA ALA A 723 1.00 27.30 -3.94
C ALA A 723 -0.49 27.55 -4.23
N TYR A 724 -1.01 28.71 -3.85
CA TYR A 724 -2.19 29.25 -4.51
C TYR A 724 -1.78 30.22 -5.62
N THR A 725 -2.63 30.38 -6.62
CA THR A 725 -2.51 31.30 -7.77
C THR A 725 -2.26 32.77 -7.36
N THR A 726 -2.41 33.11 -6.08
CA THR A 726 -2.14 34.42 -5.46
C THR A 726 -0.73 34.56 -4.86
N GLY A 727 -0.03 33.45 -4.56
CA GLY A 727 1.30 33.45 -3.92
C GLY A 727 1.32 33.83 -2.43
N ALA A 728 0.17 33.77 -1.74
CA ALA A 728 0.04 34.24 -0.36
C ALA A 728 0.62 33.27 0.67
N VAL A 729 1.55 33.74 1.49
CA VAL A 729 2.01 33.02 2.67
C VAL A 729 1.23 33.55 3.87
N CYS A 730 0.42 32.71 4.52
CA CYS A 730 -0.55 33.19 5.51
C CYS A 730 0.07 33.78 6.77
N ASN A 731 1.36 33.56 7.00
CA ASN A 731 2.12 34.24 8.06
C ASN A 731 2.70 35.61 7.66
N ARG A 732 2.50 36.05 6.40
CA ARG A 732 3.01 37.33 5.85
C ARG A 732 1.92 38.32 5.44
N THR A 733 0.67 38.01 5.72
CA THR A 733 -0.48 38.84 5.36
C THR A 733 -1.53 38.74 6.45
N CYS A 734 -2.34 39.77 6.62
CA CYS A 734 -3.53 39.71 7.47
C CYS A 734 -4.82 39.87 6.66
N GLU A 735 -4.72 40.01 5.35
CA GLU A 735 -5.88 40.03 4.47
C GLU A 735 -6.43 38.61 4.32
N ASN A 736 -7.72 38.51 4.00
CA ASN A 736 -8.34 37.26 3.61
C ASN A 736 -8.14 37.08 2.11
N LEU A 737 -7.35 36.08 1.74
CA LEU A 737 -7.10 35.70 0.35
C LEU A 737 -6.78 34.20 0.32
N GLU A 738 -7.37 33.43 -0.59
CA GLU A 738 -7.19 31.98 -0.61
C GLU A 738 -5.68 31.61 -0.65
N PRO A 739 -5.19 30.72 0.25
CA PRO A 739 -5.92 29.93 1.26
C PRO A 739 -5.98 30.56 2.66
N CYS A 740 -5.50 31.78 2.82
CA CYS A 740 -5.41 32.51 4.08
C CYS A 740 -6.77 33.07 4.49
N PHE A 741 -7.22 32.66 5.68
CA PHE A 741 -8.43 33.19 6.32
C PHE A 741 -8.06 33.68 7.73
N ASN A 742 -7.14 34.62 7.78
CA ASN A 742 -6.44 35.06 8.99
C ASN A 742 -7.34 35.86 9.93
N ILE A 743 -7.02 35.79 11.22
CA ILE A 743 -7.81 36.42 12.28
C ILE A 743 -7.12 37.68 12.75
N GLN A 744 -7.73 38.83 12.49
CA GLN A 744 -7.21 40.14 12.87
C GLN A 744 -7.14 40.27 14.40
N LEU A 745 -6.03 40.77 14.94
CA LEU A 745 -5.93 41.06 16.36
C LEU A 745 -6.57 42.42 16.70
N PRO A 746 -7.39 42.52 17.75
CA PRO A 746 -7.84 43.80 18.28
C PRO A 746 -6.66 44.70 18.67
N LYS A 747 -6.81 46.03 18.55
CA LYS A 747 -5.72 47.00 18.82
C LYS A 747 -5.18 46.92 20.25
N ASP A 748 -6.00 46.50 21.20
CA ASP A 748 -5.67 46.36 22.62
C ASP A 748 -5.16 44.96 22.98
N ASP A 749 -5.05 44.03 22.02
CA ASP A 749 -4.73 42.62 22.29
C ASP A 749 -3.36 42.46 22.96
N PRO A 750 -3.27 41.70 24.08
CA PRO A 750 -2.01 41.42 24.76
C PRO A 750 -0.92 40.82 23.86
N LYS A 751 -1.31 40.03 22.84
CA LYS A 751 -0.36 39.42 21.89
C LYS A 751 0.42 40.49 21.08
N LEU A 752 -0.09 41.72 20.96
CA LEU A 752 0.61 42.83 20.30
C LEU A 752 1.68 43.51 21.19
N LYS A 753 1.71 43.23 22.50
CA LYS A 753 2.57 43.92 23.48
C LYS A 753 3.77 43.08 23.95
N MET A 754 3.96 41.87 23.44
CA MET A 754 4.97 40.89 23.91
C MET A 754 6.42 41.14 23.43
N GLY A 755 6.84 42.40 23.27
CA GLY A 755 8.28 42.77 23.24
C GLY A 755 9.03 42.61 21.91
N ARG A 756 8.41 42.15 20.83
CA ARG A 756 8.92 42.25 19.45
C ARG A 756 7.93 43.03 18.59
N GLU A 757 8.41 43.85 17.67
CA GLU A 757 7.56 44.54 16.69
C GLU A 757 6.85 43.49 15.82
N VAL A 758 5.55 43.27 16.07
CA VAL A 758 4.73 42.29 15.33
C VAL A 758 4.48 42.84 13.93
N LYS A 759 5.11 42.26 12.92
CA LYS A 759 5.00 42.73 11.52
C LYS A 759 3.59 42.55 10.95
N HIS A 760 2.90 41.50 11.37
CA HIS A 760 1.57 41.12 10.90
C HIS A 760 0.63 40.92 12.10
N PRO A 761 -0.23 41.91 12.45
CA PRO A 761 -1.06 41.87 13.66
C PRO A 761 -2.30 40.97 13.49
N CYS A 762 -2.09 39.70 13.16
CA CYS A 762 -3.13 38.69 13.01
C CYS A 762 -2.63 37.31 13.46
N ILE A 763 -3.56 36.43 13.80
CA ILE A 763 -3.32 35.00 14.00
C ILE A 763 -3.45 34.34 12.63
N GLU A 764 -2.40 33.62 12.21
CA GLU A 764 -2.40 32.89 10.94
C GLU A 764 -3.43 31.75 10.96
N PHE A 765 -4.11 31.54 9.83
CA PHE A 765 -5.04 30.45 9.63
C PHE A 765 -5.10 30.10 8.15
N GLU A 766 -4.84 28.83 7.86
CA GLU A 766 -4.98 28.27 6.52
C GLU A 766 -6.27 27.44 6.43
N ARG A 767 -7.03 27.67 5.36
CA ARG A 767 -8.23 26.88 5.05
C ARG A 767 -7.88 25.42 4.78
N SER A 768 -8.79 24.52 5.16
CA SER A 768 -8.62 23.08 4.97
C SER A 768 -8.63 22.70 3.49
N GLY A 769 -7.90 21.65 3.15
CA GLY A 769 -7.90 21.08 1.80
C GLY A 769 -9.32 20.71 1.37
N ALA A 770 -9.66 21.05 0.13
CA ALA A 770 -10.96 20.73 -0.45
C ALA A 770 -10.90 19.48 -1.33
N VAL A 771 -12.02 18.78 -1.43
CA VAL A 771 -12.25 17.73 -2.44
C VAL A 771 -12.13 18.36 -3.84
N CYS A 772 -11.49 17.67 -4.79
CA CYS A 772 -11.47 18.06 -6.20
C CYS A 772 -12.87 18.43 -6.71
N GLY A 773 -13.00 19.53 -7.46
CA GLY A 773 -14.26 19.93 -8.10
C GLY A 773 -15.35 20.39 -7.13
N SER A 774 -15.06 20.49 -5.83
CA SER A 774 -15.97 21.04 -4.82
C SER A 774 -15.72 22.53 -4.60
N GLY A 775 -16.77 23.32 -4.39
CA GLY A 775 -16.65 24.75 -4.18
C GLY A 775 -16.43 25.57 -5.46
N GLU A 776 -16.84 25.03 -6.61
CA GLU A 776 -16.82 25.69 -7.92
C GLU A 776 -18.21 25.54 -8.61
N THR A 777 -18.47 26.36 -9.64
CA THR A 777 -19.66 26.18 -10.48
C THR A 777 -19.41 25.06 -11.49
N SER A 778 -20.19 23.98 -11.43
CA SER A 778 -20.07 22.88 -12.39
C SER A 778 -20.51 23.36 -13.78
N LEU A 779 -19.56 23.35 -14.73
CA LEU A 779 -19.76 23.82 -16.11
C LEU A 779 -20.67 22.89 -16.94
N ILE A 780 -21.02 21.71 -16.42
CA ILE A 780 -21.75 20.65 -17.13
C ILE A 780 -23.24 20.66 -16.77
N PHE A 781 -23.59 21.04 -15.54
CA PHE A 781 -24.95 20.98 -15.03
C PHE A 781 -25.56 22.35 -14.68
N ASP A 782 -24.79 23.44 -14.83
CA ASP A 782 -25.14 24.76 -14.27
C ASP A 782 -25.53 24.66 -12.77
N ARG A 783 -24.89 23.72 -12.04
CA ARG A 783 -25.12 23.51 -10.60
C ARG A 783 -23.85 23.83 -9.82
N VAL A 784 -24.02 24.54 -8.71
CA VAL A 784 -22.91 24.91 -7.82
C VAL A 784 -22.68 23.77 -6.82
N THR A 785 -21.47 23.24 -6.75
CA THR A 785 -21.09 22.24 -5.73
C THR A 785 -20.53 22.97 -4.51
N TYR A 786 -20.99 22.61 -3.30
CA TYR A 786 -20.43 23.16 -2.08
C TYR A 786 -18.98 22.71 -1.90
N ARG A 787 -18.14 23.53 -1.26
CA ARG A 787 -16.79 23.13 -0.87
C ARG A 787 -16.87 22.03 0.20
N GLU A 788 -16.28 20.89 -0.09
CA GLU A 788 -16.23 19.76 0.84
C GLU A 788 -14.80 19.49 1.32
N GLN A 789 -14.66 19.07 2.57
CA GLN A 789 -13.37 18.77 3.21
C GLN A 789 -13.21 17.26 3.37
N LEU A 790 -11.95 16.81 3.37
CA LEU A 790 -11.60 15.40 3.42
C LEU A 790 -11.23 14.96 4.83
N ASN A 791 -11.62 13.75 5.19
CA ASN A 791 -10.99 12.98 6.25
C ASN A 791 -9.87 12.13 5.66
N ILE A 792 -8.61 12.35 6.07
CA ILE A 792 -7.48 11.56 5.54
C ILE A 792 -7.24 10.25 6.31
N LEU A 793 -8.02 9.99 7.36
CA LEU A 793 -8.01 8.74 8.12
C LEU A 793 -9.19 7.85 7.75
N THR A 794 -9.10 6.56 8.08
CA THR A 794 -10.29 5.69 8.06
C THR A 794 -11.31 6.23 9.06
N SER A 795 -12.60 5.97 8.83
CA SER A 795 -13.63 6.38 9.80
C SER A 795 -13.76 5.39 10.95
N TYR A 796 -13.21 4.19 10.82
CA TYR A 796 -13.42 3.11 11.79
C TYR A 796 -12.52 3.30 13.00
N LEU A 797 -13.00 2.86 14.17
CA LEU A 797 -12.15 2.76 15.35
C LEU A 797 -11.32 1.47 15.25
N ASP A 798 -10.32 1.48 14.38
CA ASP A 798 -9.57 0.31 13.94
C ASP A 798 -8.07 0.33 14.30
N GLY A 799 -7.64 1.30 15.11
CA GLY A 799 -6.25 1.45 15.50
C GLY A 799 -5.35 1.99 14.38
N SER A 800 -5.90 2.59 13.32
CA SER A 800 -5.14 3.37 12.33
C SER A 800 -4.21 4.41 12.96
N VAL A 801 -4.54 4.94 14.14
CA VAL A 801 -3.65 5.77 14.96
C VAL A 801 -2.30 5.09 15.32
N VAL A 802 -2.27 3.76 15.33
CA VAL A 802 -1.08 2.91 15.53
C VAL A 802 -0.54 2.40 14.18
N TYR A 803 -1.42 2.01 13.26
CA TYR A 803 -1.07 1.24 12.05
C TYR A 803 -1.02 2.03 10.74
N GLY A 804 -1.45 3.28 10.74
CA GLY A 804 -1.65 4.08 9.54
C GLY A 804 -3.00 3.82 8.86
N SER A 805 -3.40 4.74 7.98
CA SER A 805 -4.64 4.67 7.19
C SER A 805 -4.39 4.32 5.72
N THR A 806 -3.17 3.86 5.40
CA THR A 806 -2.76 3.43 4.06
C THR A 806 -1.77 2.27 4.17
N GLU A 807 -1.72 1.43 3.14
CA GLU A 807 -0.76 0.32 3.08
C GLU A 807 0.69 0.81 3.16
N VAL A 808 1.02 1.93 2.52
CA VAL A 808 2.38 2.50 2.53
C VAL A 808 2.81 2.90 3.94
N GLN A 809 1.94 3.59 4.69
CA GLN A 809 2.22 3.96 6.09
C GLN A 809 2.37 2.71 6.97
N ALA A 810 1.47 1.73 6.81
CA ALA A 810 1.53 0.50 7.57
C ALA A 810 2.84 -0.27 7.32
N LEU A 811 3.24 -0.42 6.06
CA LEU A 811 4.50 -1.05 5.69
C LEU A 811 5.72 -0.28 6.21
N GLU A 812 5.65 1.04 6.27
CA GLU A 812 6.72 1.84 6.85
C GLU A 812 6.85 1.65 8.37
N LEU A 813 5.73 1.43 9.08
CA LEU A 813 5.71 1.24 10.54
C LEU A 813 6.10 -0.19 10.96
N ARG A 814 5.99 -1.16 10.05
CA ARG A 814 6.29 -2.56 10.32
C ARG A 814 7.80 -2.83 10.30
N ASP A 815 8.23 -3.73 11.17
CA ASP A 815 9.52 -4.39 11.01
C ASP A 815 9.37 -5.47 9.96
N LEU A 816 9.62 -5.06 8.72
CA LEU A 816 9.58 -5.94 7.57
C LEU A 816 10.83 -6.81 7.45
N PHE A 817 11.84 -6.68 8.31
CA PHE A 817 13.07 -7.48 8.22
C PHE A 817 12.87 -8.87 8.84
N GLY A 818 12.14 -8.99 9.95
CA GLY A 818 11.79 -10.30 10.49
C GLY A 818 10.41 -10.83 10.05
N ASP A 819 10.25 -12.15 10.10
CA ASP A 819 9.00 -12.87 9.80
C ASP A 819 8.20 -13.11 11.09
N HIS A 820 8.02 -12.04 11.87
CA HIS A 820 7.49 -12.08 13.24
C HIS A 820 6.30 -11.14 13.46
N GLY A 821 5.92 -10.37 12.45
CA GLY A 821 4.75 -9.47 12.51
C GLY A 821 4.84 -8.34 13.54
N LEU A 822 6.03 -7.77 13.76
CA LEU A 822 6.27 -6.69 14.74
C LEU A 822 6.20 -5.31 14.07
N LEU A 823 5.97 -4.28 14.86
CA LEU A 823 6.24 -2.88 14.51
C LEU A 823 7.70 -2.54 14.80
N ARG A 824 8.32 -1.73 13.92
CA ARG A 824 9.73 -1.35 14.05
C ARG A 824 9.94 -0.32 15.17
N PHE A 825 11.15 -0.26 15.69
CA PHE A 825 11.61 0.74 16.64
C PHE A 825 13.08 1.08 16.39
N ASP A 826 13.52 2.29 16.78
CA ASP A 826 14.91 2.71 16.58
C ASP A 826 15.75 2.67 17.85
N ILE A 827 15.14 2.99 18.99
CA ILE A 827 15.80 3.09 20.29
C ILE A 827 14.96 2.41 21.39
N VAL A 828 15.61 2.10 22.50
CA VAL A 828 14.98 1.50 23.68
C VAL A 828 15.19 2.38 24.91
N SER A 829 14.29 2.30 25.88
CA SER A 829 14.40 2.93 27.19
C SER A 829 15.52 2.29 28.02
N ALA A 830 15.85 2.90 29.16
CA ALA A 830 16.76 2.30 30.13
C ALA A 830 16.28 0.91 30.61
N ALA A 831 14.97 0.70 30.65
CA ALA A 831 14.33 -0.59 30.95
C ALA A 831 14.28 -1.56 29.75
N GLN A 832 15.01 -1.27 28.66
CA GLN A 832 15.05 -2.06 27.42
C GLN A 832 13.71 -2.20 26.70
N LYS A 833 12.75 -1.28 26.91
CA LYS A 833 11.48 -1.26 26.17
C LYS A 833 11.54 -0.31 24.98
N PRO A 834 10.96 -0.67 23.82
CA PRO A 834 11.11 0.12 22.60
C PRO A 834 10.38 1.46 22.67
N TYR A 835 10.96 2.49 22.04
CA TYR A 835 10.24 3.69 21.63
C TYR A 835 9.80 3.58 20.18
N MET A 836 8.89 4.46 19.75
CA MET A 836 8.54 4.55 18.34
C MET A 836 9.77 4.85 17.47
N PRO A 837 9.77 4.46 16.19
CA PRO A 837 10.84 4.82 15.26
C PRO A 837 10.85 6.34 15.01
N PHE A 838 11.96 6.89 14.56
CA PHE A 838 12.05 8.30 14.19
C PHE A 838 11.62 8.54 12.75
N GLU A 839 10.98 9.69 12.52
CA GLU A 839 10.66 10.14 11.17
C GLU A 839 11.93 10.56 10.40
N LYS A 840 12.07 10.10 9.16
CA LYS A 840 13.24 10.40 8.33
C LYS A 840 13.25 11.85 7.87
N ASP A 841 12.12 12.32 7.34
CA ASP A 841 11.91 13.66 6.81
C ASP A 841 10.74 14.32 7.54
N SER A 842 11.02 15.04 8.62
CA SER A 842 9.98 15.71 9.43
C SER A 842 9.73 17.11 8.90
N ASP A 843 8.55 17.34 8.32
CA ASP A 843 8.00 18.68 8.10
C ASP A 843 7.46 19.31 9.41
N MET A 844 7.39 18.52 10.50
CA MET A 844 7.00 18.94 11.84
C MET A 844 8.13 19.59 12.65
N ASP A 845 7.71 20.36 13.65
CA ASP A 845 8.54 21.33 14.37
C ASP A 845 9.42 20.76 15.48
N CYS A 846 9.49 19.44 15.69
CA CYS A 846 10.34 18.86 16.74
C CYS A 846 11.83 19.25 16.61
N ARG A 847 12.26 19.76 15.43
CA ARG A 847 13.64 20.21 15.14
C ARG A 847 13.88 21.72 15.28
N ARG A 848 12.88 22.56 15.61
CA ARG A 848 12.99 24.03 15.47
C ARG A 848 13.83 24.77 16.52
N ASN A 849 14.43 24.09 17.49
CA ASN A 849 15.44 24.72 18.33
C ASN A 849 16.80 24.63 17.61
N TYR A 850 17.19 25.70 16.90
CA TYR A 850 18.46 25.86 16.17
C TYR A 850 19.69 25.90 17.11
N SER A 851 19.70 25.17 18.22
CA SER A 851 20.96 24.80 18.84
C SER A 851 21.49 23.55 18.14
N VAL A 852 22.80 23.51 17.94
CA VAL A 852 23.53 22.34 17.43
C VAL A 852 23.41 21.13 18.38
N ASP A 853 22.69 21.30 19.50
CA ASP A 853 22.65 20.41 20.66
C ASP A 853 21.39 19.53 20.78
N ASN A 854 20.36 19.67 19.91
CA ASN A 854 19.18 18.77 19.94
C ASN A 854 19.00 17.96 18.64
N PRO A 855 19.61 16.74 18.55
CA PRO A 855 19.53 15.89 17.37
C PRO A 855 18.24 15.05 17.27
N ILE A 856 17.33 15.13 18.25
CA ILE A 856 16.20 14.20 18.38
C ILE A 856 15.06 14.63 17.44
N ARG A 857 14.56 13.67 16.64
CA ARG A 857 13.51 13.89 15.63
C ARG A 857 12.13 13.58 16.21
N CYS A 858 11.07 13.98 15.51
CA CYS A 858 9.73 13.48 15.80
C CYS A 858 9.68 11.96 15.68
N PHE A 859 8.88 11.32 16.53
CA PHE A 859 8.53 9.91 16.39
C PHE A 859 7.59 9.69 15.20
N LEU A 860 7.68 8.54 14.57
CA LEU A 860 6.77 8.10 13.51
C LEU A 860 5.74 7.13 14.10
N ALA A 861 4.46 7.37 13.80
CA ALA A 861 3.33 6.57 14.22
C ALA A 861 2.29 6.46 13.08
N GLY A 862 1.18 5.76 13.31
CA GLY A 862 0.06 5.67 12.37
C GLY A 862 -0.61 7.00 12.06
N ASP A 863 -0.67 7.91 13.04
CA ASP A 863 -1.14 9.28 12.87
C ASP A 863 0.03 10.30 12.96
N LEU A 864 0.00 11.30 12.08
CA LEU A 864 1.06 12.31 11.97
C LEU A 864 1.17 13.20 13.20
N ARG A 865 0.10 13.34 14.00
CA ARG A 865 0.06 14.22 15.16
C ARG A 865 0.53 13.55 16.46
N ALA A 866 1.10 12.33 16.40
CA ALA A 866 1.58 11.59 17.58
C ALA A 866 2.57 12.37 18.48
N ASN A 867 3.25 13.38 17.94
CA ASN A 867 4.21 14.23 18.65
C ASN A 867 3.61 15.57 19.10
N GLU A 868 2.31 15.80 18.90
CA GLU A 868 1.68 17.08 19.21
C GLU A 868 1.96 17.47 20.67
N GLN A 869 1.82 16.54 21.62
CA GLN A 869 2.23 16.70 23.01
C GLN A 869 2.61 15.35 23.67
N LEU A 870 3.39 15.41 24.74
CA LEU A 870 4.09 14.24 25.31
C LEU A 870 3.19 13.14 25.91
N GLY A 871 2.04 13.49 26.45
CA GLY A 871 1.03 12.53 26.93
C GLY A 871 0.43 11.70 25.78
N LEU A 872 0.20 12.32 24.62
CA LEU A 872 -0.23 11.62 23.41
C LEU A 872 0.87 10.69 22.90
N THR A 873 2.10 11.20 22.77
CA THR A 873 3.27 10.39 22.38
C THR A 873 3.47 9.17 23.30
N SER A 874 3.18 9.33 24.59
CA SER A 874 3.24 8.24 25.57
C SER A 874 2.20 7.15 25.29
N LEU A 875 0.96 7.49 24.95
CA LEU A 875 -0.07 6.51 24.57
C LEU A 875 0.28 5.78 23.28
N HIS A 876 0.73 6.48 22.23
CA HIS A 876 1.19 5.82 20.99
C HIS A 876 2.32 4.82 21.28
N THR A 877 3.26 5.19 22.16
CA THR A 877 4.33 4.28 22.58
C THR A 877 3.79 3.04 23.30
N ILE A 878 2.80 3.19 24.19
CA ILE A 878 2.16 2.06 24.89
C ILE A 878 1.50 1.09 23.90
N PHE A 879 0.75 1.58 22.92
CA PHE A 879 0.07 0.70 21.96
C PHE A 879 1.03 0.03 20.96
N MET A 880 2.10 0.71 20.56
CA MET A 880 3.16 0.08 19.76
C MET A 880 3.88 -1.03 20.56
N ARG A 881 4.16 -0.79 21.85
CA ARG A 881 4.70 -1.81 22.76
C ARG A 881 3.73 -2.99 22.94
N GLU A 882 2.44 -2.71 23.12
CA GLU A 882 1.42 -3.75 23.29
C GLU A 882 1.28 -4.62 22.04
N HIS A 883 1.30 -4.02 20.84
CA HIS A 883 1.38 -4.78 19.59
C HIS A 883 2.58 -5.73 19.61
N ASN A 884 3.78 -5.23 19.86
CA ASN A 884 4.98 -6.07 19.83
C ASN A 884 4.95 -7.17 20.89
N ARG A 885 4.39 -6.90 22.08
CA ARG A 885 4.21 -7.88 23.16
C ARG A 885 3.27 -9.01 22.73
N VAL A 886 2.11 -8.65 22.17
CA VAL A 886 1.10 -9.62 21.71
C VAL A 886 1.61 -10.42 20.51
N ALA A 887 2.20 -9.76 19.51
CA ALA A 887 2.75 -10.42 18.32
C ALA A 887 3.84 -11.43 18.69
N ALA A 888 4.78 -11.05 19.56
CA ALA A 888 5.80 -11.98 20.07
C ALA A 888 5.16 -13.20 20.74
N LYS A 889 4.09 -13.00 21.53
CA LYS A 889 3.42 -14.11 22.21
C LYS A 889 2.65 -15.02 21.25
N LEU A 890 1.95 -14.45 20.27
CA LEU A 890 1.27 -15.23 19.24
C LEU A 890 2.28 -16.01 18.39
N LEU A 891 3.46 -15.46 18.13
CA LEU A 891 4.52 -16.13 17.36
C LEU A 891 5.07 -17.35 18.11
N GLU A 892 5.28 -17.20 19.43
CA GLU A 892 5.68 -18.33 20.30
C GLU A 892 4.63 -19.45 20.31
N MET A 893 3.34 -19.09 20.33
CA MET A 893 2.24 -20.04 20.46
C MET A 893 1.86 -20.71 19.14
N ASN A 894 1.97 -19.99 18.03
CA ASN A 894 1.52 -20.37 16.70
C ASN A 894 2.71 -20.44 15.75
N VAL A 895 3.60 -21.40 15.98
CA VAL A 895 4.88 -21.54 15.25
C VAL A 895 4.75 -21.71 13.73
N ASN A 896 3.55 -22.06 13.24
CA ASN A 896 3.26 -22.22 11.81
C ASN A 896 2.71 -20.94 11.15
N TRP A 897 2.38 -19.90 11.94
CA TRP A 897 1.92 -18.63 11.39
C TRP A 897 3.09 -17.84 10.84
N ASP A 898 2.90 -17.26 9.66
CA ASP A 898 3.85 -16.30 9.10
C ASP A 898 3.70 -14.91 9.76
N GLY A 899 4.67 -14.04 9.52
CA GLY A 899 4.69 -12.69 10.08
C GLY A 899 3.51 -11.83 9.63
N GLU A 900 2.90 -12.10 8.48
CA GLU A 900 1.68 -11.39 8.05
C GLU A 900 0.48 -11.79 8.89
N THR A 901 0.27 -13.09 9.11
CA THR A 901 -0.80 -13.62 9.94
C THR A 901 -0.67 -13.12 11.38
N ILE A 902 0.55 -13.16 11.93
CA ILE A 902 0.84 -12.64 13.27
C ILE A 902 0.53 -11.15 13.35
N PHE A 903 0.95 -10.36 12.36
CA PHE A 903 0.69 -8.94 12.31
C PHE A 903 -0.82 -8.65 12.26
N GLN A 904 -1.58 -9.33 11.39
CA GLN A 904 -3.01 -9.07 11.22
C GLN A 904 -3.85 -9.53 12.42
N GLU A 905 -3.56 -10.68 13.01
CA GLU A 905 -4.25 -11.14 14.24
C GLU A 905 -3.94 -10.22 15.43
N THR A 906 -2.70 -9.76 15.54
CA THR A 906 -2.32 -8.77 16.55
C THR A 906 -3.04 -7.45 16.31
N ARG A 907 -2.98 -6.90 15.09
CA ARG A 907 -3.68 -5.67 14.69
C ARG A 907 -5.16 -5.76 15.05
N LYS A 908 -5.84 -6.84 14.64
CA LYS A 908 -7.25 -7.11 14.93
C LYS A 908 -7.56 -7.10 16.43
N LEU A 909 -6.72 -7.76 17.25
CA LEU A 909 -6.89 -7.77 18.70
C LEU A 909 -6.68 -6.38 19.32
N ILE A 910 -5.64 -5.64 18.91
CA ILE A 910 -5.40 -4.28 19.39
C ILE A 910 -6.55 -3.33 19.03
N SER A 911 -7.08 -3.42 17.81
CA SER A 911 -8.27 -2.66 17.41
C SER A 911 -9.46 -2.98 18.34
N ALA A 912 -9.69 -4.25 18.65
CA ALA A 912 -10.73 -4.67 19.58
C ALA A 912 -10.52 -4.14 21.01
N MET A 913 -9.27 -4.06 21.48
CA MET A 913 -8.94 -3.43 22.76
C MET A 913 -9.32 -1.95 22.78
N ILE A 914 -8.97 -1.20 21.72
CA ILE A 914 -9.31 0.23 21.58
C ILE A 914 -10.83 0.41 21.54
N GLN A 915 -11.55 -0.42 20.77
CA GLN A 915 -13.01 -0.41 20.71
C GLN A 915 -13.63 -0.69 22.07
N HIS A 916 -13.16 -1.73 22.76
CA HIS A 916 -13.68 -2.11 24.06
C HIS A 916 -13.48 -1.00 25.10
N ILE A 917 -12.27 -0.46 25.24
CA ILE A 917 -11.97 0.64 26.18
C ILE A 917 -12.84 1.86 25.87
N THR A 918 -12.98 2.21 24.59
CA THR A 918 -13.73 3.39 24.17
C THR A 918 -15.22 3.28 24.49
N TYR A 919 -15.87 2.16 24.19
CA TYR A 919 -17.32 2.03 24.38
C TYR A 919 -17.73 1.57 25.78
N SER A 920 -16.89 0.81 26.49
CA SER A 920 -17.25 0.28 27.81
C SER A 920 -16.86 1.19 28.97
N GLN A 921 -15.80 2.00 28.82
CA GLN A 921 -15.23 2.80 29.91
C GLN A 921 -15.31 4.31 29.59
N TRP A 922 -14.81 4.72 28.42
CA TRP A 922 -14.64 6.14 28.14
C TRP A 922 -15.93 6.85 27.69
N LEU A 923 -16.64 6.33 26.70
CA LEU A 923 -17.83 6.99 26.13
C LEU A 923 -18.97 7.16 27.16
N PRO A 924 -19.25 6.21 28.07
CA PRO A 924 -20.19 6.42 29.18
C PRO A 924 -19.76 7.54 30.14
N THR A 925 -18.45 7.80 30.27
CA THR A 925 -17.92 8.91 31.07
C THR A 925 -18.15 10.26 30.37
N VAL A 926 -18.06 10.29 29.04
CA VAL A 926 -18.27 11.52 28.24
C VAL A 926 -19.73 11.92 28.17
N LEU A 927 -20.61 10.98 27.80
CA LEU A 927 -22.05 11.22 27.64
C LEU A 927 -22.82 11.23 28.97
N GLY A 928 -22.18 10.74 30.04
CA GLY A 928 -22.87 10.32 31.25
C GLY A 928 -23.58 8.97 31.05
N LYS A 929 -23.80 8.23 32.15
CA LYS A 929 -24.42 6.89 32.09
C LYS A 929 -25.81 6.94 31.46
N THR A 930 -26.61 7.94 31.81
CA THR A 930 -27.95 8.17 31.26
C THR A 930 -27.87 8.49 29.76
N GLY A 931 -27.00 9.44 29.37
CA GLY A 931 -26.83 9.81 27.97
C GLY A 931 -26.34 8.65 27.10
N PHE A 932 -25.45 7.81 27.61
CA PHE A 932 -25.01 6.60 26.92
C PHE A 932 -26.16 5.59 26.75
N ALA A 933 -26.91 5.31 27.81
CA ALA A 933 -28.03 4.37 27.77
C ALA A 933 -29.13 4.83 26.80
N GLU A 934 -29.45 6.12 26.79
CA GLU A 934 -30.54 6.68 25.98
C GLU A 934 -30.15 6.91 24.52
N LEU A 935 -28.92 7.39 24.25
CA LEU A 935 -28.51 7.81 22.90
C LEU A 935 -27.75 6.71 22.13
N ILE A 936 -26.97 5.88 22.82
CA ILE A 936 -26.17 4.80 22.21
C ILE A 936 -26.84 3.43 22.40
N GLY A 937 -27.14 3.07 23.65
CA GLY A 937 -27.75 1.78 24.02
C GLY A 937 -26.87 0.55 23.74
N ASP A 938 -27.48 -0.64 23.83
CA ASP A 938 -26.83 -1.91 23.57
C ASP A 938 -26.47 -2.10 22.09
N TYR A 939 -25.50 -2.96 21.81
CA TYR A 939 -25.13 -3.31 20.44
C TYR A 939 -26.15 -4.29 19.84
N MET A 940 -26.70 -3.94 18.68
CA MET A 940 -27.77 -4.70 18.01
C MET A 940 -27.28 -5.56 16.83
N GLY A 941 -25.96 -5.62 16.60
CA GLY A 941 -25.39 -6.27 15.42
C GLY A 941 -24.94 -5.27 14.34
N TYR A 942 -24.23 -5.78 13.34
CA TYR A 942 -23.81 -5.03 12.16
C TYR A 942 -25.01 -4.77 11.24
N ASP A 943 -25.14 -3.54 10.77
CA ASP A 943 -26.17 -3.11 9.82
C ASP A 943 -25.49 -2.52 8.57
N PRO A 944 -25.55 -3.20 7.41
CA PRO A 944 -24.91 -2.75 6.18
C PRO A 944 -25.58 -1.51 5.57
N THR A 945 -26.74 -1.07 6.07
CA THR A 945 -27.40 0.16 5.58
C THR A 945 -26.90 1.43 6.26
N ILE A 946 -26.10 1.30 7.33
CA ILE A 946 -25.59 2.42 8.10
C ILE A 946 -24.25 2.89 7.53
N ASP A 947 -24.18 4.19 7.22
CA ASP A 947 -22.95 4.85 6.76
C ASP A 947 -22.07 5.30 7.96
N PRO A 948 -20.92 4.64 8.20
CA PRO A 948 -20.00 4.97 9.29
C PRO A 948 -19.19 6.26 9.06
N SER A 949 -19.24 6.87 7.87
CA SER A 949 -18.37 8.00 7.52
C SER A 949 -18.45 9.14 8.55
N ILE A 950 -17.29 9.71 8.90
CA ILE A 950 -17.21 10.80 9.88
C ILE A 950 -17.99 12.03 9.42
N ALA A 951 -18.89 12.51 10.28
CA ALA A 951 -19.62 13.74 10.05
C ALA A 951 -18.71 14.96 10.17
N ASN A 952 -18.88 15.93 9.26
CA ASN A 952 -18.13 17.19 9.26
C ASN A 952 -18.31 17.90 10.60
N ALA A 953 -19.54 18.00 11.11
CA ALA A 953 -19.86 18.59 12.42
C ALA A 953 -19.18 17.88 13.60
N PHE A 954 -18.97 16.56 13.50
CA PHE A 954 -18.29 15.79 14.52
C PHE A 954 -16.79 16.12 14.56
N ALA A 955 -16.10 16.01 13.42
CA ALA A 955 -14.65 16.25 13.29
C ALA A 955 -14.24 17.71 13.57
N THR A 956 -15.10 18.66 13.20
CA THR A 956 -14.77 20.10 13.26
C THR A 956 -15.21 20.78 14.55
N ALA A 957 -16.23 20.27 15.22
CA ALA A 957 -16.81 20.90 16.39
C ALA A 957 -17.04 19.90 17.53
N ALA A 958 -17.92 18.91 17.36
CA ALA A 958 -18.42 18.13 18.50
C ALA A 958 -17.31 17.39 19.24
N PHE A 959 -16.40 16.72 18.53
CA PHE A 959 -15.33 15.95 19.17
C PHE A 959 -14.18 16.82 19.70
N ARG A 960 -14.21 18.12 19.40
CA ARG A 960 -13.28 19.13 19.96
C ARG A 960 -13.71 19.64 21.33
N PHE A 961 -14.75 19.07 21.94
CA PHE A 961 -15.10 19.34 23.34
C PHE A 961 -13.93 19.02 24.28
N GLY A 962 -13.06 18.06 23.92
CA GLY A 962 -11.89 17.67 24.69
C GLY A 962 -10.95 18.83 25.01
N HIS A 963 -10.90 19.87 24.17
CA HIS A 963 -10.10 21.08 24.43
C HIS A 963 -10.51 21.82 25.72
N THR A 964 -11.77 21.67 26.14
CA THR A 964 -12.27 22.27 27.39
C THR A 964 -11.79 21.53 28.64
N LEU A 965 -11.26 20.32 28.48
CA LEU A 965 -10.84 19.40 29.55
C LEU A 965 -9.34 19.45 29.84
N ILE A 966 -8.58 20.18 29.03
CA ILE A 966 -7.11 20.20 29.09
C ILE A 966 -6.64 21.03 30.29
N ASN A 967 -5.74 20.45 31.07
CA ASN A 967 -5.03 21.15 32.15
C ASN A 967 -3.86 22.00 31.61
N PRO A 968 -3.53 23.13 32.24
CA PRO A 968 -2.43 24.00 31.80
C PRO A 968 -1.03 23.42 32.07
N VAL A 969 -0.92 22.37 32.89
CA VAL A 969 0.34 21.76 33.29
C VAL A 969 0.22 20.24 33.17
N LEU A 970 1.16 19.63 32.45
CA LEU A 970 1.36 18.18 32.46
C LEU A 970 2.14 17.79 33.70
N LYS A 971 1.46 17.13 34.64
CA LYS A 971 2.12 16.57 35.82
C LYS A 971 3.01 15.40 35.41
N ARG A 972 4.14 15.29 36.10
CA ARG A 972 5.08 14.17 35.97
C ARG A 972 5.38 13.63 37.35
N LEU A 973 5.03 12.37 37.56
CA LEU A 973 5.05 11.76 38.88
C LEU A 973 5.98 10.54 38.90
N GLY A 974 6.81 10.44 39.91
CA GLY A 974 7.65 9.27 40.17
C GLY A 974 6.83 8.07 40.61
N LYS A 975 7.53 6.97 40.90
CA LYS A 975 6.94 5.73 41.41
C LYS A 975 6.18 5.91 42.74
N ASP A 976 6.59 6.89 43.54
CA ASP A 976 5.97 7.27 44.81
C ASP A 976 4.79 8.24 44.65
N PHE A 977 4.40 8.55 43.41
CA PHE A 977 3.37 9.53 43.05
C PHE A 977 3.71 10.98 43.44
N ASN A 978 4.96 11.27 43.81
CA ASN A 978 5.44 12.63 44.01
C ASN A 978 6.04 13.20 42.70
N PRO A 979 6.15 14.54 42.55
CA PRO A 979 6.82 15.12 41.40
C PRO A 979 8.24 14.59 41.21
N ILE A 980 8.62 14.26 39.97
CA ILE A 980 10.01 13.91 39.65
C ILE A 980 10.94 15.12 39.81
N PRO A 981 12.28 14.93 39.98
CA PRO A 981 13.22 16.03 40.18
C PRO A 981 13.18 17.12 39.09
N GLN A 982 12.87 16.76 37.85
CA GLN A 982 12.72 17.67 36.71
C GLN A 982 11.44 18.52 36.78
N GLY A 983 10.55 18.27 37.75
CA GLY A 983 9.32 19.03 37.97
C GLY A 983 8.18 18.71 36.99
N HIS A 984 7.14 19.53 36.97
CA HIS A 984 6.04 19.44 36.00
C HIS A 984 6.32 20.30 34.76
N ILE A 985 5.58 20.08 33.67
CA ILE A 985 5.80 20.80 32.41
C ILE A 985 4.59 21.69 32.10
N PRO A 986 4.73 23.02 31.97
CA PRO A 986 3.70 23.87 31.40
C PRO A 986 3.34 23.39 29.99
N LEU A 987 2.05 23.33 29.65
CA LEU A 987 1.61 22.66 28.43
C LEU A 987 2.29 23.21 27.15
N HIS A 988 2.50 24.52 27.06
CA HIS A 988 3.17 25.12 25.90
C HIS A 988 4.63 24.67 25.68
N GLU A 989 5.29 24.11 26.71
CA GLU A 989 6.63 23.55 26.62
C GLU A 989 6.65 22.04 26.31
N ALA A 990 5.50 21.38 26.37
CA ALA A 990 5.33 19.97 26.05
C ALA A 990 5.00 19.73 24.57
N PHE A 991 4.60 20.77 23.83
CA PHE A 991 4.27 20.63 22.42
C PHE A 991 5.50 20.32 21.58
N PHE A 992 5.43 19.28 20.75
CA PHE A 992 6.50 18.85 19.83
C PHE A 992 7.88 18.70 20.49
N ALA A 993 7.91 18.19 21.74
CA ALA A 993 9.12 18.10 22.56
C ALA A 993 9.58 16.65 22.88
N PRO A 994 9.64 15.72 21.91
CA PRO A 994 9.93 14.31 22.16
C PRO A 994 11.28 14.06 22.83
N GLU A 995 12.22 15.01 22.75
CA GLU A 995 13.50 14.95 23.45
C GLU A 995 13.36 14.77 24.95
N ARG A 996 12.31 15.34 25.55
CA ARG A 996 12.06 15.26 26.99
C ARG A 996 11.72 13.85 27.44
N LEU A 997 11.13 13.02 26.58
CA LEU A 997 10.90 11.60 26.91
C LEU A 997 12.23 10.87 27.07
N LEU A 998 13.24 11.23 26.29
CA LEU A 998 14.53 10.55 26.28
C LEU A 998 15.46 11.04 27.40
N SER A 999 15.36 12.29 27.81
CA SER A 999 16.23 12.90 28.82
C SER A 999 15.59 13.12 30.20
N GLU A 1000 14.26 13.08 30.31
CA GLU A 1000 13.53 13.48 31.52
C GLU A 1000 12.61 12.36 32.08
N GLY A 1001 13.08 11.11 32.04
CA GLY A 1001 12.48 10.00 32.80
C GLY A 1001 11.48 9.11 32.03
N GLY A 1002 11.41 9.19 30.71
CA GLY A 1002 10.57 8.31 29.89
C GLY A 1002 9.09 8.67 29.89
N ILE A 1003 8.25 7.68 29.52
CA ILE A 1003 6.80 7.86 29.41
C ILE A 1003 6.07 7.72 30.75
N ASP A 1004 6.62 6.93 31.68
CA ASP A 1004 5.93 6.54 32.91
C ASP A 1004 5.57 7.72 33.82
N PRO A 1005 6.43 8.75 34.01
CA PRO A 1005 6.04 9.90 34.81
C PRO A 1005 4.85 10.66 34.26
N LEU A 1006 4.73 10.73 32.93
CA LEU A 1006 3.59 11.36 32.26
C LEU A 1006 2.34 10.51 32.37
N LEU A 1007 2.45 9.20 32.16
CA LEU A 1007 1.31 8.28 32.34
C LEU A 1007 0.75 8.35 33.76
N ARG A 1008 1.61 8.26 34.79
CA ARG A 1008 1.21 8.47 36.19
C ARG A 1008 0.58 9.83 36.38
N GLY A 1009 1.18 10.89 35.84
CA GLY A 1009 0.61 12.23 35.87
C GLY A 1009 -0.81 12.32 35.31
N LEU A 1010 -1.08 11.66 34.19
CA LEU A 1010 -2.38 11.65 33.53
C LEU A 1010 -3.44 10.89 34.33
N PHE A 1011 -3.14 9.69 34.82
CA PHE A 1011 -4.13 8.90 35.56
C PHE A 1011 -4.24 9.28 37.04
N ALA A 1012 -3.23 9.92 37.63
CA ALA A 1012 -3.21 10.35 39.04
C ALA A 1012 -3.45 11.85 39.25
N SER A 1013 -3.88 12.58 38.22
CA SER A 1013 -4.28 13.99 38.34
C SER A 1013 -5.73 14.22 37.93
N PRO A 1014 -6.46 15.13 38.58
CA PRO A 1014 -7.82 15.44 38.19
C PRO A 1014 -7.86 16.10 36.80
N LEU A 1015 -8.89 15.80 36.04
CA LEU A 1015 -9.26 16.48 34.80
C LEU A 1015 -9.59 17.96 35.08
N LYS A 1016 -9.47 18.86 34.10
CA LYS A 1016 -10.11 20.18 34.21
C LYS A 1016 -11.63 20.03 34.02
N LEU A 1017 -12.42 20.59 34.94
CA LEU A 1017 -13.87 20.60 34.84
C LEU A 1017 -14.34 21.56 33.72
N PRO A 1018 -15.12 21.10 32.73
CA PRO A 1018 -15.70 21.99 31.71
C PRO A 1018 -16.86 22.79 32.32
N LYS A 1019 -16.65 24.09 32.55
CA LYS A 1019 -17.67 25.04 33.00
C LYS A 1019 -17.89 26.11 31.92
N SER A 1020 -19.13 26.59 31.79
CA SER A 1020 -19.51 27.61 30.82
C SER A 1020 -18.77 28.94 30.99
N ASN A 1021 -18.30 29.26 32.20
CA ASN A 1021 -17.52 30.46 32.51
C ASN A 1021 -16.00 30.20 32.69
N GLN A 1022 -15.54 28.95 32.52
CA GLN A 1022 -14.13 28.55 32.57
C GLN A 1022 -13.86 27.56 31.44
N VAL A 1023 -14.11 27.96 30.19
CA VAL A 1023 -14.13 27.02 29.05
C VAL A 1023 -12.74 26.49 28.72
N MET A 1024 -11.78 27.37 28.42
CA MET A 1024 -10.43 26.97 27.98
C MET A 1024 -9.33 27.74 28.72
N ASN A 1025 -8.27 27.02 29.13
CA ASN A 1025 -7.15 27.61 29.84
C ASN A 1025 -6.24 28.41 28.89
N MET A 1026 -5.48 29.36 29.44
CA MET A 1026 -4.64 30.27 28.65
C MET A 1026 -3.39 29.67 28.02
N GLU A 1027 -2.97 28.46 28.40
CA GLU A 1027 -1.90 27.77 27.68
C GLU A 1027 -2.34 27.43 26.24
N LEU A 1028 -3.65 27.26 26.02
CA LEU A 1028 -4.23 26.98 24.72
C LEU A 1028 -4.73 28.22 23.98
N THR A 1029 -5.21 29.25 24.68
CA THR A 1029 -5.71 30.47 24.02
C THR A 1029 -4.62 31.52 23.80
N GLU A 1030 -3.58 31.54 24.65
CA GLU A 1030 -2.50 32.53 24.54
C GLU A 1030 -1.18 31.96 24.05
N LYS A 1031 -0.89 30.68 24.33
CA LYS A 1031 0.44 30.08 24.14
C LYS A 1031 0.41 28.80 23.32
N LEU A 1032 -0.53 28.64 22.39
CA LEU A 1032 -0.54 27.46 21.53
C LEU A 1032 0.63 27.53 20.54
N PHE A 1033 1.44 26.47 20.53
CA PHE A 1033 2.59 26.27 19.64
C PHE A 1033 3.53 27.49 19.53
N PRO A 1034 4.03 28.04 20.65
CA PRO A 1034 4.76 29.31 20.65
C PRO A 1034 6.15 29.19 19.99
N ARG A 1035 6.66 27.96 19.83
CA ARG A 1035 7.91 27.66 19.12
C ARG A 1035 7.75 27.64 17.59
N ALA A 1036 6.52 27.51 17.11
CA ALA A 1036 6.18 27.25 15.71
C ALA A 1036 5.76 28.50 14.93
N HIS A 1037 5.30 29.53 15.63
CA HIS A 1037 4.66 30.70 15.03
C HIS A 1037 5.22 32.00 15.59
N GLU A 1038 5.28 33.03 14.75
CA GLU A 1038 5.70 34.38 15.16
C GLU A 1038 4.75 34.97 16.21
N VAL A 1039 3.45 34.77 16.01
CA VAL A 1039 2.40 35.01 16.99
C VAL A 1039 1.88 33.65 17.44
N SER A 1040 1.95 33.35 18.73
CA SER A 1040 1.39 32.10 19.26
C SER A 1040 -0.10 31.99 18.91
N LEU A 1041 -0.53 30.79 18.51
CA LEU A 1041 -1.91 30.55 18.11
C LEU A 1041 -2.87 30.61 19.33
N ASP A 1042 -4.16 30.52 19.03
CA ASP A 1042 -5.25 30.43 19.99
C ASP A 1042 -6.19 29.29 19.57
N LEU A 1043 -6.24 28.20 20.35
CA LEU A 1043 -6.98 27.00 19.97
C LEU A 1043 -8.51 27.24 19.89
N ALA A 1044 -9.05 28.14 20.71
CA ALA A 1044 -10.47 28.50 20.64
C ALA A 1044 -10.78 29.23 19.33
N VAL A 1045 -9.90 30.16 18.95
CA VAL A 1045 -9.96 30.84 17.64
C VAL A 1045 -9.87 29.84 16.50
N MET A 1046 -8.96 28.86 16.57
CA MET A 1046 -8.83 27.82 15.54
C MET A 1046 -10.12 27.00 15.41
N ASN A 1047 -10.82 26.68 16.50
CA ASN A 1047 -12.08 25.92 16.44
C ASN A 1047 -13.20 26.73 15.79
N ILE A 1048 -13.38 27.99 16.22
CA ILE A 1048 -14.39 28.88 15.65
C ILE A 1048 -14.14 29.12 14.15
N GLN A 1049 -12.90 29.49 13.80
CA GLN A 1049 -12.54 29.80 12.43
C GLN A 1049 -12.62 28.56 11.52
N ARG A 1050 -12.26 27.37 12.03
CA ARG A 1050 -12.39 26.11 11.28
C ARG A 1050 -13.83 25.70 11.04
N ALA A 1051 -14.73 25.92 12.00
CA ALA A 1051 -16.17 25.69 11.79
C ALA A 1051 -16.72 26.58 10.66
N ARG A 1052 -16.30 27.84 10.59
CA ARG A 1052 -16.67 28.79 9.52
C ARG A 1052 -16.06 28.39 8.17
N ASP A 1053 -14.78 27.98 8.16
CA ASP A 1053 -14.09 27.47 6.95
C ASP A 1053 -14.79 26.25 6.34
N HIS A 1054 -15.26 25.34 7.20
CA HIS A 1054 -16.01 24.15 6.80
C HIS A 1054 -17.48 24.42 6.49
N GLY A 1055 -17.95 25.67 6.61
CA GLY A 1055 -19.33 26.04 6.34
C GLY A 1055 -20.32 25.34 7.26
N LEU A 1056 -20.00 25.14 8.54
CA LEU A 1056 -20.95 24.56 9.49
C LEU A 1056 -22.11 25.54 9.75
N PRO A 1057 -23.36 25.06 9.74
CA PRO A 1057 -24.50 25.81 10.28
C PRO A 1057 -24.33 26.21 11.74
N SER A 1058 -25.15 27.16 12.19
CA SER A 1058 -25.12 27.66 13.56
C SER A 1058 -25.56 26.60 14.58
N TRP A 1059 -25.24 26.86 15.85
CA TRP A 1059 -25.63 26.03 16.97
C TRP A 1059 -27.14 25.75 17.02
N THR A 1060 -27.98 26.75 16.73
CA THR A 1060 -29.45 26.59 16.72
C THR A 1060 -29.94 25.60 15.65
N GLU A 1061 -29.29 25.55 14.48
CA GLU A 1061 -29.65 24.60 13.42
C GLU A 1061 -29.33 23.15 13.82
N TYR A 1062 -28.20 22.93 14.49
CA TYR A 1062 -27.86 21.61 15.02
C TYR A 1062 -28.74 21.20 16.20
N ARG A 1063 -29.18 22.14 17.04
CA ARG A 1063 -30.19 21.86 18.06
C ARG A 1063 -31.50 21.40 17.45
N LYS A 1064 -31.95 22.07 16.40
CA LYS A 1064 -33.12 21.66 15.62
C LYS A 1064 -32.95 20.26 15.02
N TRP A 1065 -31.79 19.96 14.43
CA TRP A 1065 -31.48 18.62 13.90
C TRP A 1065 -31.51 17.54 15.00
N CYS A 1066 -30.96 17.85 16.17
CA CYS A 1066 -30.99 17.01 17.37
C CYS A 1066 -32.36 16.94 18.07
N LYS A 1067 -33.39 17.60 17.52
CA LYS A 1067 -34.75 17.68 18.11
C LYS A 1067 -34.75 18.28 19.53
N LEU A 1068 -33.85 19.22 19.79
CA LEU A 1068 -33.75 19.97 21.05
C LEU A 1068 -34.53 21.30 20.97
N SER A 1069 -34.80 21.91 22.12
CA SER A 1069 -35.35 23.27 22.22
C SER A 1069 -34.44 24.27 21.50
N VAL A 1070 -35.00 25.18 20.71
CA VAL A 1070 -34.23 26.20 19.99
C VAL A 1070 -34.60 27.58 20.54
N PRO A 1071 -33.72 28.24 21.32
CA PRO A 1071 -34.01 29.57 21.83
C PRO A 1071 -33.94 30.60 20.69
N THR A 1072 -34.97 31.42 20.57
CA THR A 1072 -35.05 32.53 19.61
C THR A 1072 -34.69 33.87 20.25
N THR A 1073 -34.80 33.94 21.58
CA THR A 1073 -34.41 35.09 22.41
C THR A 1073 -33.34 34.71 23.43
N TRP A 1074 -32.67 35.72 23.99
CA TRP A 1074 -31.63 35.53 25.00
C TRP A 1074 -32.20 35.11 26.36
N GLU A 1075 -33.46 35.44 26.61
CA GLU A 1075 -34.21 35.10 27.81
C GLU A 1075 -34.61 33.62 27.78
N GLU A 1076 -35.09 33.11 26.64
CA GLU A 1076 -35.35 31.68 26.43
C GLU A 1076 -34.10 30.82 26.63
N MET A 1077 -32.94 31.34 26.19
CA MET A 1077 -31.64 30.65 26.31
C MET A 1077 -31.19 30.40 27.76
N ALA A 1078 -31.86 30.98 28.77
CA ALA A 1078 -31.54 30.75 30.17
C ALA A 1078 -31.70 29.28 30.61
N ILE A 1079 -32.48 28.49 29.88
CA ILE A 1079 -32.63 27.05 30.14
C ILE A 1079 -31.35 26.31 29.75
N GLU A 1080 -30.83 26.57 28.55
CA GLU A 1080 -29.64 25.90 28.02
C GLU A 1080 -28.37 26.40 28.67
N VAL A 1081 -28.28 27.73 28.91
CA VAL A 1081 -27.11 28.41 29.46
C VAL A 1081 -27.55 29.25 30.66
N PRO A 1082 -27.59 28.69 31.90
CA PRO A 1082 -28.12 29.38 33.09
C PRO A 1082 -27.30 30.57 33.59
N ASP A 1083 -26.01 30.65 33.24
CA ASP A 1083 -25.14 31.77 33.63
C ASP A 1083 -25.50 33.04 32.84
N ALA A 1084 -25.98 34.07 33.56
CA ALA A 1084 -26.45 35.32 32.96
C ALA A 1084 -25.32 36.15 32.34
N ASP A 1085 -24.11 36.10 32.90
CA ASP A 1085 -22.96 36.84 32.37
C ASP A 1085 -22.48 36.22 31.06
N VAL A 1086 -22.47 34.88 30.99
CA VAL A 1086 -22.21 34.15 29.75
C VAL A 1086 -23.22 34.51 28.66
N ARG A 1087 -24.53 34.52 28.99
CA ARG A 1087 -25.59 34.94 28.04
C ARG A 1087 -25.43 36.39 27.59
N ASN A 1088 -25.10 37.30 28.50
CA ASN A 1088 -24.88 38.71 28.16
C ASN A 1088 -23.68 38.88 27.22
N LYS A 1089 -22.58 38.16 27.44
CA LYS A 1089 -21.41 38.15 26.54
C LYS A 1089 -21.77 37.62 25.16
N LEU A 1090 -22.52 36.52 25.07
CA LEU A 1090 -23.02 35.99 23.79
C LEU A 1090 -23.89 37.02 23.06
N ARG A 1091 -24.80 37.70 23.79
CA ARG A 1091 -25.63 38.78 23.25
C ARG A 1091 -24.78 39.89 22.65
N THR A 1092 -23.77 40.38 23.39
CA THR A 1092 -22.88 41.45 22.93
C THR A 1092 -22.05 41.03 21.73
N LEU A 1093 -21.56 39.78 21.68
CA LEU A 1093 -20.67 39.30 20.63
C LEU A 1093 -21.42 38.92 19.34
N TYR A 1094 -22.53 38.18 19.43
CA TYR A 1094 -23.20 37.59 18.27
C TYR A 1094 -24.45 38.35 17.81
N GLY A 1095 -25.03 39.20 18.67
CA GLY A 1095 -26.24 39.99 18.39
C GLY A 1095 -27.54 39.18 18.33
N HIS A 1096 -27.52 37.98 17.74
CA HIS A 1096 -28.66 37.06 17.64
C HIS A 1096 -28.26 35.60 17.97
N PRO A 1097 -29.08 34.81 18.70
CA PRO A 1097 -28.77 33.41 19.02
C PRO A 1097 -28.50 32.53 17.80
N GLY A 1098 -29.20 32.79 16.70
CA GLY A 1098 -29.04 32.08 15.43
C GLY A 1098 -27.68 32.29 14.73
N ASN A 1099 -26.84 33.22 15.20
CA ASN A 1099 -25.49 33.44 14.67
C ASN A 1099 -24.41 32.68 15.45
N ILE A 1100 -24.74 32.05 16.58
CA ILE A 1100 -23.74 31.42 17.45
C ILE A 1100 -23.09 30.24 16.72
N ASP A 1101 -21.76 30.27 16.60
CA ASP A 1101 -20.98 29.17 16.02
C ASP A 1101 -21.23 27.86 16.79
N LEU A 1102 -21.40 26.73 16.09
CA LEU A 1102 -21.76 25.43 16.68
C LEU A 1102 -20.91 25.08 17.91
N TRP A 1103 -19.59 25.23 17.80
CA TRP A 1103 -18.67 24.88 18.88
C TRP A 1103 -18.89 25.78 20.11
N VAL A 1104 -19.05 27.09 19.90
CA VAL A 1104 -19.22 28.07 20.99
C VAL A 1104 -20.52 27.83 21.75
N GLY A 1105 -21.64 27.68 21.04
CA GLY A 1105 -22.93 27.45 21.66
C GLY A 1105 -22.97 26.16 22.47
N SER A 1106 -22.34 25.10 21.96
CA SER A 1106 -22.40 23.79 22.59
C SER A 1106 -21.49 23.64 23.82
N VAL A 1107 -20.33 24.33 23.88
CA VAL A 1107 -19.41 24.23 25.04
C VAL A 1107 -19.87 25.04 26.26
N VAL A 1108 -20.84 25.93 26.09
CA VAL A 1108 -21.44 26.71 27.19
C VAL A 1108 -22.78 26.15 27.67
N GLU A 1109 -23.30 25.10 27.02
CA GLU A 1109 -24.50 24.41 27.46
C GLU A 1109 -24.33 23.78 28.85
N THR A 1110 -25.44 23.70 29.57
CA THR A 1110 -25.54 22.84 30.74
C THR A 1110 -25.24 21.40 30.35
N ARG A 1111 -24.32 20.76 31.08
CA ARG A 1111 -23.87 19.40 30.80
C ARG A 1111 -24.97 18.37 31.09
N MET A 1112 -24.92 17.26 30.37
CA MET A 1112 -25.69 16.07 30.69
C MET A 1112 -25.40 15.61 32.14
N PRO A 1113 -26.37 15.04 32.86
CA PRO A 1113 -26.14 14.46 34.18
C PRO A 1113 -25.00 13.45 34.16
N ASP A 1114 -24.04 13.62 35.07
CA ASP A 1114 -22.80 12.82 35.18
C ASP A 1114 -21.95 12.76 33.90
N GLY A 1115 -22.20 13.64 32.93
CA GLY A 1115 -21.47 13.75 31.66
C GLY A 1115 -20.56 14.98 31.59
N LEU A 1116 -19.81 15.04 30.50
CA LEU A 1116 -18.82 16.10 30.23
C LEU A 1116 -19.29 17.13 29.18
N VAL A 1117 -20.34 16.80 28.43
CA VAL A 1117 -20.84 17.62 27.31
C VAL A 1117 -22.31 18.01 27.52
N GLY A 1118 -22.74 19.10 26.89
CA GLY A 1118 -24.15 19.49 26.81
C GLY A 1118 -24.95 18.66 25.80
N PRO A 1119 -26.30 18.80 25.77
CA PRO A 1119 -27.19 18.01 24.93
C PRO A 1119 -26.85 18.03 23.43
N THR A 1120 -26.41 19.15 22.87
CA THR A 1120 -26.11 19.24 21.43
C THR A 1120 -24.90 18.39 21.06
N PHE A 1121 -23.81 18.52 21.82
CA PHE A 1121 -22.63 17.68 21.63
C PHE A 1121 -22.89 16.22 22.02
N ALA A 1122 -23.69 15.95 23.05
CA ALA A 1122 -24.09 14.58 23.39
C ALA A 1122 -24.80 13.89 22.22
N CYS A 1123 -25.75 14.59 21.58
CA CYS A 1123 -26.46 14.11 20.39
C CYS A 1123 -25.50 13.84 19.21
N LEU A 1124 -24.63 14.80 18.86
CA LEU A 1124 -23.72 14.67 17.71
C LEU A 1124 -22.64 13.60 17.92
N ILE A 1125 -22.08 13.52 19.13
CA ILE A 1125 -21.13 12.47 19.51
C ILE A 1125 -21.83 11.11 19.48
N ALA A 1126 -23.03 11.02 20.06
CA ALA A 1126 -23.76 9.77 20.09
C ALA A 1126 -24.16 9.27 18.69
N ASP A 1127 -24.63 10.16 17.80
CA ASP A 1127 -24.89 9.81 16.40
C ASP A 1127 -23.66 9.18 15.74
N GLN A 1128 -22.51 9.85 15.85
CA GLN A 1128 -21.29 9.35 15.22
C GLN A 1128 -20.87 8.00 15.79
N PHE A 1129 -20.73 7.85 17.11
CA PHE A 1129 -20.32 6.58 17.70
C PHE A 1129 -21.35 5.46 17.47
N LYS A 1130 -22.64 5.77 17.38
CA LYS A 1130 -23.65 4.77 17.01
C LYS A 1130 -23.43 4.25 15.59
N ARG A 1131 -23.17 5.15 14.63
CA ARG A 1131 -22.86 4.77 13.24
C ARG A 1131 -21.53 4.02 13.12
N LEU A 1132 -20.50 4.43 13.86
CA LEU A 1132 -19.21 3.74 13.90
C LEU A 1132 -19.31 2.31 14.45
N ARG A 1133 -20.18 2.07 15.42
CA ARG A 1133 -20.40 0.74 15.99
C ARG A 1133 -21.26 -0.15 15.09
N ALA A 1134 -22.36 0.40 14.58
CA ALA A 1134 -23.35 -0.38 13.84
C ALA A 1134 -22.99 -0.58 12.36
N GLY A 1135 -22.32 0.38 11.73
CA GLY A 1135 -21.87 0.32 10.34
C GLY A 1135 -20.50 -0.34 10.14
N ASP A 1136 -19.94 -0.97 11.17
CA ASP A 1136 -18.63 -1.63 11.14
C ASP A 1136 -18.75 -3.15 11.16
N ARG A 1137 -18.56 -3.80 10.00
CA ARG A 1137 -18.63 -5.26 9.86
C ARG A 1137 -17.60 -6.00 10.72
N HIS A 1138 -16.49 -5.34 11.04
CA HIS A 1138 -15.41 -5.89 11.85
C HIS A 1138 -15.48 -5.40 13.31
N TRP A 1139 -16.58 -4.78 13.74
CA TRP A 1139 -16.83 -4.44 15.15
C TRP A 1139 -16.55 -5.66 16.03
N TYR A 1140 -15.81 -5.49 17.12
CA TYR A 1140 -15.26 -6.64 17.84
C TYR A 1140 -16.33 -7.60 18.37
N GLU A 1141 -17.54 -7.14 18.70
CA GLU A 1141 -18.64 -8.00 19.17
C GLU A 1141 -19.52 -8.54 18.04
N ASN A 1142 -19.26 -8.17 16.78
CA ASN A 1142 -20.02 -8.70 15.66
C ASN A 1142 -19.78 -10.21 15.50
N GLU A 1143 -20.83 -10.93 15.12
CA GLU A 1143 -20.77 -12.39 14.99
C GLU A 1143 -19.73 -12.80 13.94
N GLY A 1144 -18.89 -13.79 14.27
CA GLY A 1144 -17.83 -14.27 13.39
C GLY A 1144 -16.51 -13.49 13.46
N VAL A 1145 -16.46 -12.31 14.07
CA VAL A 1145 -15.20 -11.55 14.21
C VAL A 1145 -14.26 -12.20 15.23
N PHE A 1146 -14.78 -12.54 16.41
CA PHE A 1146 -14.07 -13.29 17.45
C PHE A 1146 -14.96 -14.41 18.00
N SER A 1147 -14.34 -15.49 18.47
CA SER A 1147 -15.07 -16.55 19.19
C SER A 1147 -15.58 -16.04 20.55
N LYS A 1148 -16.61 -16.68 21.11
CA LYS A 1148 -17.14 -16.33 22.45
C LYS A 1148 -16.05 -16.37 23.52
N ALA A 1149 -15.12 -17.31 23.44
CA ALA A 1149 -14.00 -17.42 24.38
C ALA A 1149 -13.01 -16.25 24.24
N GLN A 1150 -12.69 -15.86 23.01
CA GLN A 1150 -11.85 -14.68 22.73
C GLN A 1150 -12.53 -13.39 23.22
N LEU A 1151 -13.83 -13.21 22.96
CA LEU A 1151 -14.61 -12.06 23.44
C LEU A 1151 -14.58 -11.93 24.96
N GLN A 1152 -14.71 -13.04 25.69
CA GLN A 1152 -14.58 -13.03 27.15
C GLN A 1152 -13.21 -12.58 27.63
N GLN A 1153 -12.14 -12.84 26.87
CA GLN A 1153 -10.81 -12.31 27.19
C GLN A 1153 -10.69 -10.83 26.81
N ILE A 1154 -11.17 -10.41 25.64
CA ILE A 1154 -11.13 -9.00 25.22
C ILE A 1154 -11.85 -8.09 26.23
N ARG A 1155 -12.96 -8.54 26.81
CA ARG A 1155 -13.71 -7.81 27.86
C ARG A 1155 -12.96 -7.63 29.18
N LYS A 1156 -11.78 -8.25 29.36
CA LYS A 1156 -10.89 -7.99 30.50
C LYS A 1156 -9.93 -6.83 30.26
N THR A 1157 -9.86 -6.31 29.02
CA THR A 1157 -8.92 -5.26 28.63
C THR A 1157 -9.20 -3.97 29.41
N SER A 1158 -8.14 -3.32 29.90
CA SER A 1158 -8.19 -1.99 30.49
C SER A 1158 -6.89 -1.24 30.20
N LEU A 1159 -6.94 0.09 30.11
CA LEU A 1159 -5.72 0.90 30.01
C LEU A 1159 -4.78 0.67 31.21
N ALA A 1160 -5.35 0.41 32.39
CA ALA A 1160 -4.58 0.02 33.58
C ALA A 1160 -3.67 -1.19 33.30
N ARG A 1161 -4.22 -2.25 32.70
CA ARG A 1161 -3.47 -3.44 32.32
C ARG A 1161 -2.40 -3.11 31.28
N LEU A 1162 -2.75 -2.36 30.25
CA LEU A 1162 -1.81 -1.95 29.20
C LEU A 1162 -0.62 -1.16 29.78
N PHE A 1163 -0.85 -0.27 30.75
CA PHE A 1163 0.22 0.46 31.43
C PHE A 1163 1.09 -0.45 32.27
N CYS A 1164 0.51 -1.43 32.96
CA CYS A 1164 1.27 -2.41 33.71
C CYS A 1164 2.15 -3.30 32.81
N ASP A 1165 1.67 -3.69 31.63
CA ASP A 1165 2.43 -4.54 30.71
C ASP A 1165 3.52 -3.77 29.96
N ASN A 1166 3.25 -2.52 29.62
CA ASN A 1166 4.06 -1.75 28.67
C ASN A 1166 4.81 -0.55 29.27
N GLY A 1167 4.48 -0.11 30.49
CA GLY A 1167 5.24 0.92 31.22
C GLY A 1167 6.64 0.44 31.59
N ASP A 1168 7.61 1.34 31.65
CA ASP A 1168 8.99 1.02 32.03
C ASP A 1168 9.09 0.52 33.49
N ASP A 1169 8.31 1.12 34.41
CA ASP A 1169 8.33 0.84 35.85
C ASP A 1169 6.97 1.07 36.57
N ILE A 1170 5.83 1.02 35.87
CA ILE A 1170 4.49 1.05 36.49
C ILE A 1170 4.15 -0.30 37.14
N ASP A 1171 4.20 -0.34 38.48
CA ASP A 1171 3.82 -1.51 39.29
C ASP A 1171 2.50 -1.36 40.04
N ARG A 1172 1.97 -0.13 40.10
CA ARG A 1172 0.69 0.21 40.73
C ARG A 1172 -0.13 1.17 39.89
N VAL A 1173 -1.42 0.89 39.77
CA VAL A 1173 -2.39 1.65 38.98
C VAL A 1173 -3.81 1.39 39.51
N GLN A 1174 -4.73 2.34 39.35
CA GLN A 1174 -6.15 2.09 39.61
C GLN A 1174 -6.77 1.24 38.49
N ARG A 1175 -7.83 0.47 38.79
CA ARG A 1175 -8.48 -0.41 37.79
C ARG A 1175 -9.03 0.35 36.59
N ASP A 1176 -9.69 1.48 36.87
CA ASP A 1176 -10.20 2.38 35.84
C ASP A 1176 -9.42 3.68 35.88
N VAL A 1177 -8.53 3.85 34.90
CA VAL A 1177 -7.63 5.01 34.84
C VAL A 1177 -8.36 6.31 34.52
N PHE A 1178 -9.61 6.26 34.08
CA PHE A 1178 -10.44 7.44 33.85
C PHE A 1178 -10.97 8.04 35.16
N PHE A 1179 -10.99 7.26 36.24
CA PHE A 1179 -11.35 7.73 37.57
C PHE A 1179 -10.13 8.35 38.28
N TYR A 1180 -10.37 9.48 38.95
CA TYR A 1180 -9.37 10.12 39.81
C TYR A 1180 -9.56 9.68 41.27
N PRO A 1181 -8.61 8.94 41.87
CA PRO A 1181 -8.73 8.40 43.23
C PRO A 1181 -8.53 9.43 44.36
N GLY A 1182 -8.30 10.71 44.04
CA GLY A 1182 -7.95 11.72 45.03
C GLY A 1182 -6.59 11.44 45.69
N ASN A 1183 -6.48 11.73 46.98
CA ASN A 1183 -5.28 11.47 47.78
C ASN A 1183 -5.22 10.04 48.36
N SER A 1184 -6.16 9.16 48.00
CA SER A 1184 -6.22 7.81 48.56
C SER A 1184 -5.22 6.88 47.85
N THR A 1185 -4.13 6.56 48.54
CA THR A 1185 -3.13 5.58 48.06
C THR A 1185 -3.66 4.14 48.04
N LEU A 1186 -4.78 3.87 48.73
CA LEU A 1186 -5.44 2.56 48.79
C LEU A 1186 -6.09 2.15 47.46
N LEU A 1187 -6.38 3.11 46.57
CA LEU A 1187 -7.05 2.85 45.29
C LEU A 1187 -6.08 2.49 44.15
N TYR A 1188 -4.77 2.57 44.38
CA TYR A 1188 -3.76 2.08 43.44
C TYR A 1188 -3.40 0.62 43.77
N GLU A 1189 -3.92 -0.29 42.95
CA GLU A 1189 -3.70 -1.73 43.09
C GLU A 1189 -2.37 -2.14 42.46
N LYS A 1190 -1.79 -3.23 42.94
CA LYS A 1190 -0.61 -3.83 42.29
C LYS A 1190 -1.02 -4.37 40.91
N CYS A 1191 -0.14 -4.23 39.94
CA CYS A 1191 -0.37 -4.76 38.59
C CYS A 1191 -0.68 -6.26 38.56
N SER A 1192 -0.21 -7.06 39.52
CA SER A 1192 -0.57 -8.49 39.63
C SER A 1192 -2.07 -8.74 39.92
N MET A 1193 -2.81 -7.73 40.37
CA MET A 1193 -4.25 -7.81 40.67
C MET A 1193 -5.13 -7.33 39.51
N ILE A 1194 -4.54 -6.66 38.52
CA ILE A 1194 -5.27 -6.16 37.35
C ILE A 1194 -5.39 -7.30 36.33
N PRO A 1195 -6.61 -7.68 35.92
CA PRO A 1195 -6.85 -8.82 35.03
C PRO A 1195 -6.04 -8.73 33.73
N GLU A 1196 -5.46 -9.86 33.31
CA GLU A 1196 -4.77 -10.02 32.02
C GLU A 1196 -5.63 -10.82 31.03
N ILE A 1197 -5.47 -10.51 29.75
CA ILE A 1197 -6.04 -11.31 28.65
C ILE A 1197 -5.27 -12.62 28.56
N ASN A 1198 -5.99 -13.75 28.59
CA ASN A 1198 -5.37 -15.03 28.31
C ASN A 1198 -5.29 -15.27 26.79
N LEU A 1199 -4.11 -15.05 26.21
CA LEU A 1199 -3.89 -15.20 24.76
C LEU A 1199 -4.00 -16.64 24.27
N ASN A 1200 -4.01 -17.67 25.14
CA ASN A 1200 -4.17 -19.07 24.73
C ASN A 1200 -5.44 -19.34 23.91
N MET A 1201 -6.44 -18.47 24.00
CA MET A 1201 -7.66 -18.54 23.16
C MET A 1201 -7.40 -18.22 21.67
N TRP A 1202 -6.20 -17.76 21.30
CA TRP A 1202 -5.73 -17.54 19.93
C TRP A 1202 -4.76 -18.62 19.45
N GLN A 1203 -4.59 -19.71 20.20
CA GLN A 1203 -3.75 -20.83 19.76
C GLN A 1203 -4.45 -21.59 18.61
N ALA A 1204 -3.79 -21.68 17.46
CA ALA A 1204 -4.23 -22.51 16.34
C ALA A 1204 -4.01 -23.99 16.67
N CYS A 1205 -4.99 -24.83 16.34
CA CYS A 1205 -4.85 -26.28 16.53
C CYS A 1205 -3.91 -26.84 15.46
N CYS A 1206 -2.75 -27.37 15.86
CA CYS A 1206 -1.98 -28.28 15.02
C CYS A 1206 -2.78 -29.57 14.82
N GLU A 1207 -2.66 -30.18 13.65
CA GLU A 1207 -3.25 -31.49 13.33
C GLU A 1207 -3.07 -32.48 14.50
N GLY A 1208 -4.20 -32.87 15.12
CA GLY A 1208 -4.28 -34.08 15.94
C GLY A 1208 -4.23 -33.97 17.47
N THR A 1209 -4.14 -32.81 18.13
CA THR A 1209 -4.01 -32.78 19.63
C THR A 1209 -4.80 -31.75 20.44
N CYS A 1210 -5.91 -31.19 19.93
CA CYS A 1210 -6.77 -30.36 20.78
C CYS A 1210 -8.19 -30.93 20.86
N SER A 1211 -8.50 -31.67 21.93
CA SER A 1211 -9.87 -31.75 22.44
C SER A 1211 -10.10 -30.56 23.36
N MET A 1212 -10.88 -29.57 22.93
CA MET A 1212 -11.50 -28.65 23.90
C MET A 1212 -12.59 -29.43 24.63
N ASN A 1213 -12.24 -30.05 25.76
CA ASN A 1213 -13.27 -30.37 26.75
C ASN A 1213 -13.66 -29.06 27.42
N GLN A 1214 -14.85 -28.56 27.08
CA GLN A 1214 -15.62 -27.74 28.00
C GLN A 1214 -15.81 -28.60 29.27
N ASP A 1215 -15.47 -28.03 30.42
CA ASP A 1215 -15.57 -28.63 31.76
C ASP A 1215 -14.55 -29.74 32.12
N SER A 1216 -13.38 -29.34 32.65
CA SER A 1216 -12.79 -30.05 33.80
C SER A 1216 -11.66 -29.26 34.46
N GLN A 1217 -11.78 -29.08 35.77
CA GLN A 1217 -10.71 -28.64 36.67
C GLN A 1217 -9.50 -29.59 36.58
N PHE A 1218 -8.29 -29.05 36.48
CA PHE A 1218 -7.07 -29.87 36.46
C PHE A 1218 -6.62 -30.25 37.87
N THR A 1219 -6.62 -31.55 38.17
CA THR A 1219 -5.73 -32.17 39.15
C THR A 1219 -4.93 -33.29 38.48
N GLY A 1220 -3.59 -33.17 38.50
CA GLY A 1220 -2.63 -34.29 38.67
C GLY A 1220 -2.39 -35.31 37.55
N ASN A 1221 -1.15 -35.31 37.04
CA ASN A 1221 -0.32 -36.45 36.59
C ASN A 1221 -0.94 -37.67 35.85
N SER A 1222 -0.47 -37.97 34.63
CA SER A 1222 0.13 -39.28 34.28
C SER A 1222 0.61 -39.39 32.83
N ARG A 1223 1.58 -40.28 32.62
CA ARG A 1223 2.29 -40.62 31.36
C ARG A 1223 1.54 -41.66 30.50
N LYS A 1224 1.72 -41.55 29.17
CA LYS A 1224 1.67 -42.59 28.10
C LYS A 1224 0.36 -43.39 27.87
N ARG A 1225 -0.17 -43.34 26.63
CA ARG A 1225 -0.29 -44.49 25.70
C ARG A 1225 -0.87 -44.10 24.32
N ARG A 1226 -0.21 -44.58 23.25
CA ARG A 1226 -0.72 -44.62 21.86
C ARG A 1226 -1.88 -45.62 21.76
N SER A 1227 -3.00 -45.23 21.15
CA SER A 1227 -4.04 -46.16 20.66
C SER A 1227 -4.76 -45.54 19.46
N LYS A 1228 -4.68 -46.21 18.31
CA LYS A 1228 -5.49 -45.96 17.10
C LYS A 1228 -6.99 -46.06 17.44
N ARG A 1229 -7.82 -45.11 17.01
CA ARG A 1229 -9.28 -45.31 16.84
C ARG A 1229 -9.82 -44.51 15.65
N THR A 1230 -10.57 -45.22 14.82
CA THR A 1230 -11.43 -44.79 13.71
C THR A 1230 -12.74 -44.19 14.23
N CYS A 1231 -13.32 -43.20 13.55
CA CYS A 1231 -14.61 -42.59 13.89
C CYS A 1231 -15.79 -43.34 13.25
N GLN A 1232 -16.86 -43.56 14.02
CA GLN A 1232 -18.23 -43.85 13.57
C GLN A 1232 -19.13 -42.68 13.96
N LEU A 1233 -20.08 -42.32 13.09
CA LEU A 1233 -21.13 -41.31 13.31
C LEU A 1233 -22.42 -42.01 13.79
N ASP A 1234 -23.03 -41.51 14.86
CA ASP A 1234 -24.34 -41.95 15.35
C ASP A 1234 -25.46 -40.99 14.92
N ASP A 1235 -26.60 -41.60 14.62
CA ASP A 1235 -27.79 -41.12 13.90
C ASP A 1235 -28.37 -39.74 14.26
N GLY A 1236 -28.65 -38.95 13.22
CA GLY A 1236 -29.35 -37.67 13.30
C GLY A 1236 -30.87 -37.79 13.45
N LYS A 1237 -31.44 -36.96 14.33
CA LYS A 1237 -32.85 -36.50 14.30
C LYS A 1237 -32.99 -35.10 14.90
N VAL A 1238 -33.72 -34.20 14.22
CA VAL A 1238 -34.09 -32.83 14.65
C VAL A 1238 -35.60 -32.76 14.93
N LYS A 1239 -36.01 -31.96 15.92
CA LYS A 1239 -37.41 -31.54 16.19
C LYS A 1239 -37.61 -30.08 15.74
N GLN A 1240 -38.80 -29.81 15.18
CA GLN A 1240 -39.22 -28.53 14.59
C GLN A 1240 -39.90 -27.60 15.61
N GLU A 1241 -39.54 -26.31 15.63
CA GLU A 1241 -40.34 -25.21 16.23
C GLU A 1241 -40.22 -23.93 15.36
N GLY A 1242 -41.35 -23.45 14.84
CA GLY A 1242 -41.56 -22.06 14.37
C GLY A 1242 -41.03 -21.69 12.97
N GLU A 1243 -41.78 -20.85 12.25
CA GLU A 1243 -41.69 -20.53 10.81
C GLU A 1243 -40.41 -19.81 10.36
N SER A 1244 -39.25 -20.48 10.40
CA SER A 1244 -38.05 -20.06 9.68
C SER A 1244 -37.30 -21.27 9.14
N TRP A 1245 -37.03 -21.29 7.82
CA TRP A 1245 -36.29 -22.37 7.15
C TRP A 1245 -34.79 -22.27 7.47
N LYS A 1246 -34.18 -23.36 7.97
CA LYS A 1246 -32.72 -23.54 8.10
C LYS A 1246 -32.21 -24.46 7.00
N MET A 1247 -30.95 -24.27 6.59
CA MET A 1247 -30.23 -25.03 5.55
C MET A 1247 -30.39 -26.55 5.73
N GLU A 1248 -31.31 -27.14 4.98
CA GLU A 1248 -31.32 -28.55 4.61
C GLU A 1248 -30.62 -28.68 3.24
N GLU A 1249 -30.02 -29.84 2.96
CA GLU A 1249 -29.38 -30.26 1.68
C GLU A 1249 -27.85 -30.36 1.62
N CYS A 1250 -27.24 -30.93 2.66
CA CYS A 1250 -25.87 -31.46 2.60
C CYS A 1250 -25.92 -32.99 2.76
N THR A 1251 -25.47 -33.75 1.76
CA THR A 1251 -25.50 -35.24 1.81
C THR A 1251 -24.25 -35.85 2.44
N THR A 1252 -23.11 -35.16 2.39
CA THR A 1252 -21.88 -35.51 3.12
C THR A 1252 -21.10 -34.24 3.43
N CYS A 1253 -20.64 -34.08 4.67
CA CYS A 1253 -19.75 -32.99 5.03
C CYS A 1253 -18.40 -33.54 5.46
N GLN A 1254 -17.32 -32.97 4.92
CA GLN A 1254 -15.95 -33.26 5.30
C GLN A 1254 -15.31 -32.00 5.89
N CYS A 1255 -14.55 -32.18 6.97
CA CYS A 1255 -13.78 -31.10 7.59
C CYS A 1255 -12.34 -31.17 7.11
N GLN A 1256 -11.87 -30.09 6.49
CA GLN A 1256 -10.48 -29.89 6.11
C GLN A 1256 -10.12 -28.43 6.47
N ASN A 1257 -9.00 -28.23 7.16
CA ASN A 1257 -8.50 -26.91 7.59
C ASN A 1257 -9.48 -26.04 8.42
N GLY A 1258 -10.30 -26.66 9.27
CA GLY A 1258 -11.21 -25.92 10.17
C GLY A 1258 -12.43 -25.30 9.50
N LEU A 1259 -12.67 -25.59 8.21
CA LEU A 1259 -13.91 -25.28 7.49
C LEU A 1259 -14.68 -26.57 7.19
N VAL A 1260 -16.01 -26.47 7.25
CA VAL A 1260 -16.93 -27.56 6.91
C VAL A 1260 -17.27 -27.45 5.43
N TRP A 1261 -16.82 -28.42 4.65
CA TRP A 1261 -17.19 -28.55 3.24
C TRP A 1261 -18.33 -29.55 3.13
N CYS A 1262 -19.44 -29.15 2.53
CA CYS A 1262 -20.58 -30.05 2.34
C CYS A 1262 -20.90 -30.23 0.86
N HIS A 1263 -21.02 -31.49 0.43
CA HIS A 1263 -21.50 -31.83 -0.90
C HIS A 1263 -23.01 -31.65 -0.97
N VAL A 1264 -23.44 -30.72 -1.84
CA VAL A 1264 -24.85 -30.53 -2.23
C VAL A 1264 -25.18 -31.55 -3.32
N LYS A 1265 -26.37 -32.15 -3.22
CA LYS A 1265 -26.84 -33.22 -4.12
C LYS A 1265 -26.89 -32.72 -5.57
N GLU A 1266 -26.41 -33.52 -6.52
CA GLU A 1266 -26.56 -33.24 -7.96
C GLU A 1266 -28.06 -33.03 -8.29
N GLY A 1267 -28.40 -31.80 -8.70
CA GLY A 1267 -29.78 -31.35 -8.95
C GLY A 1267 -30.06 -29.88 -8.59
N CYS A 1268 -29.26 -29.26 -7.72
CA CYS A 1268 -29.49 -27.88 -7.23
C CYS A 1268 -28.77 -26.77 -8.03
N GLN A 1269 -28.58 -26.92 -9.35
CA GLN A 1269 -28.00 -25.86 -10.19
C GLN A 1269 -29.00 -24.80 -10.67
N GLU A 1270 -30.31 -24.94 -10.40
CA GLU A 1270 -31.31 -23.94 -10.83
C GLU A 1270 -31.65 -22.85 -9.79
N ALA A 1271 -31.19 -22.96 -8.54
CA ALA A 1271 -31.55 -22.02 -7.49
C ALA A 1271 -30.56 -20.84 -7.29
N GLN A 1272 -29.38 -20.84 -7.92
CA GLN A 1272 -28.41 -19.73 -7.83
C GLN A 1272 -28.66 -18.58 -8.82
N LYS A 1273 -29.84 -18.51 -9.46
CA LYS A 1273 -30.20 -17.40 -10.37
C LYS A 1273 -31.01 -16.26 -9.76
N LYS A 1274 -31.28 -16.25 -8.44
CA LYS A 1274 -31.86 -15.11 -7.74
C LYS A 1274 -31.38 -15.03 -6.29
N LYS A 1275 -30.31 -14.28 -6.03
CA LYS A 1275 -30.18 -13.33 -4.90
C LYS A 1275 -28.82 -12.67 -4.95
#